data_AF-A0A954SBZ9-F1
#
_entry.id   AF-A0A954SBZ9-F1
#
_cell.length_a   1.000
_cell.length_b   1.000
_cell.length_c   1.000
_cell.angle_alpha   90.00
_cell.angle_beta   90.00
_cell.angle_gamma   90.00
#
_symmetry.space_group_name_H-M   'P 1'
#
loop_
_entity.id
_entity.type
_entity.pdbx_description
1 polymer ?
#
loop_
_entity_poly.entity_id
_entity_poly.type
_entity_poly.pdbx_seq_one_letter_code
_entity_poly.pdbx_strand_id
1 'polypeptide(L)'
;MLRRLTPLVVLSLSLSVTTARADEQLLTRLREMQPSELQAHVRLKGDPGRGALLFHKTAAACSRCHASGTGTSPLGPNLAKLGRETTVDHIIESLLDPSKKIREGFETVSIAMTDGRVLTGLIVRQNETEIVLRNANDLAQDVRVVKADVDEINKSNVSMMPAGLVASLTDEREFFDIVKYISEVAQGGPDRAAQLRPSDADLVVIDDTLDLDHAGILEALGERDLNAGRNIYHGHCVNCHGADGNNPTLPAARAFGRDQLKHGADPYRMFMTVSRGAGLMAPLSHLTPRERYQVVYYIREEFMKDRNPGYTPIDAAYLAGLPKGVGKGDGDAVGDRDYGPVLGSQLGNKINNALTFRLADEVTVSYDLHRMQFAAAWQGGFLDLSQTQHYRQRGERMPQIDGTELPALSHWMWQLGDSFDLPEDAKPPRGPVRNEWLQYHGHYLHGHEAILSYGIHGRDVLETIAADTRDERVTLVHTLQVAPGDTPLRLSVGQLQVGDGPRGLVAADNVQIVPFAAGTTDAVAIITGGTSQQDVPKANPNRARHVVAGKQARQLDLGTVGRTILVRFRSDDQGTLIASTPAKGIWKPNGKTLFLRGGRLVFDIGWVGAMTGRSVVNDGQWHVAALTVDKTHTRLFVDGKLEAEREGFRRDPEQGHVLKVGATATNFGGDLDGEIAWIRILDRVLTAQEQTAIVNQPEPPAEESLFAWSPDDVAAAPAVTADATDWGTIIAAQLLDDFDGLNWSTDDAGRLIVTIPPSAAPRQFRIARTTLAAMNELASFREQLALLREQPATDLTSRLRGGPQRWPELLRLRGNPGESVNGYALDHIPVPFENPWNAWLRTSALDFFDDGRCVATTHGGDVYIVSGLDADLSEVTWKRFAAGLFEPFGVRVVDGTIYVTCRDGLKRLHDYNDDGEADFVEAFWIDDDVSCSFHAYNFDLQTDSAGNFYFAKAGQYTQHHRPGTIMRVPPEGQYADVVAWGLRTPNGMGKLWDDRFTVSDNQGPWMPAGKVSLIRPNSFLGNMPINAEQEAWLKQRHGGELPESFDEPIVWTPQELDNSCGGQVWIDDERFGPLSGRMIHSSFGKGWLYSMSLQEVGTTMQGSLISLPHQWRAGVMRLRVNPADGQLYGTGLSGWQGPAGGQDGCLQRLRYTGEEVQMLDRVEVVSGGLRLHFTFPVLPQSATDPASYRAEMWDYRWAKRYGSDQWSVRDPDKQGHDPLTINKVDLLDDQTVQLHIPDLAICDQLWLRMSFNDAQLRPFAEEVYSTVHAIPEQ
;
A
#
# COMPACT_ATOMS: atom_id res chain seq x y z
N MET A 1 -20.06 -24.96 51.80
CA MET A 1 -20.99 -26.11 51.79
C MET A 1 -22.18 -25.77 50.90
N LEU A 2 -22.61 -26.73 50.08
CA LEU A 2 -23.40 -26.61 48.85
C LEU A 2 -24.72 -25.83 48.95
N ARG A 3 -25.04 -25.05 47.88
CA ARG A 3 -26.23 -25.19 47.00
C ARG A 3 -26.47 -23.94 46.14
N ARG A 4 -26.35 -24.05 44.80
CA ARG A 4 -27.44 -23.97 43.79
C ARG A 4 -26.88 -23.74 42.39
N LEU A 5 -27.31 -24.61 41.47
CA LEU A 5 -27.07 -24.58 40.03
C LEU A 5 -27.94 -23.52 39.35
N THR A 6 -27.37 -22.79 38.39
CA THR A 6 -28.06 -22.20 37.22
C THR A 6 -27.02 -22.09 36.09
N PRO A 7 -27.30 -22.55 34.86
CA PRO A 7 -26.30 -22.53 33.79
C PRO A 7 -26.20 -21.14 33.15
N LEU A 8 -24.95 -20.76 32.85
CA LEU A 8 -24.54 -19.55 32.14
C LEU A 8 -25.27 -19.42 30.79
N VAL A 9 -26.01 -18.33 30.61
CA VAL A 9 -26.30 -17.76 29.29
C VAL A 9 -25.16 -16.79 28.99
N VAL A 10 -24.24 -17.22 28.11
CA VAL A 10 -23.26 -16.32 27.50
C VAL A 10 -24.03 -15.52 26.44
N LEU A 11 -24.41 -14.30 26.77
CA LEU A 11 -24.95 -13.34 25.82
C LEU A 11 -23.78 -12.81 24.98
N SER A 12 -23.57 -13.41 23.81
CA SER A 12 -22.74 -12.82 22.75
C SER A 12 -23.46 -11.58 22.22
N LEU A 13 -23.08 -10.40 22.72
CA LEU A 13 -23.39 -9.12 22.10
C LEU A 13 -22.74 -9.10 20.71
N SER A 14 -23.52 -9.45 19.70
CA SER A 14 -23.22 -9.17 18.31
C SER A 14 -23.32 -7.66 18.10
N LEU A 15 -22.16 -7.04 17.87
CA LEU A 15 -22.03 -5.69 17.34
C LEU A 15 -22.55 -5.68 15.91
N SER A 16 -23.86 -5.50 15.74
CA SER A 16 -24.44 -5.07 14.47
C SER A 16 -24.19 -3.56 14.36
N VAL A 17 -23.02 -3.21 13.83
CA VAL A 17 -22.71 -1.84 13.41
C VAL A 17 -23.64 -1.47 12.25
N THR A 18 -24.30 -0.33 12.43
CA THR A 18 -25.19 0.35 11.51
C THR A 18 -24.58 0.57 10.13
N THR A 19 -24.88 -0.30 9.17
CA THR A 19 -24.75 -0.02 7.73
C THR A 19 -26.05 -0.27 6.95
N ALA A 20 -27.15 -0.62 7.63
CA ALA A 20 -28.42 -1.00 7.01
C ALA A 20 -29.53 0.07 7.12
N ARG A 21 -29.19 1.38 7.23
CA ARG A 21 -30.17 2.47 7.35
C ARG A 21 -30.26 3.43 6.14
N ALA A 22 -29.47 3.23 5.09
CA ALA A 22 -29.39 4.19 3.98
C ALA A 22 -30.50 4.06 2.90
N ASP A 23 -31.06 2.87 2.68
CA ASP A 23 -31.82 2.64 1.43
C ASP A 23 -33.30 3.07 1.47
N GLU A 24 -33.87 3.41 2.64
CA GLU A 24 -35.20 4.02 2.77
C GLU A 24 -35.19 5.57 2.72
N GLN A 25 -34.01 6.21 2.59
CA GLN A 25 -33.88 7.68 2.78
C GLN A 25 -34.06 8.53 1.52
N LEU A 26 -33.69 8.09 0.31
CA LEU A 26 -33.64 8.98 -0.87
C LEU A 26 -35.03 9.54 -1.25
N LEU A 27 -36.00 8.66 -1.45
CA LEU A 27 -37.38 9.05 -1.79
C LEU A 27 -38.02 9.93 -0.71
N THR A 28 -37.73 9.62 0.55
CA THR A 28 -38.22 10.39 1.70
C THR A 28 -37.65 11.80 1.66
N ARG A 29 -36.33 11.94 1.51
CA ARG A 29 -35.64 13.24 1.39
C ARG A 29 -36.17 14.08 0.22
N LEU A 30 -36.27 13.49 -0.97
CA LEU A 30 -36.79 14.18 -2.16
C LEU A 30 -38.24 14.67 -1.95
N ARG A 31 -39.07 13.93 -1.22
CA ARG A 31 -40.46 14.32 -0.91
C ARG A 31 -40.58 15.37 0.18
N GLU A 32 -39.59 15.47 1.07
CA GLU A 32 -39.55 16.48 2.13
C GLU A 32 -39.09 17.85 1.61
N MET A 33 -38.38 17.90 0.48
CA MET A 33 -37.99 19.13 -0.20
C MET A 33 -39.18 19.89 -0.77
N GLN A 34 -39.12 21.23 -0.75
CA GLN A 34 -40.15 22.05 -1.38
C GLN A 34 -40.04 21.98 -2.91
N PRO A 35 -41.15 22.08 -3.67
CA PRO A 35 -41.09 22.03 -5.14
C PRO A 35 -40.15 23.07 -5.76
N SER A 36 -40.15 24.31 -5.26
CA SER A 36 -39.25 25.39 -5.72
C SER A 36 -37.77 25.08 -5.49
N GLU A 37 -37.46 24.32 -4.43
CA GLU A 37 -36.11 23.89 -4.10
C GLU A 37 -35.66 22.75 -5.02
N LEU A 38 -36.52 21.75 -5.28
CA LEU A 38 -36.22 20.72 -6.28
C LEU A 38 -35.97 21.35 -7.66
N GLN A 39 -36.76 22.36 -8.05
CA GLN A 39 -36.51 23.12 -9.28
C GLN A 39 -35.16 23.82 -9.27
N ALA A 40 -34.79 24.47 -8.16
CA ALA A 40 -33.50 25.13 -8.01
C ALA A 40 -32.35 24.13 -8.16
N HIS A 41 -32.43 22.97 -7.50
CA HIS A 41 -31.43 21.92 -7.61
C HIS A 41 -31.36 21.32 -9.01
N VAL A 42 -32.47 21.04 -9.69
CA VAL A 42 -32.44 20.60 -11.10
C VAL A 42 -31.76 21.63 -12.00
N ARG A 43 -31.95 22.93 -11.75
CA ARG A 43 -31.36 24.00 -12.57
C ARG A 43 -29.87 24.19 -12.29
N LEU A 44 -29.49 24.28 -11.02
CA LEU A 44 -28.13 24.62 -10.57
C LEU A 44 -27.22 23.39 -10.48
N LYS A 45 -27.83 22.24 -10.18
CA LYS A 45 -27.20 20.95 -9.89
C LYS A 45 -27.73 19.85 -10.83
N GLY A 46 -28.25 20.15 -12.01
CA GLY A 46 -28.61 19.12 -13.00
C GLY A 46 -27.70 19.17 -14.21
N ASP A 47 -27.24 18.01 -14.67
CA ASP A 47 -26.44 17.83 -15.88
C ASP A 47 -27.17 16.93 -16.89
N PRO A 48 -27.54 17.47 -18.08
CA PRO A 48 -28.29 16.71 -19.07
C PRO A 48 -27.47 15.59 -19.73
N GLY A 49 -26.13 15.71 -19.81
CA GLY A 49 -25.26 14.68 -20.37
C GLY A 49 -25.15 13.46 -19.45
N ARG A 50 -24.98 13.67 -18.14
CA ARG A 50 -25.06 12.58 -17.15
C ARG A 50 -26.47 11.99 -17.07
N GLY A 51 -27.50 12.83 -17.13
CA GLY A 51 -28.88 12.39 -17.22
C GLY A 51 -29.15 11.51 -18.45
N ALA A 52 -28.49 11.77 -19.57
CA ALA A 52 -28.59 10.94 -20.77
C ALA A 52 -27.96 9.56 -20.56
N LEU A 53 -26.78 9.49 -19.93
CA LEU A 53 -26.17 8.21 -19.53
C LEU A 53 -27.10 7.43 -18.60
N LEU A 54 -27.67 8.09 -17.60
CA LEU A 54 -28.63 7.46 -16.69
C LEU A 54 -29.85 6.93 -17.45
N PHE A 55 -30.43 7.72 -18.34
CA PHE A 55 -31.59 7.32 -19.15
C PHE A 55 -31.33 6.05 -19.98
N HIS A 56 -30.11 5.91 -20.52
CA HIS A 56 -29.74 4.80 -21.40
C HIS A 56 -29.17 3.58 -20.67
N LYS A 57 -28.51 3.76 -19.52
CA LYS A 57 -27.78 2.69 -18.81
C LYS A 57 -28.39 2.24 -17.49
N THR A 58 -29.21 3.06 -16.83
CA THR A 58 -29.70 2.73 -15.48
C THR A 58 -30.54 1.46 -15.45
N ALA A 59 -30.53 0.82 -14.28
CA ALA A 59 -31.46 -0.27 -13.95
C ALA A 59 -32.94 0.18 -14.05
N ALA A 60 -33.23 1.48 -13.92
CA ALA A 60 -34.55 2.05 -14.13
C ALA A 60 -35.08 1.87 -15.56
N ALA A 61 -34.20 1.55 -16.52
CA ALA A 61 -34.54 1.17 -17.89
C ALA A 61 -35.44 2.19 -18.61
N CYS A 62 -35.26 3.49 -18.35
CA CYS A 62 -36.08 4.56 -18.89
C CYS A 62 -36.19 4.48 -20.42
N SER A 63 -35.08 4.20 -21.11
CA SER A 63 -35.02 4.02 -22.57
C SER A 63 -35.78 2.81 -23.12
N ARG A 64 -36.12 1.80 -22.28
CA ARG A 64 -36.93 0.64 -22.68
C ARG A 64 -38.42 0.94 -22.70
N CYS A 65 -38.85 1.98 -21.98
CA CYS A 65 -40.26 2.39 -21.92
C CYS A 65 -40.51 3.68 -22.70
N HIS A 66 -39.53 4.58 -22.76
CA HIS A 66 -39.61 5.91 -23.36
C HIS A 66 -38.67 6.06 -24.55
N ALA A 67 -39.16 6.72 -25.61
CA ALA A 67 -38.30 7.25 -26.66
C ALA A 67 -37.85 8.68 -26.30
N SER A 68 -36.56 8.99 -26.46
CA SER A 68 -36.03 10.36 -26.33
C SER A 68 -35.86 11.09 -27.66
N GLY A 69 -35.84 10.38 -28.80
CA GLY A 69 -35.64 10.95 -30.14
C GLY A 69 -36.84 10.73 -31.09
N THR A 70 -36.57 10.45 -32.36
CA THR A 70 -37.62 10.20 -33.39
C THR A 70 -38.32 8.85 -33.25
N GLY A 71 -37.81 7.94 -32.41
CA GLY A 71 -38.32 6.59 -32.22
C GLY A 71 -39.72 6.51 -31.63
N THR A 72 -40.37 5.36 -31.85
CA THR A 72 -41.68 5.05 -31.27
C THR A 72 -41.49 4.47 -29.87
N SER A 73 -42.21 5.04 -28.91
CA SER A 73 -42.13 4.64 -27.51
C SER A 73 -43.00 3.40 -27.24
N PRO A 74 -42.48 2.36 -26.57
CA PRO A 74 -43.24 1.13 -26.33
C PRO A 74 -44.29 1.30 -25.24
N LEU A 75 -44.01 1.92 -24.08
CA LEU A 75 -44.95 1.98 -22.95
C LEU A 75 -45.18 3.37 -22.36
N GLY A 76 -44.27 4.32 -22.55
CA GLY A 76 -44.40 5.69 -22.06
C GLY A 76 -44.56 6.70 -23.20
N PRO A 77 -44.83 7.99 -22.91
CA PRO A 77 -44.77 9.03 -23.92
C PRO A 77 -43.36 9.19 -24.51
N ASN A 78 -43.28 9.57 -25.79
CA ASN A 78 -42.03 10.02 -26.39
C ASN A 78 -41.68 11.40 -25.81
N LEU A 79 -40.54 11.46 -25.12
CA LEU A 79 -40.09 12.62 -24.35
C LEU A 79 -39.81 13.83 -25.25
N ALA A 80 -39.25 13.62 -26.45
CA ALA A 80 -39.02 14.69 -27.43
C ALA A 80 -40.31 15.26 -28.06
N LYS A 81 -41.46 14.63 -27.82
CA LYS A 81 -42.78 15.10 -28.31
C LYS A 81 -43.66 15.69 -27.19
N LEU A 82 -43.13 15.80 -25.97
CA LEU A 82 -43.86 16.41 -24.86
C LEU A 82 -44.07 17.92 -25.06
N GLY A 83 -43.12 18.59 -25.71
CA GLY A 83 -43.22 20.01 -26.08
C GLY A 83 -42.91 20.95 -24.91
N ARG A 84 -42.77 22.26 -25.24
CA ARG A 84 -42.36 23.32 -24.31
C ARG A 84 -43.33 23.57 -23.15
N GLU A 85 -44.56 23.07 -23.23
CA GLU A 85 -45.56 23.21 -22.17
C GLU A 85 -45.33 22.24 -21.00
N THR A 86 -44.41 21.28 -21.15
CA THR A 86 -44.03 20.37 -20.07
C THR A 86 -43.08 21.06 -19.10
N THR A 87 -43.58 21.38 -17.91
CA THR A 87 -42.79 22.05 -16.86
C THR A 87 -41.90 21.05 -16.10
N VAL A 88 -40.84 21.56 -15.49
CA VAL A 88 -39.96 20.76 -14.60
C VAL A 88 -40.76 20.15 -13.45
N ASP A 89 -41.72 20.88 -12.89
CA ASP A 89 -42.65 20.38 -11.86
C ASP A 89 -43.42 19.15 -12.30
N HIS A 90 -43.93 19.18 -13.53
CA HIS A 90 -44.69 18.06 -14.05
C HIS A 90 -43.80 16.82 -14.19
N ILE A 91 -42.53 16.98 -14.57
CA ILE A 91 -41.57 15.88 -14.67
C ILE A 91 -41.24 15.33 -13.28
N ILE A 92 -40.90 16.20 -12.32
CA ILE A 92 -40.61 15.81 -10.92
C ILE A 92 -41.79 15.04 -10.32
N GLU A 93 -43.01 15.56 -10.44
CA GLU A 93 -44.22 14.91 -9.94
C GLU A 93 -44.44 13.55 -10.62
N SER A 94 -44.24 13.47 -11.93
CA SER A 94 -44.40 12.22 -12.68
C SER A 94 -43.37 11.15 -12.29
N LEU A 95 -42.17 11.54 -11.88
CA LEU A 95 -41.13 10.60 -11.42
C LEU A 95 -41.37 10.14 -9.98
N LEU A 96 -41.72 11.05 -9.07
CA LEU A 96 -41.93 10.74 -7.65
C LEU A 96 -43.27 10.02 -7.41
N ASP A 97 -44.33 10.42 -8.12
CA ASP A 97 -45.69 9.93 -7.96
C ASP A 97 -46.37 9.58 -9.31
N PRO A 98 -45.87 8.56 -10.04
CA PRO A 98 -46.29 8.27 -11.42
C PRO A 98 -47.78 7.92 -11.60
N SER A 99 -48.45 7.48 -10.54
CA SER A 99 -49.89 7.16 -10.56
C SER A 99 -50.79 8.35 -10.21
N LYS A 100 -50.24 9.50 -9.81
CA LYS A 100 -51.02 10.69 -9.43
C LYS A 100 -51.79 11.28 -10.61
N LYS A 101 -51.18 11.26 -11.80
CA LYS A 101 -51.80 11.71 -13.05
C LYS A 101 -51.29 10.90 -14.24
N ILE A 102 -52.13 10.03 -14.78
CA ILE A 102 -51.81 9.22 -15.97
C ILE A 102 -52.34 9.93 -17.21
N ARG A 103 -51.49 10.11 -18.22
CA ARG A 103 -51.86 10.75 -19.50
C ARG A 103 -52.85 9.86 -20.27
N GLU A 104 -53.87 10.47 -20.87
CA GLU A 104 -54.83 9.78 -21.75
C GLU A 104 -54.09 9.00 -22.85
N GLY A 105 -54.47 7.73 -23.04
CA GLY A 105 -53.80 6.80 -23.96
C GLY A 105 -52.63 6.01 -23.37
N PHE A 106 -52.21 6.32 -22.13
CA PHE A 106 -51.22 5.55 -21.36
C PHE A 106 -51.81 4.87 -20.11
N GLU A 107 -53.14 4.80 -20.03
CA GLU A 107 -53.86 4.10 -18.97
C GLU A 107 -53.66 2.57 -19.11
N THR A 108 -53.20 1.92 -18.06
CA THR A 108 -53.12 0.46 -18.00
C THR A 108 -54.53 -0.13 -17.99
N VAL A 109 -54.81 -1.05 -18.91
CA VAL A 109 -56.07 -1.80 -18.94
C VAL A 109 -55.82 -3.29 -18.69
N SER A 110 -56.74 -3.91 -17.94
CA SER A 110 -56.86 -5.36 -17.82
C SER A 110 -58.13 -5.80 -18.53
N ILE A 111 -57.96 -6.60 -19.59
CA ILE A 111 -59.05 -7.14 -20.40
C ILE A 111 -59.26 -8.60 -19.99
N ALA A 112 -60.40 -8.89 -19.37
CA ALA A 112 -60.85 -10.25 -19.11
C ALA A 112 -61.56 -10.80 -20.36
N MET A 113 -61.10 -11.94 -20.84
CA MET A 113 -61.63 -12.63 -22.01
C MET A 113 -62.69 -13.66 -21.59
N THR A 114 -63.65 -13.94 -22.47
CA THR A 114 -64.70 -14.95 -22.25
C THR A 114 -64.16 -16.38 -22.09
N ASP A 115 -62.92 -16.62 -22.55
CA ASP A 115 -62.19 -17.89 -22.37
C ASP A 115 -61.41 -17.99 -21.04
N GLY A 116 -61.54 -16.99 -20.17
CA GLY A 116 -60.89 -16.93 -18.86
C GLY A 116 -59.47 -16.36 -18.86
N ARG A 117 -58.91 -15.96 -20.01
CA ARG A 117 -57.61 -15.25 -20.04
C ARG A 117 -57.77 -13.79 -19.60
N VAL A 118 -56.76 -13.25 -18.92
CA VAL A 118 -56.67 -11.81 -18.62
C VAL A 118 -55.45 -11.24 -19.33
N LEU A 119 -55.66 -10.20 -20.14
CA LEU A 119 -54.61 -9.49 -20.86
C LEU A 119 -54.41 -8.11 -20.24
N THR A 120 -53.19 -7.80 -19.80
CA THR A 120 -52.84 -6.50 -19.22
C THR A 120 -51.90 -5.73 -20.16
N GLY A 121 -52.22 -4.47 -20.44
CA GLY A 121 -51.45 -3.67 -21.40
C GLY A 121 -52.00 -2.27 -21.66
N LEU A 122 -51.49 -1.63 -22.71
CA LEU A 122 -51.95 -0.32 -23.20
C LEU A 122 -52.78 -0.47 -24.47
N ILE A 123 -53.89 0.24 -24.58
CA ILE A 123 -54.68 0.26 -25.82
C ILE A 123 -53.96 1.14 -26.84
N VAL A 124 -53.36 0.52 -27.86
CA VAL A 124 -52.67 1.22 -28.97
C VAL A 124 -53.68 1.73 -29.98
N ARG A 125 -54.72 0.93 -30.25
CA ARG A 125 -55.80 1.26 -31.19
C ARG A 125 -57.08 0.54 -30.79
N GLN A 126 -58.21 1.20 -30.91
CA GLN A 126 -59.53 0.58 -30.71
C GLN A 126 -60.48 1.04 -31.81
N ASN A 127 -61.27 0.11 -32.36
CA ASN A 127 -62.39 0.42 -33.26
C ASN A 127 -63.66 -0.34 -32.83
N GLU A 128 -64.67 -0.43 -33.69
CA GLU A 128 -65.95 -1.09 -33.37
C GLU A 128 -65.84 -2.61 -33.18
N THR A 129 -64.87 -3.28 -33.81
CA THR A 129 -64.76 -4.75 -33.83
C THR A 129 -63.56 -5.30 -33.04
N GLU A 130 -62.50 -4.51 -32.87
CA GLU A 130 -61.25 -4.96 -32.23
C GLU A 130 -60.62 -3.92 -31.29
N ILE A 131 -59.82 -4.44 -30.35
CA ILE A 131 -58.90 -3.70 -29.49
C ILE A 131 -57.49 -4.24 -29.77
N VAL A 132 -56.56 -3.35 -30.11
CA VAL A 132 -55.14 -3.66 -30.22
C VAL A 132 -54.47 -3.23 -28.93
N LEU A 133 -54.01 -4.23 -28.17
CA LEU A 133 -53.40 -4.07 -26.86
C LEU A 133 -51.89 -4.32 -26.97
N ARG A 134 -51.07 -3.36 -26.56
CA ARG A 134 -49.65 -3.62 -26.35
C ARG A 134 -49.44 -4.33 -25.03
N ASN A 135 -48.91 -5.54 -25.10
CA ASN A 135 -48.80 -6.42 -23.94
C ASN A 135 -47.72 -5.93 -22.98
N ALA A 136 -48.05 -5.78 -21.69
CA ALA A 136 -47.07 -5.41 -20.67
C ALA A 136 -45.98 -6.48 -20.44
N ASN A 137 -46.21 -7.73 -20.88
CA ASN A 137 -45.28 -8.85 -20.74
C ASN A 137 -44.39 -9.09 -21.98
N ASP A 138 -44.72 -8.49 -23.12
CA ASP A 138 -43.95 -8.59 -24.37
C ASP A 138 -44.09 -7.28 -25.16
N LEU A 139 -43.10 -6.40 -24.98
CA LEU A 139 -43.13 -5.02 -25.49
C LEU A 139 -42.94 -4.93 -27.01
N ALA A 140 -42.57 -6.04 -27.66
CA ALA A 140 -42.38 -6.13 -29.10
C ALA A 140 -43.64 -6.62 -29.84
N GLN A 141 -44.68 -7.06 -29.11
CA GLN A 141 -45.86 -7.70 -29.70
C GLN A 141 -47.17 -6.98 -29.31
N ASP A 142 -47.83 -6.41 -30.31
CA ASP A 142 -49.20 -5.93 -30.18
C ASP A 142 -50.17 -7.12 -30.31
N VAL A 143 -51.07 -7.29 -29.34
CA VAL A 143 -52.07 -8.35 -29.28
C VAL A 143 -53.41 -7.81 -29.77
N ARG A 144 -53.99 -8.46 -30.80
CA ARG A 144 -55.32 -8.12 -31.30
C ARG A 144 -56.37 -8.92 -30.52
N VAL A 145 -57.32 -8.20 -29.94
CA VAL A 145 -58.43 -8.72 -29.17
C VAL A 145 -59.73 -8.40 -29.89
N VAL A 146 -60.52 -9.43 -30.21
CA VAL A 146 -61.85 -9.24 -30.81
C VAL A 146 -62.82 -8.86 -29.68
N LYS A 147 -63.56 -7.76 -29.84
CA LYS A 147 -64.43 -7.24 -28.77
C LYS A 147 -65.53 -8.20 -28.35
N ALA A 148 -65.99 -9.08 -29.24
CA ALA A 148 -66.99 -10.10 -28.92
C ALA A 148 -66.50 -11.14 -27.90
N ASP A 149 -65.18 -11.29 -27.76
CA ASP A 149 -64.54 -12.23 -26.85
C ASP A 149 -64.11 -11.55 -25.53
N VAL A 150 -64.47 -10.29 -25.33
CA VAL A 150 -64.17 -9.52 -24.11
C VAL A 150 -65.35 -9.59 -23.15
N ASP A 151 -65.08 -10.05 -21.94
CA ASP A 151 -66.04 -10.08 -20.84
C ASP A 151 -66.04 -8.75 -20.07
N GLU A 152 -64.85 -8.27 -19.68
CA GLU A 152 -64.70 -7.04 -18.90
C GLU A 152 -63.42 -6.28 -19.27
N ILE A 153 -63.47 -4.94 -19.27
CA ILE A 153 -62.28 -4.08 -19.40
C ILE A 153 -62.20 -3.20 -18.16
N ASN A 154 -61.17 -3.42 -17.36
CA ASN A 154 -60.88 -2.63 -16.17
C ASN A 154 -59.71 -1.69 -16.42
N LYS A 155 -59.99 -0.38 -16.33
CA LYS A 155 -58.94 0.65 -16.32
C LYS A 155 -58.32 0.73 -14.93
N SER A 156 -57.01 0.63 -14.85
CA SER A 156 -56.25 0.77 -13.61
C SER A 156 -55.98 2.23 -13.30
N ASN A 157 -56.09 2.59 -12.02
CA ASN A 157 -55.61 3.88 -11.50
C ASN A 157 -54.11 3.86 -11.17
N VAL A 158 -53.41 2.76 -11.48
CA VAL A 158 -51.99 2.56 -11.23
C VAL A 158 -51.22 2.60 -12.57
N SER A 159 -50.21 3.45 -12.63
CA SER A 159 -49.34 3.62 -13.79
C SER A 159 -48.50 2.37 -14.06
N MET A 160 -48.14 2.15 -15.33
CA MET A 160 -47.14 1.15 -15.72
C MET A 160 -45.71 1.57 -15.33
N MET A 161 -45.46 2.87 -15.12
CA MET A 161 -44.23 3.33 -14.51
C MET A 161 -44.27 2.98 -13.00
N PRO A 162 -43.35 2.15 -12.49
CA PRO A 162 -43.40 1.68 -11.12
C PRO A 162 -43.30 2.82 -10.10
N ALA A 163 -44.14 2.76 -9.05
CA ALA A 163 -43.95 3.61 -7.89
C ALA A 163 -42.63 3.25 -7.20
N GLY A 164 -41.86 4.26 -6.78
CA GLY A 164 -40.55 4.06 -6.15
C GLY A 164 -39.40 3.77 -7.12
N LEU A 165 -39.59 3.91 -8.45
CA LEU A 165 -38.52 3.73 -9.43
C LEU A 165 -37.29 4.62 -9.14
N VAL A 166 -37.52 5.82 -8.61
CA VAL A 166 -36.46 6.77 -8.20
C VAL A 166 -35.55 6.19 -7.11
N ALA A 167 -36.00 5.20 -6.33
CA ALA A 167 -35.15 4.53 -5.34
C ALA A 167 -34.00 3.72 -5.96
N SER A 168 -34.07 3.44 -7.27
CA SER A 168 -32.99 2.74 -7.99
C SER A 168 -31.85 3.67 -8.41
N LEU A 169 -31.99 4.98 -8.20
CA LEU A 169 -30.91 5.95 -8.36
C LEU A 169 -30.02 5.94 -7.12
N THR A 170 -28.74 6.20 -7.32
CA THR A 170 -27.74 6.12 -6.26
C THR A 170 -27.88 7.26 -5.25
N ASP A 171 -28.28 8.45 -5.70
CA ASP A 171 -28.44 9.65 -4.87
C ASP A 171 -29.39 10.70 -5.48
N GLU A 172 -29.53 11.84 -4.80
CA GLU A 172 -30.34 12.98 -5.25
C GLU A 172 -29.79 13.63 -6.53
N ARG A 173 -28.48 13.52 -6.77
CA ARG A 173 -27.85 14.14 -7.92
C ARG A 173 -28.23 13.44 -9.21
N GLU A 174 -28.23 12.10 -9.20
CA GLU A 174 -28.75 11.33 -10.33
C GLU A 174 -30.21 11.70 -10.63
N PHE A 175 -31.02 11.99 -9.60
CA PHE A 175 -32.38 12.47 -9.78
C PHE A 175 -32.42 13.85 -10.46
N PHE A 176 -31.58 14.80 -10.05
CA PHE A 176 -31.50 16.11 -10.69
C PHE A 176 -31.03 16.03 -12.14
N ASP A 177 -30.04 15.19 -12.42
CA ASP A 177 -29.48 14.96 -13.75
C ASP A 177 -30.52 14.34 -14.70
N ILE A 178 -31.25 13.30 -14.27
CA ILE A 178 -32.29 12.67 -15.10
C ILE A 178 -33.46 13.63 -15.38
N VAL A 179 -33.90 14.41 -14.40
CA VAL A 179 -34.95 15.42 -14.60
C VAL A 179 -34.48 16.50 -15.57
N LYS A 180 -33.24 16.97 -15.43
CA LYS A 180 -32.62 17.96 -16.32
C LYS A 180 -32.57 17.47 -17.76
N TYR A 181 -32.11 16.24 -17.99
CA TYR A 181 -32.11 15.61 -19.32
C TYR A 181 -33.52 15.53 -19.93
N ILE A 182 -34.50 15.01 -19.18
CA ILE A 182 -35.88 14.88 -19.67
C ILE A 182 -36.46 16.26 -20.01
N SER A 183 -36.19 17.28 -19.19
CA SER A 183 -36.66 18.64 -19.40
C SER A 183 -36.10 19.25 -20.68
N GLU A 184 -34.80 19.11 -20.93
CA GLU A 184 -34.17 19.65 -22.13
C GLU A 184 -34.58 18.92 -23.40
N VAL A 185 -34.73 17.59 -23.34
CA VAL A 185 -35.27 16.79 -24.45
C VAL A 185 -36.72 17.19 -24.75
N ALA A 186 -37.55 17.42 -23.73
CA ALA A 186 -38.92 17.85 -23.92
C ALA A 186 -39.04 19.25 -24.56
N GLN A 187 -38.14 20.16 -24.21
CA GLN A 187 -38.13 21.54 -24.71
C GLN A 187 -37.47 21.68 -26.09
N GLY A 188 -36.37 20.96 -26.33
CA GLY A 188 -35.56 21.01 -27.54
C GLY A 188 -35.91 19.97 -28.60
N GLY A 189 -36.72 18.97 -28.25
CA GLY A 189 -37.21 17.95 -29.17
C GLY A 189 -36.11 17.00 -29.67
N PRO A 190 -36.31 16.35 -30.84
CA PRO A 190 -35.41 15.34 -31.36
C PRO A 190 -33.97 15.81 -31.59
N ASP A 191 -33.77 17.09 -31.92
CA ASP A 191 -32.45 17.66 -32.19
C ASP A 191 -31.61 17.75 -30.91
N ARG A 192 -32.19 18.23 -29.80
CA ARG A 192 -31.51 18.25 -28.50
C ARG A 192 -31.24 16.84 -27.97
N ALA A 193 -32.17 15.91 -28.20
CA ALA A 193 -31.95 14.51 -27.86
C ALA A 193 -30.80 13.86 -28.66
N ALA A 194 -30.62 14.24 -29.93
CA ALA A 194 -29.50 13.78 -30.74
C ALA A 194 -28.16 14.37 -30.26
N GLN A 195 -28.14 15.64 -29.82
CA GLN A 195 -26.95 16.28 -29.26
C GLN A 195 -26.52 15.67 -27.92
N LEU A 196 -27.48 15.36 -27.04
CA LEU A 196 -27.24 14.80 -25.71
C LEU A 196 -27.02 13.28 -25.71
N ARG A 197 -27.18 12.61 -26.86
CA ARG A 197 -27.07 11.15 -26.92
C ARG A 197 -25.64 10.74 -26.56
N PRO A 198 -25.45 9.84 -25.56
CA PRO A 198 -24.13 9.31 -25.25
C PRO A 198 -23.48 8.64 -26.45
N SER A 199 -22.16 8.64 -26.52
CA SER A 199 -21.46 8.00 -27.64
C SER A 199 -21.70 6.49 -27.66
N ASP A 200 -21.56 5.85 -28.82
CA ASP A 200 -21.71 4.39 -28.91
C ASP A 200 -20.70 3.67 -28.01
N ALA A 201 -19.48 4.22 -27.87
CA ALA A 201 -18.46 3.76 -26.93
C ALA A 201 -18.94 3.85 -25.47
N ASP A 202 -19.56 4.97 -25.10
CA ASP A 202 -20.18 5.10 -23.78
C ASP A 202 -21.29 4.07 -23.61
N LEU A 203 -22.04 3.69 -24.65
CA LEU A 203 -23.16 2.73 -24.56
C LEU A 203 -22.77 1.26 -24.75
N VAL A 204 -21.49 0.93 -24.96
CA VAL A 204 -21.04 -0.46 -25.11
C VAL A 204 -21.33 -1.24 -23.83
N VAL A 205 -22.14 -2.29 -23.97
CA VAL A 205 -22.34 -3.32 -22.95
C VAL A 205 -21.43 -4.47 -23.33
N ILE A 206 -20.34 -4.68 -22.57
CA ILE A 206 -19.46 -5.84 -22.74
C ILE A 206 -20.28 -7.08 -22.33
N ASP A 207 -20.44 -8.06 -23.24
CA ASP A 207 -21.06 -9.35 -22.90
C ASP A 207 -20.05 -10.24 -22.17
N ASP A 208 -19.88 -9.94 -20.89
CA ASP A 208 -19.01 -10.64 -19.94
C ASP A 208 -19.54 -12.04 -19.56
N THR A 209 -20.56 -12.56 -20.27
CA THR A 209 -21.05 -13.94 -20.11
C THR A 209 -20.33 -14.95 -21.01
N LEU A 210 -19.45 -14.50 -21.90
CA LEU A 210 -18.70 -15.34 -22.83
C LEU A 210 -17.38 -15.82 -22.20
N ASP A 211 -16.89 -16.99 -22.63
CA ASP A 211 -15.60 -17.60 -22.22
C ASP A 211 -15.39 -17.80 -20.70
N LEU A 212 -16.47 -18.05 -19.96
CA LEU A 212 -16.41 -18.33 -18.52
C LEU A 212 -16.28 -19.82 -18.19
N ASP A 213 -15.48 -20.14 -17.18
CA ASP A 213 -15.50 -21.44 -16.52
C ASP A 213 -16.67 -21.52 -15.54
N HIS A 214 -17.88 -21.66 -16.08
CA HIS A 214 -19.11 -21.74 -15.30
C HIS A 214 -19.09 -22.89 -14.28
N ALA A 215 -18.45 -24.01 -14.63
CA ALA A 215 -18.36 -25.17 -13.75
C ALA A 215 -17.45 -24.86 -12.55
N GLY A 216 -16.23 -24.36 -12.81
CA GLY A 216 -15.30 -24.00 -11.75
C GLY A 216 -15.82 -22.90 -10.82
N ILE A 217 -16.56 -21.91 -11.34
CA ILE A 217 -17.21 -20.89 -10.51
C ILE A 217 -18.23 -21.53 -9.56
N LEU A 218 -19.16 -22.34 -10.08
CA LEU A 218 -20.21 -22.98 -9.28
C LEU A 218 -19.65 -23.97 -8.24
N GLU A 219 -18.58 -24.69 -8.58
CA GLU A 219 -17.89 -25.60 -7.65
C GLU A 219 -17.20 -24.86 -6.50
N ALA A 220 -16.76 -23.61 -6.74
CA ALA A 220 -16.04 -22.81 -5.76
C ALA A 220 -16.93 -22.01 -4.79
N LEU A 221 -18.26 -21.93 -5.03
CA LEU A 221 -19.17 -21.15 -4.19
C LEU A 221 -19.37 -21.81 -2.82
N GLY A 222 -19.22 -21.01 -1.76
CA GLY A 222 -19.41 -21.47 -0.38
C GLY A 222 -20.17 -20.49 0.51
N GLU A 223 -20.02 -20.64 1.83
CA GLU A 223 -20.73 -19.84 2.83
C GLU A 223 -20.45 -18.33 2.72
N ARG A 224 -19.23 -17.94 2.31
CA ARG A 224 -18.87 -16.54 2.07
C ARG A 224 -19.63 -15.96 0.88
N ASP A 225 -19.72 -16.73 -0.21
CA ASP A 225 -20.44 -16.36 -1.43
C ASP A 225 -21.95 -16.28 -1.19
N LEU A 226 -22.50 -17.13 -0.31
CA LEU A 226 -23.89 -17.08 0.12
C LEU A 226 -24.23 -15.74 0.80
N ASN A 227 -23.34 -15.28 1.70
CA ASN A 227 -23.50 -13.99 2.37
C ASN A 227 -23.32 -12.81 1.40
N ALA A 228 -22.38 -12.89 0.47
CA ALA A 228 -22.22 -11.89 -0.59
C ALA A 228 -23.49 -11.81 -1.47
N GLY A 229 -24.02 -12.96 -1.89
CA GLY A 229 -25.26 -13.06 -2.64
C GLY A 229 -26.49 -12.51 -1.92
N ARG A 230 -26.57 -12.67 -0.59
CA ARG A 230 -27.60 -12.05 0.25
C ARG A 230 -27.53 -10.53 0.15
N ASN A 231 -26.34 -9.95 0.33
CA ASN A 231 -26.17 -8.51 0.28
C ASN A 231 -26.55 -7.96 -1.09
N ILE A 232 -26.13 -8.63 -2.17
CA ILE A 232 -26.50 -8.26 -3.55
C ILE A 232 -28.02 -8.35 -3.75
N TYR A 233 -28.68 -9.40 -3.25
CA TYR A 233 -30.13 -9.53 -3.36
C TYR A 233 -30.88 -8.38 -2.68
N HIS A 234 -30.46 -8.03 -1.47
CA HIS A 234 -31.09 -6.95 -0.71
C HIS A 234 -30.75 -5.56 -1.28
N GLY A 235 -29.61 -5.39 -1.95
CA GLY A 235 -29.29 -4.15 -2.65
C GLY A 235 -30.04 -3.98 -3.97
N HIS A 236 -30.23 -5.06 -4.76
CA HIS A 236 -30.64 -4.93 -6.16
C HIS A 236 -31.97 -5.61 -6.53
N CYS A 237 -32.37 -6.67 -5.83
CA CYS A 237 -33.48 -7.54 -6.25
C CYS A 237 -34.75 -7.36 -5.41
N VAL A 238 -34.60 -6.95 -4.15
CA VAL A 238 -35.68 -6.92 -3.15
C VAL A 238 -36.86 -6.03 -3.55
N ASN A 239 -36.60 -4.91 -4.20
CA ASN A 239 -37.63 -3.91 -4.55
C ASN A 239 -38.66 -4.41 -5.56
N CYS A 240 -38.34 -5.48 -6.30
CA CYS A 240 -39.25 -6.09 -7.29
C CYS A 240 -39.78 -7.46 -6.83
N HIS A 241 -38.95 -8.23 -6.13
CA HIS A 241 -39.25 -9.62 -5.76
C HIS A 241 -39.69 -9.80 -4.30
N GLY A 242 -39.64 -8.73 -3.49
CA GLY A 242 -39.96 -8.76 -2.06
C GLY A 242 -38.81 -9.28 -1.21
N ALA A 243 -38.74 -8.87 0.06
CA ALA A 243 -37.65 -9.27 0.98
C ALA A 243 -37.61 -10.77 1.27
N ASP A 244 -38.75 -11.46 1.11
CA ASP A 244 -38.88 -12.89 1.31
C ASP A 244 -38.82 -13.71 0.01
N GLY A 245 -38.60 -13.04 -1.13
CA GLY A 245 -38.58 -13.62 -2.47
C GLY A 245 -39.87 -14.31 -2.92
N ASN A 246 -40.96 -14.21 -2.15
CA ASN A 246 -42.20 -14.97 -2.35
C ASN A 246 -43.43 -14.08 -2.49
N ASN A 247 -43.36 -12.85 -2.00
CA ASN A 247 -44.40 -11.84 -2.15
C ASN A 247 -43.85 -10.69 -3.02
N PRO A 248 -43.84 -10.86 -4.36
CA PRO A 248 -43.32 -9.85 -5.26
C PRO A 248 -44.14 -8.55 -5.16
N THR A 249 -43.43 -7.43 -5.13
CA THR A 249 -44.01 -6.08 -5.14
C THR A 249 -44.44 -5.65 -6.54
N LEU A 250 -43.84 -6.22 -7.60
CA LEU A 250 -44.28 -6.01 -8.98
C LEU A 250 -45.18 -7.16 -9.47
N PRO A 251 -46.36 -6.89 -10.04
CA PRO A 251 -47.27 -7.92 -10.55
C PRO A 251 -46.67 -8.82 -11.65
N ALA A 252 -45.65 -8.33 -12.37
CA ALA A 252 -44.95 -9.08 -13.39
C ALA A 252 -43.76 -9.92 -12.86
N ALA A 253 -43.29 -9.65 -11.63
CA ALA A 253 -42.21 -10.39 -10.99
C ALA A 253 -42.70 -11.74 -10.47
N ARG A 254 -41.80 -12.73 -10.42
CA ARG A 254 -42.11 -14.10 -10.02
C ARG A 254 -41.71 -14.35 -8.57
N ALA A 255 -42.55 -15.11 -7.87
CA ALA A 255 -42.25 -15.63 -6.53
C ALA A 255 -41.27 -16.81 -6.64
N PHE A 256 -40.05 -16.64 -6.17
CA PHE A 256 -38.98 -17.63 -6.32
C PHE A 256 -39.30 -18.97 -5.66
N GLY A 257 -40.05 -19.02 -4.57
CA GLY A 257 -40.40 -20.28 -3.91
C GLY A 257 -41.65 -20.98 -4.45
N ARG A 258 -42.45 -20.34 -5.32
CA ARG A 258 -43.78 -20.86 -5.72
C ARG A 258 -44.03 -20.88 -7.23
N ASP A 259 -43.50 -19.90 -7.95
CA ASP A 259 -43.75 -19.75 -9.38
C ASP A 259 -42.71 -20.50 -10.23
N GLN A 260 -43.13 -20.96 -11.40
CA GLN A 260 -42.22 -21.47 -12.42
C GLN A 260 -41.46 -20.32 -13.09
N LEU A 261 -40.13 -20.38 -13.08
CA LEU A 261 -39.30 -19.38 -13.75
C LEU A 261 -39.31 -19.59 -15.28
N LYS A 262 -39.81 -18.59 -16.02
CA LYS A 262 -40.03 -18.64 -17.48
C LYS A 262 -38.76 -18.95 -18.27
N HIS A 263 -37.61 -18.49 -17.81
CA HIS A 263 -36.33 -18.63 -18.50
C HIS A 263 -35.46 -19.75 -17.92
N GLY A 264 -36.04 -20.63 -17.10
CA GLY A 264 -35.33 -21.73 -16.43
C GLY A 264 -34.96 -21.41 -14.98
N ALA A 265 -34.87 -22.47 -14.19
CA ALA A 265 -34.61 -22.42 -12.75
C ALA A 265 -33.28 -23.09 -12.37
N ASP A 266 -32.45 -23.46 -13.35
CA ASP A 266 -31.09 -23.96 -13.12
C ASP A 266 -30.08 -22.80 -12.96
N PRO A 267 -28.95 -23.01 -12.25
CA PRO A 267 -28.02 -21.93 -11.91
C PRO A 267 -27.56 -21.09 -13.11
N TYR A 268 -27.17 -21.75 -14.20
CA TYR A 268 -26.71 -21.09 -15.43
C TYR A 268 -27.82 -20.27 -16.09
N ARG A 269 -29.03 -20.81 -16.24
CA ARG A 269 -30.14 -20.05 -16.81
C ARG A 269 -30.58 -18.85 -15.96
N MET A 270 -30.52 -18.99 -14.64
CA MET A 270 -30.75 -17.87 -13.73
C MET A 270 -29.64 -16.82 -13.89
N PHE A 271 -28.37 -17.24 -13.95
CA PHE A 271 -27.24 -16.36 -14.25
C PHE A 271 -27.43 -15.60 -15.57
N MET A 272 -27.86 -16.28 -16.64
CA MET A 272 -28.14 -15.62 -17.93
C MET A 272 -29.31 -14.64 -17.84
N THR A 273 -30.33 -14.95 -17.03
CA THR A 273 -31.47 -14.05 -16.78
C THR A 273 -31.03 -12.79 -16.04
N VAL A 274 -30.17 -12.93 -15.02
CA VAL A 274 -29.58 -11.80 -14.30
C VAL A 274 -28.67 -10.98 -15.20
N SER A 275 -27.88 -11.65 -16.05
CA SER A 275 -26.90 -11.01 -16.93
C SER A 275 -27.51 -10.25 -18.10
N ARG A 276 -28.61 -10.77 -18.67
CA ARG A 276 -29.24 -10.21 -19.88
C ARG A 276 -30.58 -9.50 -19.62
N GLY A 277 -31.11 -9.63 -18.40
CA GLY A 277 -32.46 -9.16 -18.05
C GLY A 277 -33.56 -10.03 -18.67
N ALA A 278 -34.80 -9.81 -18.24
CA ALA A 278 -35.97 -10.51 -18.77
C ALA A 278 -37.25 -9.69 -18.55
N GLY A 279 -37.98 -9.39 -19.64
CA GLY A 279 -39.18 -8.54 -19.57
C GLY A 279 -38.85 -7.17 -18.98
N LEU A 280 -39.48 -6.81 -17.86
CA LEU A 280 -39.25 -5.56 -17.11
C LEU A 280 -38.01 -5.60 -16.20
N MET A 281 -37.37 -6.76 -16.01
CA MET A 281 -36.12 -6.88 -15.25
C MET A 281 -34.94 -6.42 -16.13
N ALA A 282 -34.21 -5.40 -15.69
CA ALA A 282 -32.98 -4.94 -16.32
C ALA A 282 -31.81 -5.93 -16.07
N PRO A 283 -30.82 -6.00 -16.98
CA PRO A 283 -29.59 -6.75 -16.72
C PRO A 283 -28.80 -6.12 -15.56
N LEU A 284 -28.20 -6.96 -14.70
CA LEU A 284 -27.28 -6.51 -13.65
C LEU A 284 -25.82 -6.52 -14.17
N SER A 285 -25.57 -5.82 -15.29
CA SER A 285 -24.26 -5.80 -15.97
C SER A 285 -23.15 -5.03 -15.23
N HIS A 286 -23.47 -4.38 -14.10
CA HIS A 286 -22.49 -3.75 -13.21
C HIS A 286 -21.86 -4.75 -12.22
N LEU A 287 -22.45 -5.95 -12.08
CA LEU A 287 -21.90 -7.04 -11.27
C LEU A 287 -20.99 -7.91 -12.14
N THR A 288 -19.86 -8.32 -11.58
CA THR A 288 -18.99 -9.32 -12.20
C THR A 288 -19.75 -10.64 -12.44
N PRO A 289 -19.30 -11.49 -13.36
CA PRO A 289 -19.92 -12.80 -13.56
C PRO A 289 -20.01 -13.63 -12.28
N ARG A 290 -18.99 -13.58 -11.42
CA ARG A 290 -19.01 -14.28 -10.13
C ARG A 290 -20.05 -13.71 -9.17
N GLU A 291 -20.18 -12.39 -9.04
CA GLU A 291 -21.20 -11.76 -8.19
C GLU A 291 -22.62 -12.09 -8.66
N ARG A 292 -22.86 -12.16 -9.97
CA ARG A 292 -24.14 -12.62 -10.52
C ARG A 292 -24.41 -14.08 -10.15
N TYR A 293 -23.39 -14.93 -10.11
CA TYR A 293 -23.52 -16.28 -9.57
C TYR A 293 -23.77 -16.32 -8.06
N GLN A 294 -23.18 -15.41 -7.28
CA GLN A 294 -23.41 -15.32 -5.83
C GLN A 294 -24.87 -14.99 -5.50
N VAL A 295 -25.48 -13.99 -6.18
CA VAL A 295 -26.90 -13.67 -5.94
C VAL A 295 -27.82 -14.81 -6.40
N VAL A 296 -27.50 -15.47 -7.51
CA VAL A 296 -28.22 -16.68 -7.95
C VAL A 296 -28.11 -17.79 -6.91
N TYR A 297 -26.91 -18.00 -6.34
CA TYR A 297 -26.68 -18.99 -5.30
C TYR A 297 -27.52 -18.70 -4.06
N TYR A 298 -27.55 -17.45 -3.59
CA TYR A 298 -28.41 -17.05 -2.48
C TYR A 298 -29.90 -17.30 -2.73
N ILE A 299 -30.44 -16.83 -3.86
CA ILE A 299 -31.86 -17.04 -4.22
C ILE A 299 -32.22 -18.53 -4.18
N ARG A 300 -31.33 -19.35 -4.71
CA ARG A 300 -31.56 -20.80 -4.82
C ARG A 300 -31.53 -21.48 -3.47
N GLU A 301 -30.51 -21.21 -2.66
CA GLU A 301 -30.34 -21.85 -1.35
C GLU A 301 -31.40 -21.38 -0.35
N GLU A 302 -31.71 -20.08 -0.31
CA GLU A 302 -32.62 -19.50 0.68
C GLU A 302 -34.10 -19.67 0.29
N PHE A 303 -34.46 -19.40 -0.97
CA PHE A 303 -35.87 -19.31 -1.37
C PHE A 303 -36.39 -20.52 -2.14
N MET A 304 -35.53 -21.21 -2.90
CA MET A 304 -35.96 -22.26 -3.84
C MET A 304 -35.79 -23.68 -3.31
N LYS A 305 -34.67 -23.98 -2.62
CA LYS A 305 -34.23 -25.34 -2.28
C LYS A 305 -35.32 -26.24 -1.70
N ASP A 306 -36.12 -25.70 -0.77
CA ASP A 306 -37.14 -26.48 -0.06
C ASP A 306 -38.56 -26.30 -0.64
N ARG A 307 -38.75 -25.40 -1.60
CA ARG A 307 -40.09 -24.88 -1.95
C ARG A 307 -40.40 -24.88 -3.45
N ASN A 308 -39.40 -24.64 -4.30
CA ASN A 308 -39.62 -24.53 -5.74
C ASN A 308 -39.38 -25.88 -6.45
N PRO A 309 -40.38 -26.43 -7.16
CA PRO A 309 -40.24 -27.70 -7.88
C PRO A 309 -39.26 -27.66 -9.07
N GLY A 310 -38.83 -26.47 -9.50
CA GLY A 310 -37.80 -26.25 -10.51
C GLY A 310 -36.36 -26.22 -9.97
N TYR A 311 -36.16 -26.39 -8.66
CA TYR A 311 -34.81 -26.44 -8.08
C TYR A 311 -34.01 -27.63 -8.63
N THR A 312 -32.85 -27.36 -9.21
CA THR A 312 -31.97 -28.37 -9.83
C THR A 312 -30.67 -28.49 -9.04
N PRO A 313 -30.35 -29.62 -8.38
CA PRO A 313 -29.08 -29.80 -7.70
C PRO A 313 -27.87 -29.63 -8.64
N ILE A 314 -26.77 -29.10 -8.11
CA ILE A 314 -25.51 -29.00 -8.86
C ILE A 314 -24.77 -30.32 -8.65
N ASP A 315 -24.82 -31.20 -9.65
CA ASP A 315 -24.09 -32.46 -9.68
C ASP A 315 -23.07 -32.51 -10.82
N ALA A 316 -22.24 -33.56 -10.84
CA ALA A 316 -21.20 -33.72 -11.86
C ALA A 316 -21.76 -33.76 -13.29
N ALA A 317 -22.99 -34.25 -13.49
CA ALA A 317 -23.62 -34.31 -14.79
C ALA A 317 -24.07 -32.91 -15.27
N TYR A 318 -24.62 -32.09 -14.36
CA TYR A 318 -24.96 -30.70 -14.63
C TYR A 318 -23.72 -29.88 -14.97
N LEU A 319 -22.67 -29.96 -14.15
CA LEU A 319 -21.40 -29.24 -14.35
C LEU A 319 -20.73 -29.61 -15.68
N ALA A 320 -20.78 -30.88 -16.07
CA ALA A 320 -20.25 -31.33 -17.36
C ALA A 320 -21.03 -30.76 -18.57
N GLY A 321 -22.32 -30.46 -18.40
CA GLY A 321 -23.20 -29.92 -19.43
C GLY A 321 -23.16 -28.40 -19.60
N LEU A 322 -22.40 -27.68 -18.76
CA LEU A 322 -22.24 -26.23 -18.85
C LEU A 322 -21.32 -25.83 -20.00
N PRO A 323 -21.50 -24.62 -20.58
CA PRO A 323 -20.54 -24.06 -21.54
C PRO A 323 -19.12 -24.06 -20.97
N LYS A 324 -18.14 -24.29 -21.85
CA LYS A 324 -16.72 -24.29 -21.49
C LYS A 324 -16.13 -22.91 -21.73
N GLY A 325 -15.23 -22.52 -20.85
CA GLY A 325 -14.44 -21.30 -20.92
C GLY A 325 -13.32 -21.33 -19.88
N VAL A 326 -12.50 -20.29 -19.84
CA VAL A 326 -11.35 -20.19 -18.92
C VAL A 326 -11.47 -19.05 -17.90
N GLY A 327 -12.36 -18.09 -18.15
CA GLY A 327 -12.56 -16.93 -17.28
C GLY A 327 -13.17 -17.32 -15.93
N LYS A 328 -12.54 -16.91 -14.83
CA LYS A 328 -13.02 -17.15 -13.46
C LYS A 328 -14.17 -16.22 -13.05
N GLY A 329 -14.52 -15.25 -13.89
CA GLY A 329 -15.62 -14.32 -13.63
C GLY A 329 -15.36 -13.28 -12.54
N ASP A 330 -14.10 -13.10 -12.14
CA ASP A 330 -13.67 -12.11 -11.13
C ASP A 330 -13.40 -10.71 -11.73
N GLY A 331 -13.71 -10.49 -13.02
CA GLY A 331 -13.18 -9.40 -13.85
C GLY A 331 -11.99 -9.89 -14.70
N ASP A 332 -11.70 -9.23 -15.83
CA ASP A 332 -10.71 -9.70 -16.81
C ASP A 332 -9.37 -10.05 -16.15
N ALA A 333 -8.81 -11.20 -16.55
CA ALA A 333 -7.42 -11.50 -16.29
C ALA A 333 -6.59 -10.47 -17.07
N VAL A 334 -6.19 -9.40 -16.39
CA VAL A 334 -5.21 -8.44 -16.91
C VAL A 334 -3.98 -9.25 -17.30
N GLY A 335 -3.56 -9.17 -18.56
CA GLY A 335 -2.34 -9.81 -19.03
C GLY A 335 -1.12 -9.36 -18.21
N ASP A 336 0.04 -9.95 -18.47
CA ASP A 336 1.26 -9.54 -17.78
C ASP A 336 1.47 -8.02 -17.95
N ARG A 337 1.56 -7.33 -16.81
CA ARG A 337 1.77 -5.90 -16.76
C ARG A 337 3.26 -5.61 -16.89
N ASP A 338 3.59 -4.61 -17.69
CA ASP A 338 4.93 -4.05 -17.75
C ASP A 338 5.13 -3.05 -16.60
N TYR A 339 6.09 -3.33 -15.72
CA TYR A 339 6.48 -2.47 -14.59
C TYR A 339 7.74 -1.65 -14.88
N GLY A 340 8.32 -1.79 -16.08
CA GLY A 340 9.69 -1.38 -16.35
C GLY A 340 10.73 -2.42 -15.90
N PRO A 341 12.02 -2.08 -15.95
CA PRO A 341 13.12 -3.00 -15.63
C PRO A 341 13.22 -3.32 -14.12
N VAL A 342 12.66 -2.47 -13.27
CA VAL A 342 12.69 -2.62 -11.80
C VAL A 342 11.32 -2.29 -11.21
N LEU A 343 11.00 -2.91 -10.07
CA LEU A 343 9.81 -2.60 -9.27
C LEU A 343 10.21 -2.34 -7.82
N GLY A 344 9.89 -1.15 -7.32
CA GLY A 344 9.94 -0.79 -5.91
C GLY A 344 8.72 -1.30 -5.18
N SER A 345 8.93 -2.09 -4.12
CA SER A 345 7.84 -2.65 -3.30
C SER A 345 8.36 -3.11 -1.93
N GLN A 346 7.47 -3.61 -1.08
CA GLN A 346 7.82 -4.54 -0.03
C GLN A 346 8.01 -5.96 -0.60
N LEU A 347 8.75 -6.81 0.12
CA LEU A 347 8.83 -8.25 -0.16
C LEU A 347 8.31 -9.03 1.04
N GLY A 348 7.09 -9.55 0.90
CA GLY A 348 6.33 -10.11 2.01
C GLY A 348 6.20 -9.12 3.18
N ASN A 349 6.29 -9.65 4.40
CA ASN A 349 6.18 -8.87 5.64
C ASN A 349 7.54 -8.63 6.32
N LYS A 350 8.65 -9.03 5.70
CA LYS A 350 10.00 -8.97 6.29
C LYS A 350 10.83 -7.82 5.76
N ILE A 351 10.75 -7.56 4.45
CA ILE A 351 11.48 -6.48 3.81
C ILE A 351 10.44 -5.43 3.41
N ASN A 352 10.55 -4.26 4.02
CA ASN A 352 9.59 -3.17 3.85
C ASN A 352 9.95 -2.23 2.70
N ASN A 353 11.20 -2.22 2.27
CA ASN A 353 11.69 -1.40 1.17
C ASN A 353 12.66 -2.22 0.30
N ALA A 354 12.13 -2.77 -0.80
CA ALA A 354 12.85 -3.61 -1.73
C ALA A 354 12.80 -3.05 -3.16
N LEU A 355 13.88 -3.27 -3.90
CA LEU A 355 13.93 -3.03 -5.34
C LEU A 355 14.19 -4.34 -6.06
N THR A 356 13.23 -4.77 -6.87
CA THR A 356 13.25 -6.08 -7.54
C THR A 356 13.53 -5.92 -9.02
N PHE A 357 14.50 -6.67 -9.53
CA PHE A 357 15.06 -6.58 -10.88
C PHE A 357 14.72 -7.84 -11.65
N ARG A 358 14.21 -7.68 -12.88
CA ARG A 358 14.10 -8.78 -13.83
C ARG A 358 15.40 -8.90 -14.62
N LEU A 359 16.08 -10.02 -14.51
CA LEU A 359 17.29 -10.33 -15.28
C LEU A 359 16.96 -11.25 -16.46
N ALA A 360 17.97 -11.57 -17.27
CA ALA A 360 17.85 -12.56 -18.33
C ALA A 360 17.55 -13.97 -17.76
N ASP A 361 17.10 -14.88 -18.64
CA ASP A 361 16.87 -16.30 -18.34
C ASP A 361 15.89 -16.57 -17.17
N GLU A 362 14.88 -15.70 -17.03
CA GLU A 362 13.86 -15.77 -15.97
C GLU A 362 14.43 -15.73 -14.54
N VAL A 363 15.62 -15.15 -14.39
CA VAL A 363 16.22 -14.91 -13.07
C VAL A 363 15.76 -13.56 -12.54
N THR A 364 15.36 -13.54 -11.28
CA THR A 364 14.95 -12.32 -10.59
C THR A 364 15.77 -12.15 -9.31
N VAL A 365 16.18 -10.92 -9.03
CA VAL A 365 16.88 -10.57 -7.79
C VAL A 365 16.19 -9.40 -7.12
N SER A 366 16.21 -9.35 -5.79
CA SER A 366 15.63 -8.27 -5.01
C SER A 366 16.63 -7.78 -3.98
N TYR A 367 16.77 -6.46 -3.84
CA TYR A 367 17.64 -5.82 -2.85
C TYR A 367 16.81 -5.20 -1.73
N ASP A 368 17.24 -5.37 -0.48
CA ASP A 368 16.82 -4.55 0.67
C ASP A 368 17.55 -3.20 0.61
N LEU A 369 16.84 -2.13 0.26
CA LEU A 369 17.43 -0.80 0.08
C LEU A 369 17.91 -0.16 1.38
N HIS A 370 17.41 -0.60 2.54
CA HIS A 370 17.82 -0.07 3.84
C HIS A 370 19.18 -0.61 4.32
N ARG A 371 19.65 -1.70 3.70
CA ARG A 371 20.92 -2.37 4.06
C ARG A 371 21.82 -2.63 2.86
N MET A 372 21.35 -2.33 1.66
CA MET A 372 22.01 -2.60 0.38
C MET A 372 22.54 -4.03 0.28
N GLN A 373 21.66 -4.99 0.58
CA GLN A 373 21.95 -6.42 0.53
C GLN A 373 20.88 -7.15 -0.26
N PHE A 374 21.17 -8.37 -0.72
CA PHE A 374 20.12 -9.20 -1.33
C PHE A 374 19.04 -9.53 -0.31
N ALA A 375 17.80 -9.28 -0.68
CA ALA A 375 16.61 -9.80 -0.03
C ALA A 375 16.34 -11.24 -0.47
N ALA A 376 16.46 -11.51 -1.78
CA ALA A 376 16.34 -12.84 -2.38
C ALA A 376 16.84 -12.87 -3.83
N ALA A 377 17.16 -14.06 -4.33
CA ALA A 377 17.34 -14.38 -5.75
C ALA A 377 16.56 -15.65 -6.09
N TRP A 378 15.89 -15.70 -7.24
CA TRP A 378 15.08 -16.85 -7.67
C TRP A 378 15.02 -16.98 -9.19
N GLN A 379 14.57 -18.14 -9.67
CA GLN A 379 14.38 -18.44 -11.09
C GLN A 379 12.94 -18.90 -11.38
N GLY A 380 12.42 -18.55 -12.56
CA GLY A 380 11.15 -19.05 -13.08
C GLY A 380 9.95 -18.13 -12.81
N GLY A 381 10.18 -16.83 -12.66
CA GLY A 381 9.14 -15.82 -12.51
C GLY A 381 9.64 -14.53 -11.87
N PHE A 382 8.74 -13.55 -11.69
CA PHE A 382 9.01 -12.27 -11.04
C PHE A 382 8.37 -12.26 -9.64
N LEU A 383 7.33 -11.46 -9.41
CA LEU A 383 6.59 -11.41 -8.16
C LEU A 383 5.14 -11.84 -8.41
N ASP A 384 4.55 -12.60 -7.49
CA ASP A 384 3.10 -12.80 -7.44
C ASP A 384 2.46 -11.52 -6.92
N LEU A 385 1.90 -10.77 -7.86
CA LEU A 385 1.21 -9.52 -7.63
C LEU A 385 -0.32 -9.67 -7.75
N SER A 386 -0.83 -10.87 -7.99
CA SER A 386 -2.25 -11.14 -8.28
C SER A 386 -3.22 -10.71 -7.17
N GLN A 387 -2.68 -10.52 -5.96
CA GLN A 387 -3.41 -10.12 -4.75
C GLN A 387 -3.10 -8.69 -4.29
N THR A 388 -2.34 -7.94 -5.09
CA THR A 388 -1.86 -6.58 -4.78
C THR A 388 -2.62 -5.52 -5.57
N GLN A 389 -2.31 -4.26 -5.34
CA GLN A 389 -2.88 -3.11 -6.04
C GLN A 389 -2.60 -3.11 -7.54
N HIS A 390 -1.65 -3.93 -8.01
CA HIS A 390 -1.37 -4.03 -9.43
C HIS A 390 -2.48 -4.75 -10.21
N TYR A 391 -3.24 -5.65 -9.55
CA TYR A 391 -4.28 -6.48 -10.18
C TYR A 391 -5.63 -6.47 -9.46
N ARG A 392 -5.72 -5.85 -8.26
CA ARG A 392 -6.97 -5.74 -7.49
C ARG A 392 -7.28 -4.30 -7.10
N GLN A 393 -8.56 -3.95 -7.14
CA GLN A 393 -9.05 -2.68 -6.58
C GLN A 393 -8.62 -2.54 -5.11
N ARG A 394 -8.86 -3.60 -4.30
CA ARG A 394 -8.37 -3.76 -2.92
C ARG A 394 -7.29 -4.83 -2.83
N GLY A 395 -6.08 -4.43 -3.21
CA GLY A 395 -4.88 -5.26 -3.19
C GLY A 395 -4.23 -5.42 -1.82
N GLU A 396 -4.96 -5.94 -0.83
CA GLU A 396 -4.53 -5.92 0.57
C GLU A 396 -3.42 -6.92 0.93
N ARG A 397 -2.94 -7.69 -0.04
CA ARG A 397 -1.81 -8.60 0.16
C ARG A 397 -0.50 -7.97 -0.30
N MET A 398 0.59 -8.61 0.12
CA MET A 398 1.95 -8.16 -0.17
C MET A 398 2.53 -8.98 -1.33
N PRO A 399 3.37 -8.38 -2.20
CA PRO A 399 4.14 -9.11 -3.19
C PRO A 399 4.85 -10.32 -2.59
N GLN A 400 4.74 -11.47 -3.25
CA GLN A 400 5.46 -12.70 -2.91
C GLN A 400 6.39 -13.09 -4.05
N ILE A 401 7.40 -13.90 -3.76
CA ILE A 401 8.26 -14.50 -4.78
C ILE A 401 7.41 -15.47 -5.62
N ASP A 402 7.42 -15.27 -6.94
CA ASP A 402 6.85 -16.21 -7.90
C ASP A 402 8.00 -16.89 -8.63
N GLY A 403 8.40 -18.07 -8.13
CA GLY A 403 9.50 -18.85 -8.67
C GLY A 403 10.23 -19.68 -7.60
N THR A 404 11.30 -20.35 -8.02
CA THR A 404 12.14 -21.18 -7.16
C THR A 404 13.28 -20.35 -6.60
N GLU A 405 13.27 -20.08 -5.30
CA GLU A 405 14.36 -19.40 -4.62
C GLU A 405 15.70 -20.12 -4.83
N LEU A 406 16.77 -19.33 -4.91
CA LEU A 406 18.17 -19.75 -4.98
C LEU A 406 18.86 -19.31 -3.67
N PRO A 407 18.66 -20.00 -2.53
CA PRO A 407 19.08 -19.50 -1.23
C PRO A 407 20.59 -19.25 -1.12
N ALA A 408 21.40 -20.09 -1.76
CA ALA A 408 22.85 -19.95 -1.75
C ALA A 408 23.35 -18.76 -2.61
N LEU A 409 22.55 -18.29 -3.58
CA LEU A 409 22.83 -17.07 -4.36
C LEU A 409 22.15 -15.82 -3.78
N SER A 410 21.26 -16.00 -2.80
CA SER A 410 20.55 -14.91 -2.12
C SER A 410 21.42 -14.15 -1.11
N HIS A 411 22.71 -14.46 -1.00
CA HIS A 411 23.63 -13.81 -0.08
C HIS A 411 24.56 -12.81 -0.79
N TRP A 412 24.34 -11.52 -0.58
CA TRP A 412 25.21 -10.44 -1.08
C TRP A 412 25.09 -9.28 -0.11
N MET A 413 26.16 -8.92 0.59
CA MET A 413 26.10 -7.87 1.61
C MET A 413 27.44 -7.18 1.87
N TRP A 414 27.39 -5.88 2.07
CA TRP A 414 28.51 -5.07 2.52
C TRP A 414 28.74 -5.21 4.03
N GLN A 415 29.99 -5.06 4.47
CA GLN A 415 30.29 -4.85 5.88
C GLN A 415 29.90 -3.40 6.24
N LEU A 416 29.02 -3.24 7.23
CA LEU A 416 28.52 -1.94 7.69
C LEU A 416 29.04 -1.69 9.11
N GLY A 417 29.62 -0.52 9.35
CA GLY A 417 30.53 -0.33 10.49
C GLY A 417 31.65 -1.37 10.48
N ASP A 418 31.90 -1.98 11.64
CA ASP A 418 32.94 -3.01 11.83
C ASP A 418 32.42 -4.46 11.66
N SER A 419 31.17 -4.67 11.24
CA SER A 419 30.54 -6.01 11.25
C SER A 419 29.65 -6.27 10.04
N PHE A 420 29.58 -7.53 9.60
CA PHE A 420 28.50 -8.00 8.72
C PHE A 420 27.23 -8.30 9.52
N ASP A 421 27.38 -8.69 10.78
CA ASP A 421 26.30 -8.93 11.72
C ASP A 421 26.09 -7.68 12.56
N LEU A 422 25.33 -6.72 12.03
CA LEU A 422 25.00 -5.52 12.79
C LEU A 422 24.32 -5.90 14.12
N PRO A 423 24.69 -5.26 15.24
CA PRO A 423 23.99 -5.45 16.50
C PRO A 423 22.55 -4.95 16.38
N GLU A 424 21.67 -5.46 17.25
CA GLU A 424 20.21 -5.23 17.10
C GLU A 424 19.82 -3.75 17.20
N ASP A 425 20.54 -2.97 18.01
CA ASP A 425 20.39 -1.52 18.15
C ASP A 425 20.79 -0.75 16.90
N ALA A 426 21.65 -1.33 16.06
CA ALA A 426 22.05 -0.78 14.76
C ALA A 426 21.15 -1.22 13.61
N LYS A 427 20.17 -2.09 13.86
CA LYS A 427 19.14 -2.52 12.90
C LYS A 427 17.83 -1.80 13.22
N PRO A 428 17.60 -0.58 12.71
CA PRO A 428 16.31 0.03 12.84
C PRO A 428 15.24 -0.93 12.29
N PRO A 429 14.10 -1.09 12.98
CA PRO A 429 13.14 -2.12 12.64
C PRO A 429 12.52 -1.90 11.25
N ARG A 430 12.51 -0.65 10.75
CA ARG A 430 11.73 -0.22 9.58
C ARG A 430 12.39 0.87 8.70
N GLY A 431 13.68 1.16 8.88
CA GLY A 431 14.37 2.26 8.19
C GLY A 431 15.78 1.91 7.71
N PRO A 432 16.46 2.83 7.01
CA PRO A 432 17.83 2.65 6.60
C PRO A 432 18.76 2.63 7.81
N VAL A 433 19.89 1.94 7.68
CA VAL A 433 20.99 2.08 8.65
C VAL A 433 21.56 3.49 8.62
N ARG A 434 22.55 3.76 9.48
CA ARG A 434 23.18 5.09 9.56
C ARG A 434 23.81 5.50 8.22
N ASN A 435 23.58 6.74 7.80
CA ASN A 435 24.12 7.32 6.56
C ASN A 435 25.66 7.25 6.48
N GLU A 436 26.36 7.29 7.64
CA GLU A 436 27.82 7.13 7.71
C GLU A 436 28.32 5.76 7.20
N TRP A 437 27.47 4.73 7.24
CA TRP A 437 27.79 3.39 6.75
C TRP A 437 27.24 3.12 5.36
N LEU A 438 26.00 3.54 5.10
CA LEU A 438 25.32 3.31 3.82
C LEU A 438 24.44 4.50 3.47
N GLN A 439 24.55 4.97 2.23
CA GLN A 439 23.65 5.96 1.65
C GLN A 439 23.19 5.49 0.27
N TYR A 440 21.90 5.15 0.10
CA TYR A 440 21.38 4.82 -1.23
C TYR A 440 21.02 6.11 -1.98
N HIS A 441 21.56 6.29 -3.18
CA HIS A 441 21.35 7.50 -3.99
C HIS A 441 20.21 7.35 -4.99
N GLY A 442 19.93 6.12 -5.44
CA GLY A 442 18.95 5.83 -6.47
C GLY A 442 19.45 4.81 -7.48
N HIS A 443 18.78 4.74 -8.63
CA HIS A 443 19.17 3.86 -9.72
C HIS A 443 19.01 4.54 -11.08
N TYR A 444 19.97 4.27 -11.96
CA TYR A 444 19.94 4.69 -13.35
C TYR A 444 19.35 3.58 -14.22
N LEU A 445 18.71 3.97 -15.31
CA LEU A 445 18.11 3.07 -16.29
C LEU A 445 18.73 3.32 -17.67
N HIS A 446 19.28 2.27 -18.28
CA HIS A 446 19.84 2.30 -19.63
C HIS A 446 19.20 1.21 -20.48
N GLY A 447 18.12 1.56 -21.21
CA GLY A 447 17.23 0.57 -21.80
C GLY A 447 16.60 -0.30 -20.72
N HIS A 448 16.81 -1.62 -20.78
CA HIS A 448 16.32 -2.57 -19.76
C HIS A 448 17.34 -2.90 -18.66
N GLU A 449 18.53 -2.30 -18.70
CA GLU A 449 19.51 -2.44 -17.61
C GLU A 449 19.28 -1.38 -16.54
N ALA A 450 19.49 -1.77 -15.28
CA ALA A 450 19.45 -0.86 -14.14
C ALA A 450 20.79 -0.87 -13.40
N ILE A 451 21.28 0.32 -13.05
CA ILE A 451 22.55 0.54 -12.36
C ILE A 451 22.24 1.21 -11.03
N LEU A 452 22.49 0.49 -9.94
CA LEU A 452 22.37 0.99 -8.57
C LEU A 452 23.48 2.00 -8.27
N SER A 453 23.14 3.08 -7.56
CA SER A 453 24.08 4.07 -7.05
C SER A 453 23.91 4.22 -5.55
N TYR A 454 24.99 4.03 -4.80
CA TYR A 454 24.99 4.12 -3.34
C TYR A 454 26.41 4.39 -2.81
N GLY A 455 26.53 4.90 -1.59
CA GLY A 455 27.78 5.08 -0.87
C GLY A 455 27.95 4.05 0.24
N ILE A 456 29.15 3.47 0.36
CA ILE A 456 29.54 2.59 1.47
C ILE A 456 30.72 3.22 2.20
N HIS A 457 30.56 3.53 3.48
CA HIS A 457 31.58 4.25 4.29
C HIS A 457 32.10 5.52 3.61
N GLY A 458 31.21 6.27 2.96
CA GLY A 458 31.52 7.51 2.23
C GLY A 458 32.20 7.32 0.86
N ARG A 459 32.36 6.08 0.37
CA ARG A 459 32.86 5.79 -1.00
C ARG A 459 31.70 5.44 -1.91
N ASP A 460 31.53 6.18 -3.00
CA ASP A 460 30.49 5.90 -4.00
C ASP A 460 30.74 4.57 -4.72
N VAL A 461 29.67 3.84 -4.98
CA VAL A 461 29.62 2.57 -5.68
C VAL A 461 28.53 2.63 -6.74
N LEU A 462 28.89 2.25 -7.97
CA LEU A 462 27.94 1.88 -9.02
C LEU A 462 27.93 0.37 -9.16
N GLU A 463 26.74 -0.23 -9.21
CA GLU A 463 26.57 -1.66 -9.34
C GLU A 463 25.50 -2.00 -10.39
N THR A 464 25.82 -2.91 -11.31
CA THR A 464 24.84 -3.59 -12.16
C THR A 464 25.01 -5.10 -12.02
N ILE A 465 23.93 -5.84 -12.27
CA ILE A 465 23.90 -7.29 -12.17
C ILE A 465 23.30 -7.92 -13.41
N ALA A 466 23.92 -9.01 -13.87
CA ALA A 466 23.42 -9.86 -14.94
C ALA A 466 23.33 -11.33 -14.47
N ALA A 467 22.49 -12.10 -15.16
CA ALA A 467 22.43 -13.55 -15.03
C ALA A 467 22.94 -14.19 -16.35
N ASP A 468 23.69 -15.28 -16.24
CA ASP A 468 24.09 -16.15 -17.36
C ASP A 468 23.73 -17.59 -16.97
N THR A 469 22.71 -18.15 -17.64
CA THR A 469 22.23 -19.51 -17.36
C THR A 469 22.79 -20.50 -18.38
N ARG A 470 23.50 -21.52 -17.90
CA ARG A 470 24.07 -22.59 -18.74
C ARG A 470 23.97 -23.92 -18.02
N ASP A 471 23.66 -24.99 -18.74
CA ASP A 471 23.51 -26.33 -18.16
C ASP A 471 22.56 -26.33 -16.94
N GLU A 472 21.46 -25.58 -17.00
CA GLU A 472 20.49 -25.36 -15.90
C GLU A 472 21.08 -24.67 -14.64
N ARG A 473 22.35 -24.23 -14.69
CA ARG A 473 23.03 -23.51 -13.62
C ARG A 473 22.93 -22.00 -13.84
N VAL A 474 22.47 -21.30 -12.81
CA VAL A 474 22.42 -19.83 -12.76
C VAL A 474 23.75 -19.27 -12.24
N THR A 475 24.44 -18.48 -13.06
CA THR A 475 25.58 -17.67 -12.63
C THR A 475 25.18 -16.19 -12.58
N LEU A 476 25.35 -15.56 -11.42
CA LEU A 476 25.18 -14.12 -11.27
C LEU A 476 26.51 -13.40 -11.47
N VAL A 477 26.50 -12.35 -12.29
CA VAL A 477 27.68 -11.52 -12.57
C VAL A 477 27.41 -10.10 -12.11
N HIS A 478 28.11 -9.68 -11.08
CA HIS A 478 28.06 -8.31 -10.57
C HIS A 478 29.19 -7.51 -11.18
N THR A 479 28.88 -6.35 -11.78
CA THR A 479 29.88 -5.37 -12.20
C THR A 479 29.85 -4.21 -11.23
N LEU A 480 30.97 -3.96 -10.54
CA LEU A 480 31.09 -2.89 -9.57
C LEU A 480 32.09 -1.85 -10.05
N GLN A 481 31.75 -0.59 -9.87
CA GLN A 481 32.70 0.52 -9.94
C GLN A 481 32.73 1.24 -8.58
N VAL A 482 33.87 1.16 -7.91
CA VAL A 482 34.08 1.74 -6.57
C VAL A 482 34.95 2.98 -6.69
N ALA A 483 34.47 4.10 -6.16
CA ALA A 483 35.20 5.37 -6.12
C ALA A 483 36.49 5.28 -5.29
N PRO A 484 37.44 6.22 -5.48
CA PRO A 484 38.63 6.31 -4.63
C PRO A 484 38.29 6.36 -3.13
N GLY A 485 39.20 5.88 -2.29
CA GLY A 485 39.08 5.97 -0.84
C GLY A 485 40.29 5.40 -0.11
N ASP A 486 40.44 5.76 1.16
CA ASP A 486 41.59 5.48 2.02
C ASP A 486 41.39 4.27 2.96
N THR A 487 40.16 3.76 3.05
CA THR A 487 39.80 2.58 3.86
C THR A 487 39.47 1.37 2.99
N PRO A 488 39.82 0.15 3.45
CA PRO A 488 39.40 -1.07 2.76
C PRO A 488 37.89 -1.30 2.93
N LEU A 489 37.23 -1.77 1.87
CA LEU A 489 35.84 -2.23 1.92
C LEU A 489 35.79 -3.76 1.90
N ARG A 490 34.81 -4.35 2.59
CA ARG A 490 34.62 -5.80 2.63
C ARG A 490 33.21 -6.14 2.17
N LEU A 491 33.13 -7.09 1.24
CA LEU A 491 31.89 -7.53 0.61
C LEU A 491 31.78 -9.05 0.73
N SER A 492 30.70 -9.52 1.30
CA SER A 492 30.39 -10.94 1.40
C SER A 492 29.57 -11.35 0.18
N VAL A 493 30.13 -12.26 -0.64
CA VAL A 493 29.54 -12.66 -1.93
C VAL A 493 28.82 -14.02 -1.89
N GLY A 494 28.92 -14.72 -0.77
CA GLY A 494 28.24 -15.99 -0.52
C GLY A 494 28.37 -16.40 0.93
N GLN A 495 27.45 -17.24 1.41
CA GLN A 495 27.51 -17.82 2.75
C GLN A 495 26.94 -19.24 2.73
N LEU A 496 27.63 -20.16 3.40
CA LEU A 496 27.13 -21.50 3.71
C LEU A 496 27.33 -21.79 5.20
N GLN A 497 26.54 -22.72 5.74
CA GLN A 497 26.75 -23.20 7.10
C GLN A 497 28.14 -23.82 7.23
N VAL A 498 28.83 -23.52 8.33
CA VAL A 498 30.18 -24.04 8.60
C VAL A 498 30.10 -25.55 8.83
N GLY A 499 30.44 -26.32 7.80
CA GLY A 499 30.70 -27.76 7.89
C GLY A 499 32.20 -28.07 7.86
N ASP A 500 32.55 -29.36 7.96
CA ASP A 500 33.93 -29.85 7.81
C ASP A 500 34.44 -29.85 6.34
N GLY A 501 33.65 -29.30 5.42
CA GLY A 501 33.97 -29.26 4.00
C GLY A 501 35.06 -28.24 3.66
N PRO A 502 35.79 -28.43 2.54
CA PRO A 502 36.93 -27.60 2.19
C PRO A 502 36.51 -26.16 1.81
N ARG A 503 37.33 -25.19 2.21
CA ARG A 503 37.20 -23.77 1.84
C ARG A 503 38.54 -23.27 1.35
N GLY A 504 38.54 -22.51 0.26
CA GLY A 504 39.79 -22.06 -0.31
C GLY A 504 39.68 -21.65 -1.77
N LEU A 505 40.84 -21.62 -2.42
CA LEU A 505 41.00 -21.25 -3.82
C LEU A 505 41.30 -22.49 -4.64
N VAL A 506 40.76 -22.54 -5.85
CA VAL A 506 41.05 -23.60 -6.83
C VAL A 506 41.72 -22.98 -8.05
N ALA A 507 43.01 -23.28 -8.24
CA ALA A 507 43.84 -22.77 -9.33
C ALA A 507 43.49 -23.40 -10.69
N ALA A 508 43.85 -22.72 -11.79
CA ALA A 508 43.44 -23.03 -13.17
C ALA A 508 43.73 -24.47 -13.64
N ASP A 509 44.74 -25.13 -13.08
CA ASP A 509 45.28 -26.43 -13.51
C ASP A 509 45.05 -27.59 -12.52
N ASN A 510 44.53 -27.33 -11.30
CA ASN A 510 44.52 -28.30 -10.21
C ASN A 510 43.14 -28.56 -9.60
N VAL A 511 42.91 -29.84 -9.23
CA VAL A 511 41.76 -30.36 -8.46
C VAL A 511 41.97 -30.16 -6.94
N GLN A 512 42.99 -29.37 -6.57
CA GLN A 512 43.39 -29.13 -5.19
C GLN A 512 42.84 -27.80 -4.68
N ILE A 513 42.22 -27.84 -3.52
CA ILE A 513 41.71 -26.67 -2.81
C ILE A 513 42.83 -26.18 -1.89
N VAL A 514 43.35 -24.98 -2.15
CA VAL A 514 44.40 -24.37 -1.34
C VAL A 514 43.79 -23.33 -0.38
N PRO A 515 44.36 -23.12 0.82
CA PRO A 515 43.88 -22.08 1.73
C PRO A 515 43.89 -20.69 1.07
N PHE A 516 43.03 -19.79 1.54
CA PHE A 516 43.06 -18.39 1.13
C PHE A 516 44.42 -17.77 1.50
N ALA A 517 45.25 -17.49 0.49
CA ALA A 517 46.54 -16.83 0.65
C ALA A 517 46.49 -15.40 0.10
N ALA A 518 47.27 -14.51 0.69
CA ALA A 518 47.38 -13.12 0.25
C ALA A 518 47.92 -13.05 -1.19
N GLY A 519 47.25 -12.29 -2.07
CA GLY A 519 47.67 -12.05 -3.45
C GLY A 519 47.18 -13.05 -4.51
N THR A 520 46.39 -14.07 -4.13
CA THR A 520 45.79 -15.02 -5.09
C THR A 520 44.38 -14.59 -5.51
N THR A 521 44.28 -13.95 -6.69
CA THR A 521 43.08 -13.24 -7.16
C THR A 521 42.49 -13.77 -8.47
N ASP A 522 43.30 -14.45 -9.28
CA ASP A 522 42.86 -15.16 -10.50
C ASP A 522 42.55 -16.65 -10.23
N ALA A 523 41.83 -16.94 -9.14
CA ALA A 523 41.43 -18.29 -8.78
C ALA A 523 39.95 -18.34 -8.42
N VAL A 524 39.32 -19.50 -8.64
CA VAL A 524 37.92 -19.71 -8.22
C VAL A 524 37.92 -19.91 -6.71
N ALA A 525 37.30 -18.99 -5.99
CA ALA A 525 37.09 -19.09 -4.56
C ALA A 525 35.86 -19.94 -4.27
N ILE A 526 35.99 -20.91 -3.37
CA ILE A 526 34.91 -21.83 -3.03
C ILE A 526 34.72 -21.96 -1.52
N ILE A 527 33.46 -22.14 -1.15
CA ILE A 527 33.04 -22.62 0.18
C ILE A 527 32.04 -23.78 -0.02
N THR A 528 32.09 -24.78 0.85
CA THR A 528 31.22 -25.97 0.80
C THR A 528 30.40 -26.11 2.07
N GLY A 529 29.14 -26.56 1.96
CA GLY A 529 28.22 -26.72 3.10
C GLY A 529 27.84 -28.18 3.32
N GLY A 530 27.99 -28.67 4.56
CA GLY A 530 27.61 -30.03 4.92
C GLY A 530 26.10 -30.31 4.77
N THR A 531 25.74 -31.54 4.40
CA THR A 531 24.35 -32.00 4.22
C THR A 531 23.56 -31.98 5.54
N SER A 532 22.75 -30.94 5.78
CA SER A 532 21.35 -31.02 6.23
C SER A 532 20.82 -29.67 6.72
N GLN A 533 19.75 -29.17 6.08
CA GLN A 533 18.83 -28.19 6.67
C GLN A 533 17.93 -28.93 7.68
N GLN A 534 18.31 -29.00 8.95
CA GLN A 534 17.36 -29.13 10.07
C GLN A 534 18.11 -28.92 11.40
N ASP A 535 17.48 -28.17 12.28
CA ASP A 535 17.89 -27.81 13.64
C ASP A 535 19.07 -26.82 13.77
N VAL A 536 18.71 -25.56 14.00
CA VAL A 536 19.59 -24.53 14.55
C VAL A 536 19.81 -24.80 16.06
N PRO A 537 21.04 -25.06 16.55
CA PRO A 537 21.38 -24.77 17.92
C PRO A 537 21.95 -23.35 17.98
N LYS A 538 21.40 -22.54 18.90
CA LYS A 538 21.92 -21.20 19.23
C LYS A 538 23.42 -21.23 19.52
N ALA A 539 24.08 -20.11 19.19
CA ALA A 539 25.49 -19.77 19.43
C ALA A 539 26.18 -20.55 20.55
N ASN A 540 27.32 -21.19 20.22
CA ASN A 540 28.12 -22.00 21.14
C ASN A 540 29.16 -21.13 21.88
N PRO A 541 29.09 -20.98 23.22
CA PRO A 541 30.02 -20.12 23.98
C PRO A 541 31.22 -20.93 24.52
N ASN A 542 32.12 -21.37 23.65
CA ASN A 542 33.41 -21.98 24.04
C ASN A 542 34.43 -21.83 22.88
N ARG A 543 35.23 -20.76 22.86
CA ARG A 543 36.23 -20.49 21.81
C ARG A 543 37.64 -20.85 22.28
N ALA A 544 37.98 -22.13 22.24
CA ALA A 544 39.38 -22.55 22.41
C ALA A 544 40.24 -21.97 21.27
N ARG A 545 41.33 -21.29 21.60
CA ARG A 545 42.26 -20.66 20.63
C ARG A 545 43.07 -21.70 19.84
N HIS A 546 43.24 -22.89 20.42
CA HIS A 546 43.85 -24.05 19.77
C HIS A 546 43.41 -25.33 20.48
N VAL A 547 43.26 -26.44 19.74
CA VAL A 547 42.87 -27.75 20.28
C VAL A 547 43.74 -28.85 19.71
N VAL A 548 44.41 -29.63 20.58
CA VAL A 548 45.15 -30.85 20.20
C VAL A 548 44.39 -32.07 20.70
N ALA A 549 44.10 -33.03 19.82
CA ALA A 549 43.31 -34.23 20.13
C ALA A 549 44.12 -35.53 19.95
N GLY A 550 43.50 -36.67 20.27
CA GLY A 550 44.04 -37.99 19.97
C GLY A 550 45.27 -38.39 20.80
N LYS A 551 46.18 -39.17 20.20
CA LYS A 551 47.38 -39.69 20.87
C LYS A 551 48.32 -38.54 21.30
N GLN A 552 48.38 -37.47 20.52
CA GLN A 552 49.21 -36.30 20.80
C GLN A 552 48.71 -35.55 22.04
N ALA A 553 47.39 -35.40 22.23
CA ALA A 553 46.83 -34.80 23.45
C ALA A 553 47.24 -35.55 24.73
N ARG A 554 47.24 -36.89 24.69
CA ARG A 554 47.72 -37.71 25.83
C ARG A 554 49.22 -37.51 26.09
N GLN A 555 50.00 -37.36 25.02
CA GLN A 555 51.42 -37.03 25.12
C GLN A 555 51.67 -35.60 25.58
N LEU A 556 50.68 -34.70 25.63
CA LEU A 556 50.84 -33.31 26.07
C LEU A 556 50.11 -32.98 27.38
N ASP A 557 49.58 -33.99 28.06
CA ASP A 557 48.79 -33.80 29.28
C ASP A 557 49.59 -33.14 30.41
N LEU A 558 48.94 -32.18 31.09
CA LEU A 558 49.52 -31.29 32.10
C LEU A 558 49.98 -32.02 33.37
N GLY A 559 49.51 -33.25 33.62
CA GLY A 559 49.86 -34.04 34.82
C GLY A 559 51.04 -35.00 34.63
N THR A 560 51.67 -34.99 33.46
CA THR A 560 52.72 -35.97 33.11
C THR A 560 54.06 -35.63 33.80
N VAL A 561 54.67 -36.63 34.42
CA VAL A 561 55.95 -36.50 35.15
C VAL A 561 57.09 -36.15 34.19
N GLY A 562 57.97 -35.27 34.66
CA GLY A 562 59.16 -34.86 33.94
C GLY A 562 58.96 -33.62 33.08
N ARG A 563 57.88 -32.85 33.27
CA ARG A 563 57.50 -31.76 32.36
C ARG A 563 57.44 -30.38 32.99
N THR A 564 57.59 -29.39 32.12
CA THR A 564 57.34 -27.98 32.41
C THR A 564 56.39 -27.40 31.37
N ILE A 565 55.26 -26.84 31.80
CA ILE A 565 54.32 -26.09 30.97
C ILE A 565 54.56 -24.60 31.23
N LEU A 566 54.84 -23.84 30.18
CA LEU A 566 55.07 -22.40 30.23
C LEU A 566 54.00 -21.68 29.42
N VAL A 567 53.47 -20.61 29.97
CA VAL A 567 52.50 -19.76 29.29
C VAL A 567 52.87 -18.30 29.54
N ARG A 568 53.05 -17.52 28.46
CA ARG A 568 53.14 -16.06 28.57
C ARG A 568 51.79 -15.44 28.27
N PHE A 569 51.23 -14.73 29.23
CA PHE A 569 49.86 -14.19 29.15
C PHE A 569 49.75 -12.79 29.77
N ARG A 570 48.71 -12.05 29.39
CA ARG A 570 48.20 -10.87 30.10
C ARG A 570 46.68 -10.91 30.13
N SER A 571 46.07 -10.50 31.22
CA SER A 571 44.61 -10.46 31.37
C SER A 571 44.28 -9.48 32.49
N ASP A 572 43.14 -8.81 32.42
CA ASP A 572 42.53 -8.05 33.51
C ASP A 572 41.36 -8.81 34.17
N ASP A 573 41.02 -10.01 33.67
CA ASP A 573 39.92 -10.84 34.16
C ASP A 573 40.37 -12.29 34.49
N GLN A 574 39.43 -13.24 34.53
CA GLN A 574 39.64 -14.66 34.80
C GLN A 574 39.68 -15.47 33.50
N GLY A 575 39.96 -16.77 33.63
CA GLY A 575 39.78 -17.71 32.52
C GLY A 575 40.95 -18.66 32.29
N THR A 576 40.76 -19.58 31.36
CA THR A 576 41.67 -20.72 31.15
C THR A 576 42.86 -20.39 30.26
N LEU A 577 44.08 -20.58 30.76
CA LEU A 577 45.29 -20.47 29.96
C LEU A 577 45.46 -21.72 29.08
N ILE A 578 45.46 -22.91 29.70
CA ILE A 578 45.61 -24.19 29.02
C ILE A 578 44.95 -25.32 29.82
N ALA A 579 44.25 -26.25 29.15
CA ALA A 579 43.56 -27.37 29.79
C ALA A 579 43.68 -28.69 29.04
N SER A 580 43.74 -29.82 29.76
CA SER A 580 43.47 -31.19 29.28
C SER A 580 42.09 -31.61 29.77
N THR A 581 41.09 -31.59 28.89
CA THR A 581 39.66 -31.65 29.25
C THR A 581 38.85 -32.37 28.15
N PRO A 582 37.60 -32.85 28.40
CA PRO A 582 36.79 -33.42 27.33
C PRO A 582 36.62 -32.48 26.13
N ALA A 583 36.59 -33.04 24.92
CA ALA A 583 36.42 -32.25 23.70
C ALA A 583 35.15 -31.38 23.73
N LYS A 584 34.03 -31.94 24.21
CA LYS A 584 32.74 -31.27 24.38
C LYS A 584 32.10 -31.65 25.72
N GLY A 585 31.26 -30.77 26.26
CA GLY A 585 30.47 -31.00 27.47
C GLY A 585 31.12 -30.49 28.76
N ILE A 586 30.58 -30.96 29.89
CA ILE A 586 30.93 -30.52 31.24
C ILE A 586 32.27 -31.08 31.73
N TRP A 587 32.87 -30.43 32.74
CA TRP A 587 34.09 -30.85 33.43
C TRP A 587 33.96 -32.29 33.91
N LYS A 588 35.00 -33.11 33.72
CA LYS A 588 35.03 -34.55 34.06
C LYS A 588 36.21 -34.93 34.96
N PRO A 589 36.13 -36.06 35.70
CA PRO A 589 37.22 -36.53 36.55
C PRO A 589 38.54 -36.57 35.78
N ASN A 590 39.64 -36.25 36.44
CA ASN A 590 40.99 -36.17 35.85
C ASN A 590 41.19 -35.12 34.76
N GLY A 591 40.23 -34.21 34.54
CA GLY A 591 40.45 -32.98 33.79
C GLY A 591 41.51 -32.13 34.48
N LYS A 592 42.41 -31.49 33.73
CA LYS A 592 43.50 -30.69 34.29
C LYS A 592 43.50 -29.33 33.64
N THR A 593 43.50 -28.25 34.40
CA THR A 593 43.49 -26.90 33.81
C THR A 593 44.38 -25.96 34.60
N LEU A 594 45.14 -25.15 33.88
CA LEU A 594 45.86 -24.00 34.38
C LEU A 594 45.10 -22.75 33.96
N PHE A 595 44.57 -22.00 34.94
CA PHE A 595 43.63 -20.91 34.71
C PHE A 595 43.72 -19.84 35.80
N LEU A 596 43.10 -18.68 35.56
CA LEU A 596 42.99 -17.60 36.54
C LEU A 596 41.66 -17.71 37.29
N ARG A 597 41.72 -17.64 38.63
CA ARG A 597 40.52 -17.57 39.50
C ARG A 597 40.76 -16.63 40.68
N GLY A 598 39.91 -15.61 40.83
CA GLY A 598 40.11 -14.55 41.81
C GLY A 598 41.39 -13.75 41.58
N GLY A 599 41.80 -13.63 40.30
CA GLY A 599 43.00 -12.95 39.85
C GLY A 599 44.29 -13.71 40.08
N ARG A 600 44.24 -14.97 40.54
CA ARG A 600 45.42 -15.77 40.90
C ARG A 600 45.54 -16.97 39.97
N LEU A 601 46.78 -17.39 39.70
CA LEU A 601 47.05 -18.60 38.93
C LEU A 601 46.61 -19.85 39.71
N VAL A 602 45.79 -20.70 39.09
CA VAL A 602 45.26 -21.94 39.67
C VAL A 602 45.53 -23.11 38.74
N PHE A 603 46.04 -24.20 39.30
CA PHE A 603 46.06 -25.50 38.66
C PHE A 603 45.09 -26.45 39.34
N ASP A 604 44.04 -26.86 38.63
CA ASP A 604 43.01 -27.77 39.13
C ASP A 604 43.10 -29.12 38.42
N ILE A 605 42.91 -30.18 39.21
CA ILE A 605 42.70 -31.53 38.71
C ILE A 605 41.30 -31.96 39.17
N GLY A 606 40.40 -32.19 38.21
CA GLY A 606 39.00 -32.48 38.44
C GLY A 606 38.79 -33.64 39.40
N TRP A 607 37.98 -33.39 40.43
CA TRP A 607 37.69 -34.30 41.56
C TRP A 607 38.89 -34.68 42.45
N VAL A 608 40.06 -34.05 42.27
CA VAL A 608 41.23 -34.22 43.15
C VAL A 608 41.50 -32.94 43.96
N GLY A 609 41.27 -31.77 43.38
CA GLY A 609 41.36 -30.47 44.05
C GLY A 609 42.12 -29.44 43.22
N ALA A 610 42.52 -28.33 43.84
CA ALA A 610 43.24 -27.24 43.20
C ALA A 610 44.49 -26.80 43.99
N MET A 611 45.48 -26.27 43.28
CA MET A 611 46.60 -25.49 43.81
C MET A 611 46.45 -24.04 43.34
N THR A 612 46.49 -23.08 44.27
CA THR A 612 46.29 -21.65 43.98
C THR A 612 47.54 -20.87 44.38
N GLY A 613 48.03 -20.01 43.49
CA GLY A 613 49.15 -19.12 43.73
C GLY A 613 48.85 -17.97 44.71
N ARG A 614 49.92 -17.31 45.16
CA ARG A 614 49.88 -16.22 46.15
C ARG A 614 49.80 -14.84 45.51
N SER A 615 50.30 -14.67 44.30
CA SER A 615 50.30 -13.41 43.58
C SER A 615 49.01 -13.24 42.77
N VAL A 616 48.51 -12.00 42.72
CA VAL A 616 47.44 -11.57 41.80
C VAL A 616 48.11 -11.17 40.49
N VAL A 617 47.64 -11.70 39.37
CA VAL A 617 48.30 -11.70 38.05
C VAL A 617 47.33 -11.35 36.91
N ASN A 618 46.15 -10.85 37.25
CA ASN A 618 45.19 -10.29 36.30
C ASN A 618 45.22 -8.74 36.34
N ASP A 619 46.41 -8.16 36.28
CA ASP A 619 46.63 -6.72 36.38
C ASP A 619 46.85 -6.05 35.00
N GLY A 620 46.57 -6.78 33.91
CA GLY A 620 46.80 -6.35 32.54
C GLY A 620 48.26 -6.37 32.09
N GLN A 621 49.22 -6.73 32.96
CA GLN A 621 50.64 -6.84 32.60
C GLN A 621 50.98 -8.23 32.06
N TRP A 622 52.11 -8.32 31.35
CA TRP A 622 52.62 -9.58 30.84
C TRP A 622 53.29 -10.38 31.96
N HIS A 623 52.78 -11.59 32.19
CA HIS A 623 53.33 -12.56 33.11
C HIS A 623 53.77 -13.83 32.40
N VAL A 624 54.70 -14.56 33.00
CA VAL A 624 55.05 -15.93 32.61
C VAL A 624 54.64 -16.89 33.72
N ALA A 625 53.61 -17.70 33.47
CA ALA A 625 53.23 -18.81 34.32
C ALA A 625 54.03 -20.06 33.96
N ALA A 626 54.50 -20.78 34.98
CA ALA A 626 55.09 -22.11 34.81
C ALA A 626 54.43 -23.14 35.73
N LEU A 627 54.15 -24.33 35.19
CA LEU A 627 53.72 -25.51 35.94
C LEU A 627 54.76 -26.62 35.73
N THR A 628 55.42 -27.04 36.80
CA THR A 628 56.37 -28.17 36.74
C THR A 628 55.81 -29.38 37.48
N VAL A 629 55.94 -30.56 36.86
CA VAL A 629 55.54 -31.84 37.45
C VAL A 629 56.74 -32.77 37.47
N ASP A 630 57.32 -33.01 38.65
CA ASP A 630 58.42 -33.96 38.83
C ASP A 630 57.92 -35.27 39.48
N LYS A 631 58.85 -36.17 39.87
CA LYS A 631 58.49 -37.48 40.46
C LYS A 631 57.80 -37.36 41.83
N THR A 632 58.05 -36.29 42.58
CA THR A 632 57.58 -36.10 43.96
C THR A 632 56.62 -34.92 44.11
N HIS A 633 56.78 -33.83 43.36
CA HIS A 633 56.03 -32.59 43.54
C HIS A 633 55.49 -32.00 42.24
N THR A 634 54.33 -31.35 42.35
CA THR A 634 53.80 -30.41 41.36
C THR A 634 53.98 -29.00 41.92
N ARG A 635 54.50 -28.07 41.11
CA ARG A 635 54.79 -26.69 41.52
C ARG A 635 54.29 -25.68 40.51
N LEU A 636 53.75 -24.57 41.00
CA LEU A 636 53.33 -23.41 40.23
C LEU A 636 54.29 -22.26 40.46
N PHE A 637 54.63 -21.57 39.38
CA PHE A 637 55.46 -20.38 39.40
C PHE A 637 54.81 -19.28 38.56
N VAL A 638 55.01 -18.04 38.99
CA VAL A 638 54.70 -16.83 38.21
C VAL A 638 55.95 -15.97 38.24
N ASP A 639 56.37 -15.51 37.06
CA ASP A 639 57.54 -14.65 36.89
C ASP A 639 58.77 -15.17 37.64
N GLY A 640 58.98 -16.49 37.55
CA GLY A 640 60.14 -17.19 38.11
C GLY A 640 60.10 -17.41 39.62
N LYS A 641 59.06 -16.94 40.32
CA LYS A 641 58.86 -17.12 41.76
C LYS A 641 57.93 -18.30 42.04
N LEU A 642 58.28 -19.12 43.04
CA LEU A 642 57.45 -20.24 43.46
C LEU A 642 56.18 -19.73 44.16
N GLU A 643 55.03 -20.03 43.58
CA GLU A 643 53.71 -19.57 44.01
C GLU A 643 52.98 -20.62 44.86
N ALA A 644 53.05 -21.90 44.47
CA ALA A 644 52.47 -23.01 45.21
C ALA A 644 53.20 -24.33 44.92
N GLU A 645 53.22 -25.24 45.88
CA GLU A 645 53.79 -26.58 45.75
C GLU A 645 52.91 -27.61 46.46
N ARG A 646 52.77 -28.81 45.88
CA ARG A 646 52.07 -29.92 46.52
C ARG A 646 52.69 -31.26 46.14
N GLU A 647 53.02 -32.05 47.15
CA GLU A 647 53.55 -33.41 46.99
C GLU A 647 52.47 -34.33 46.39
N GLY A 648 52.86 -35.14 45.39
CA GLY A 648 51.99 -36.15 44.75
C GLY A 648 50.78 -35.61 43.99
N PHE A 649 50.67 -34.30 43.73
CA PHE A 649 49.48 -33.68 43.13
C PHE A 649 49.48 -33.76 41.61
N ARG A 650 49.22 -34.96 41.09
CA ARG A 650 49.11 -35.26 39.65
C ARG A 650 48.12 -36.40 39.38
N ARG A 651 47.71 -36.55 38.13
CA ARG A 651 46.95 -37.70 37.62
C ARG A 651 47.46 -38.07 36.24
N ASP A 652 47.30 -39.33 35.87
CA ASP A 652 47.67 -39.81 34.54
C ASP A 652 46.74 -39.19 33.47
N PRO A 653 47.15 -39.18 32.19
CA PRO A 653 46.32 -38.68 31.09
C PRO A 653 45.02 -39.48 30.94
N GLU A 654 43.89 -38.80 30.78
CA GLU A 654 42.57 -39.44 30.67
C GLU A 654 42.18 -39.71 29.21
N GLN A 655 41.49 -40.82 28.96
CA GLN A 655 41.07 -41.19 27.60
C GLN A 655 39.93 -40.29 27.11
N GLY A 656 40.14 -39.62 25.96
CA GLY A 656 39.14 -38.76 25.33
C GLY A 656 39.24 -37.29 25.73
N HIS A 657 40.20 -36.93 26.57
CA HIS A 657 40.56 -35.53 26.80
C HIS A 657 41.40 -34.99 25.63
N VAL A 658 41.20 -33.71 25.34
CA VAL A 658 41.94 -32.91 24.37
C VAL A 658 42.67 -31.79 25.12
N LEU A 659 43.81 -31.35 24.58
CA LEU A 659 44.49 -30.15 25.05
C LEU A 659 43.78 -28.95 24.42
N LYS A 660 43.40 -27.94 25.21
CA LYS A 660 42.80 -26.69 24.76
C LYS A 660 43.64 -25.52 25.26
N VAL A 661 43.82 -24.52 24.40
CA VAL A 661 44.43 -23.23 24.74
C VAL A 661 43.33 -22.18 24.86
N GLY A 662 43.37 -21.36 25.91
CA GLY A 662 42.42 -20.26 26.08
C GLY A 662 41.01 -20.66 26.55
N ALA A 663 40.71 -21.95 26.72
CA ALA A 663 39.37 -22.46 27.06
C ALA A 663 39.41 -23.82 27.75
N THR A 664 38.29 -24.25 28.36
CA THR A 664 38.16 -25.58 28.98
C THR A 664 36.79 -26.24 28.70
N ALA A 665 36.21 -26.97 29.66
CA ALA A 665 34.86 -27.53 29.59
C ALA A 665 33.77 -26.47 29.84
N THR A 666 32.57 -26.65 29.29
CA THR A 666 31.49 -25.64 29.22
C THR A 666 31.01 -25.08 30.57
N ASN A 667 31.31 -25.73 31.69
CA ASN A 667 30.81 -25.36 33.02
C ASN A 667 31.92 -25.17 34.07
N PHE A 668 33.17 -25.01 33.66
CA PHE A 668 34.30 -24.88 34.56
C PHE A 668 35.36 -23.96 33.97
N GLY A 669 36.17 -23.27 34.78
CA GLY A 669 37.35 -22.50 34.36
C GLY A 669 37.15 -21.26 33.46
N GLY A 670 36.11 -21.21 32.62
CA GLY A 670 35.84 -20.11 31.68
C GLY A 670 36.86 -20.02 30.54
N ASP A 671 36.50 -19.29 29.49
CA ASP A 671 37.43 -18.89 28.42
C ASP A 671 38.27 -17.72 28.91
N LEU A 672 39.52 -17.62 28.45
CA LEU A 672 40.40 -16.51 28.81
C LEU A 672 39.99 -15.24 28.08
N ASP A 673 39.56 -14.24 28.86
CA ASP A 673 39.47 -12.86 28.42
C ASP A 673 40.83 -12.17 28.67
N GLY A 674 41.63 -12.03 27.61
CA GLY A 674 43.03 -11.62 27.69
C GLY A 674 43.86 -12.09 26.49
N GLU A 675 45.18 -12.05 26.59
CA GLU A 675 46.09 -12.46 25.51
C GLU A 675 47.06 -13.54 26.00
N ILE A 676 47.31 -14.53 25.14
CA ILE A 676 48.39 -15.51 25.31
C ILE A 676 49.37 -15.27 24.18
N ALA A 677 50.58 -14.84 24.50
CA ALA A 677 51.63 -14.62 23.50
C ALA A 677 52.17 -15.94 22.98
N TRP A 678 52.37 -16.92 23.88
CA TRP A 678 52.84 -18.25 23.50
C TRP A 678 52.64 -19.26 24.63
N ILE A 679 52.64 -20.55 24.24
CA ILE A 679 52.66 -21.71 25.12
C ILE A 679 53.82 -22.62 24.72
N ARG A 680 54.49 -23.19 25.73
CA ARG A 680 55.52 -24.23 25.56
C ARG A 680 55.31 -25.38 26.54
N ILE A 681 55.45 -26.62 26.07
CA ILE A 681 55.54 -27.80 26.92
C ILE A 681 56.89 -28.45 26.70
N LEU A 682 57.72 -28.50 27.74
CA LEU A 682 59.07 -29.07 27.71
C LEU A 682 59.07 -30.51 28.26
N ASP A 683 59.87 -31.40 27.68
CA ASP A 683 60.08 -32.77 28.18
C ASP A 683 61.16 -32.85 29.29
N ARG A 684 61.28 -31.78 30.08
CA ARG A 684 62.15 -31.72 31.25
C ARG A 684 61.57 -30.78 32.31
N VAL A 685 61.98 -30.99 33.56
CA VAL A 685 61.64 -30.11 34.68
C VAL A 685 62.71 -29.01 34.78
N LEU A 686 62.31 -27.75 34.66
CA LEU A 686 63.22 -26.62 34.83
C LEU A 686 63.60 -26.44 36.30
N THR A 687 64.89 -26.19 36.58
CA THR A 687 65.37 -25.80 37.91
C THR A 687 64.88 -24.41 38.30
N ALA A 688 64.81 -24.08 39.59
CA ALA A 688 64.37 -22.75 40.05
C ALA A 688 65.20 -21.60 39.43
N GLN A 689 66.50 -21.82 39.20
CA GLN A 689 67.38 -20.84 38.56
C GLN A 689 67.04 -20.64 37.06
N GLU A 690 66.76 -21.72 36.32
CA GLU A 690 66.31 -21.64 34.91
C GLU A 690 64.94 -20.98 34.80
N GLN A 691 64.05 -21.22 35.76
CA GLN A 691 62.72 -20.60 35.79
C GLN A 691 62.78 -19.10 36.08
N THR A 692 63.73 -18.63 36.90
CA THR A 692 63.95 -17.19 37.05
C THR A 692 64.54 -16.56 35.79
N ALA A 693 65.39 -17.30 35.06
CA ALA A 693 65.99 -16.82 33.83
C ALA A 693 64.96 -16.65 32.69
N ILE A 694 63.96 -17.55 32.59
CA ILE A 694 62.99 -17.57 31.48
C ILE A 694 62.06 -16.36 31.43
N VAL A 695 61.87 -15.68 32.57
CA VAL A 695 61.05 -14.46 32.71
C VAL A 695 61.59 -13.32 31.84
N ASN A 696 62.92 -13.27 31.72
CA ASN A 696 63.64 -12.19 31.05
C ASN A 696 64.16 -12.59 29.66
N GLN A 697 63.78 -13.76 29.13
CA GLN A 697 64.18 -14.23 27.80
C GLN A 697 63.07 -13.99 26.77
N PRO A 698 63.43 -13.74 25.49
CA PRO A 698 62.48 -13.87 24.38
C PRO A 698 61.98 -15.32 24.28
N GLU A 699 60.84 -15.52 23.60
CA GLU A 699 60.11 -16.79 23.49
C GLU A 699 61.02 -18.03 23.40
N PRO A 700 60.85 -19.07 24.25
CA PRO A 700 61.68 -20.26 24.20
C PRO A 700 61.61 -20.94 22.82
N PRO A 701 62.74 -21.42 22.26
CA PRO A 701 62.77 -22.03 20.92
C PRO A 701 61.76 -23.17 20.80
N ALA A 702 60.97 -23.16 19.72
CA ALA A 702 59.96 -24.20 19.46
C ALA A 702 60.59 -25.60 19.32
N GLU A 703 61.82 -25.68 18.79
CA GLU A 703 62.57 -26.92 18.55
C GLU A 703 62.95 -27.69 19.84
N GLU A 704 62.99 -27.00 20.98
CA GLU A 704 63.28 -27.62 22.29
C GLU A 704 62.01 -28.04 23.04
N SER A 705 60.83 -27.89 22.43
CA SER A 705 59.53 -28.10 23.07
C SER A 705 58.75 -29.26 22.45
N LEU A 706 58.09 -30.07 23.29
CA LEU A 706 57.13 -31.10 22.85
C LEU A 706 55.89 -30.50 22.19
N PHE A 707 55.54 -29.28 22.61
CA PHE A 707 54.47 -28.49 22.04
C PHE A 707 54.85 -27.03 22.12
N ALA A 708 54.71 -26.36 20.98
CA ALA A 708 54.84 -24.92 20.84
C ALA A 708 53.57 -24.40 20.17
N TRP A 709 53.06 -23.29 20.67
CA TRP A 709 51.93 -22.58 20.08
C TRP A 709 52.10 -21.09 20.31
N SER A 710 51.85 -20.31 19.26
CA SER A 710 51.71 -18.85 19.27
C SER A 710 50.50 -18.45 18.40
N PRO A 711 49.92 -17.25 18.57
CA PRO A 711 48.81 -16.77 17.75
C PRO A 711 49.08 -16.76 16.24
N ASP A 712 50.35 -16.63 15.84
CA ASP A 712 50.76 -16.59 14.43
C ASP A 712 50.90 -18.00 13.80
N ASP A 713 50.83 -19.07 14.61
CA ASP A 713 50.84 -20.46 14.15
C ASP A 713 49.44 -20.94 13.73
N VAL A 714 48.79 -20.24 12.79
CA VAL A 714 47.70 -20.84 12.02
C VAL A 714 48.34 -21.68 10.92
N ALA A 715 48.56 -22.96 11.22
CA ALA A 715 49.04 -23.92 10.25
C ALA A 715 48.17 -23.88 8.98
N ALA A 716 48.80 -23.67 7.83
CA ALA A 716 48.21 -23.91 6.52
C ALA A 716 47.62 -25.33 6.50
N ALA A 717 46.31 -25.43 6.29
CA ALA A 717 45.68 -26.73 6.05
C ALA A 717 46.34 -27.35 4.80
N PRO A 718 46.70 -28.64 4.82
CA PRO A 718 47.21 -29.30 3.63
C PRO A 718 46.18 -29.23 2.50
N ALA A 719 46.65 -29.04 1.27
CA ALA A 719 45.79 -29.07 0.09
C ALA A 719 44.94 -30.35 0.05
N VAL A 720 43.63 -30.21 -0.07
CA VAL A 720 42.69 -31.35 -0.15
C VAL A 720 42.48 -31.69 -1.62
N THR A 721 42.72 -32.94 -2.00
CA THR A 721 42.37 -33.47 -3.32
C THR A 721 40.86 -33.70 -3.40
N ALA A 722 40.19 -33.11 -4.40
CA ALA A 722 38.75 -33.31 -4.59
C ALA A 722 38.44 -34.71 -5.17
N ASP A 723 38.64 -35.76 -4.38
CA ASP A 723 38.13 -37.09 -4.71
C ASP A 723 36.67 -37.18 -4.25
N ALA A 724 35.76 -37.37 -5.23
CA ALA A 724 34.39 -37.91 -5.19
C ALA A 724 33.62 -37.99 -3.86
N THR A 725 33.74 -36.98 -3.00
CA THR A 725 33.01 -36.87 -1.73
C THR A 725 31.89 -35.88 -1.96
N ASP A 726 30.66 -36.26 -1.62
CA ASP A 726 29.49 -35.39 -1.71
C ASP A 726 29.61 -34.31 -0.63
N TRP A 727 30.11 -33.14 -1.04
CA TRP A 727 30.28 -31.96 -0.18
C TRP A 727 29.01 -31.13 -0.06
N GLY A 728 27.88 -31.60 -0.61
CA GLY A 728 26.65 -30.84 -0.70
C GLY A 728 26.79 -29.63 -1.63
N THR A 729 26.03 -28.57 -1.32
CA THR A 729 26.05 -27.32 -2.09
C THR A 729 27.41 -26.63 -1.95
N ILE A 730 27.97 -26.22 -3.08
CA ILE A 730 29.21 -25.43 -3.18
C ILE A 730 28.83 -24.05 -3.68
N ILE A 731 29.27 -22.98 -3.02
CA ILE A 731 29.26 -21.64 -3.61
C ILE A 731 30.64 -21.41 -4.21
N ALA A 732 30.67 -21.06 -5.50
CA ALA A 732 31.87 -20.73 -6.24
C ALA A 732 31.78 -19.29 -6.74
N ALA A 733 32.85 -18.51 -6.57
CA ALA A 733 32.95 -17.15 -7.06
C ALA A 733 34.35 -16.86 -7.64
N GLN A 734 34.43 -15.99 -8.64
CA GLN A 734 35.69 -15.57 -9.22
C GLN A 734 35.64 -14.11 -9.68
N LEU A 735 36.76 -13.38 -9.49
CA LEU A 735 37.00 -12.09 -10.12
C LEU A 735 37.29 -12.30 -11.62
N LEU A 736 36.66 -11.52 -12.49
CA LEU A 736 36.90 -11.64 -13.94
C LEU A 736 37.99 -10.67 -14.42
N ASP A 737 38.20 -9.57 -13.71
CA ASP A 737 39.09 -8.45 -14.06
C ASP A 737 39.52 -7.66 -12.82
N ASP A 738 40.44 -6.70 -13.02
CA ASP A 738 41.08 -5.84 -12.01
C ASP A 738 41.39 -6.54 -10.68
N PHE A 739 42.40 -7.39 -10.72
CA PHE A 739 42.83 -8.25 -9.62
C PHE A 739 43.70 -7.56 -8.56
N ASP A 740 44.16 -6.34 -8.79
CA ASP A 740 45.29 -5.78 -8.05
C ASP A 740 44.96 -5.52 -6.58
N GLY A 741 45.63 -6.18 -5.64
CA GLY A 741 45.42 -6.00 -4.20
C GLY A 741 44.05 -6.44 -3.63
N LEU A 742 43.12 -6.95 -4.45
CA LEU A 742 41.90 -7.60 -3.94
C LEU A 742 42.30 -8.90 -3.23
N ASN A 743 41.56 -9.31 -2.21
CA ASN A 743 41.86 -10.56 -1.51
C ASN A 743 40.61 -11.31 -1.09
N TRP A 744 40.60 -12.61 -1.37
CA TRP A 744 39.59 -13.55 -0.88
C TRP A 744 39.90 -13.98 0.56
N SER A 745 38.85 -14.12 1.37
CA SER A 745 38.92 -14.61 2.74
C SER A 745 37.62 -15.30 3.12
N THR A 746 37.61 -15.97 4.27
CA THR A 746 36.38 -16.46 4.91
C THR A 746 36.35 -16.06 6.38
N ASP A 747 35.16 -16.03 6.96
CA ASP A 747 34.97 -15.82 8.39
C ASP A 747 34.42 -17.08 9.10
N ASP A 748 34.27 -17.00 10.41
CA ASP A 748 33.70 -18.06 11.25
C ASP A 748 32.19 -18.26 11.03
N ALA A 749 31.52 -17.35 10.30
CA ALA A 749 30.12 -17.48 9.92
C ALA A 749 29.94 -18.19 8.58
N GLY A 750 31.04 -18.66 7.96
CA GLY A 750 31.02 -19.36 6.68
C GLY A 750 30.79 -18.45 5.49
N ARG A 751 31.09 -17.15 5.62
CA ARG A 751 31.00 -16.18 4.52
C ARG A 751 32.23 -16.24 3.62
N LEU A 752 32.01 -16.16 2.32
CA LEU A 752 33.05 -15.90 1.33
C LEU A 752 33.15 -14.38 1.13
N ILE A 753 34.30 -13.81 1.46
CA ILE A 753 34.50 -12.35 1.54
C ILE A 753 35.59 -11.91 0.57
N VAL A 754 35.30 -10.90 -0.23
CA VAL A 754 36.30 -10.14 -0.99
C VAL A 754 36.61 -8.83 -0.25
N THR A 755 37.91 -8.56 -0.07
CA THR A 755 38.40 -7.29 0.50
C THR A 755 38.93 -6.43 -0.63
N ILE A 756 38.36 -5.24 -0.77
CA ILE A 756 38.72 -4.22 -1.75
C ILE A 756 39.64 -3.22 -1.05
N PRO A 757 40.91 -3.07 -1.48
CA PRO A 757 41.85 -2.21 -0.78
C PRO A 757 41.53 -0.72 -0.98
N PRO A 758 42.15 0.16 -0.16
CA PRO A 758 42.24 1.59 -0.47
C PRO A 758 42.77 1.83 -1.88
N SER A 759 42.28 2.87 -2.55
CA SER A 759 42.70 3.24 -3.90
C SER A 759 42.60 4.74 -4.11
N ALA A 760 43.61 5.33 -4.77
CA ALA A 760 43.60 6.74 -5.17
C ALA A 760 42.82 6.99 -6.48
N ALA A 761 42.46 5.93 -7.21
CA ALA A 761 41.70 5.98 -8.46
C ALA A 761 40.43 5.11 -8.35
N PRO A 762 39.36 5.42 -9.11
CA PRO A 762 38.21 4.55 -9.19
C PRO A 762 38.62 3.18 -9.74
N ARG A 763 37.99 2.12 -9.23
CA ARG A 763 38.27 0.74 -9.62
C ARG A 763 37.01 0.10 -10.17
N GLN A 764 37.13 -0.63 -11.26
CA GLN A 764 36.02 -1.39 -11.84
C GLN A 764 36.42 -2.85 -11.97
N PHE A 765 35.59 -3.74 -11.43
CA PHE A 765 35.81 -5.18 -11.49
C PHE A 765 34.48 -5.94 -11.53
N ARG A 766 34.51 -7.15 -12.07
CA ARG A 766 33.37 -8.08 -12.13
C ARG A 766 33.57 -9.27 -11.21
N ILE A 767 32.51 -9.67 -10.52
CA ILE A 767 32.45 -10.89 -9.70
C ILE A 767 31.38 -11.81 -10.28
N ALA A 768 31.79 -12.97 -10.79
CA ALA A 768 30.88 -14.04 -11.19
C ALA A 768 30.73 -15.03 -10.02
N ARG A 769 29.49 -15.42 -9.70
CA ARG A 769 29.18 -16.37 -8.62
C ARG A 769 28.07 -17.33 -8.99
N THR A 770 28.21 -18.57 -8.57
CA THR A 770 27.27 -19.66 -8.87
C THR A 770 27.19 -20.65 -7.71
N THR A 771 26.17 -21.49 -7.74
CA THR A 771 26.15 -22.75 -6.99
C THR A 771 26.60 -23.91 -7.85
N LEU A 772 27.34 -24.85 -7.27
CA LEU A 772 27.66 -26.15 -7.87
C LEU A 772 27.11 -27.25 -6.98
N ALA A 773 26.54 -28.29 -7.58
CA ALA A 773 26.07 -29.46 -6.84
C ALA A 773 27.23 -30.40 -6.48
N ALA A 774 28.33 -30.36 -7.24
CA ALA A 774 29.52 -31.15 -7.00
C ALA A 774 30.78 -30.53 -7.62
N MET A 775 31.96 -30.92 -7.13
CA MET A 775 33.24 -30.39 -7.59
C MET A 775 33.56 -30.69 -9.07
N ASN A 776 32.92 -31.69 -9.68
CA ASN A 776 33.08 -32.00 -11.10
C ASN A 776 32.42 -30.95 -12.01
N GLU A 777 31.44 -30.18 -11.52
CA GLU A 777 30.82 -29.07 -12.26
C GLU A 777 31.74 -27.85 -12.38
N LEU A 778 32.83 -27.78 -11.61
CA LEU A 778 33.79 -26.69 -11.65
C LEU A 778 34.42 -26.52 -13.05
N ALA A 779 34.58 -27.60 -13.81
CA ALA A 779 35.11 -27.53 -15.17
C ALA A 779 34.16 -26.75 -16.09
N SER A 780 32.86 -27.08 -16.10
CA SER A 780 31.83 -26.35 -16.86
C SER A 780 31.74 -24.89 -16.40
N PHE A 781 31.83 -24.62 -15.08
CA PHE A 781 31.84 -23.24 -14.58
C PHE A 781 33.08 -22.46 -15.07
N ARG A 782 34.26 -23.08 -15.15
CA ARG A 782 35.46 -22.41 -15.68
C ARG A 782 35.35 -22.08 -17.17
N GLU A 783 34.75 -22.98 -17.97
CA GLU A 783 34.48 -22.71 -19.38
C GLU A 783 33.55 -21.48 -19.52
N GLN A 784 32.51 -21.41 -18.68
CA GLN A 784 31.63 -20.25 -18.60
C GLN A 784 32.39 -18.97 -18.19
N LEU A 785 33.26 -19.03 -17.18
CA LEU A 785 34.09 -17.90 -16.74
C LEU A 785 35.04 -17.40 -17.83
N ALA A 786 35.65 -18.31 -18.62
CA ALA A 786 36.49 -17.95 -19.75
C ALA A 786 35.72 -17.15 -20.80
N LEU A 787 34.49 -17.56 -21.11
CA LEU A 787 33.63 -16.85 -22.06
C LEU A 787 33.18 -15.48 -21.51
N LEU A 788 32.89 -15.37 -20.21
CA LEU A 788 32.57 -14.10 -19.58
C LEU A 788 33.76 -13.12 -19.60
N ARG A 789 35.00 -13.62 -19.51
CA ARG A 789 36.23 -12.80 -19.62
C ARG A 789 36.49 -12.27 -21.02
N GLU A 790 36.07 -13.01 -22.06
CA GLU A 790 36.15 -12.54 -23.44
C GLU A 790 35.19 -11.36 -23.71
N GLN A 791 34.13 -11.23 -22.89
CA GLN A 791 33.23 -10.09 -22.96
C GLN A 791 33.89 -8.85 -22.34
N PRO A 792 33.93 -7.71 -23.05
CA PRO A 792 34.49 -6.48 -22.50
C PRO A 792 33.66 -6.02 -21.29
N ALA A 793 34.34 -5.60 -20.23
CA ALA A 793 33.66 -5.01 -19.08
C ALA A 793 32.94 -3.72 -19.51
N THR A 794 31.65 -3.64 -19.24
CA THR A 794 30.86 -2.43 -19.47
C THR A 794 31.40 -1.29 -18.60
N ASP A 795 31.74 -0.15 -19.20
CA ASP A 795 31.98 1.09 -18.46
C ASP A 795 30.65 1.63 -17.93
N LEU A 796 30.42 1.53 -16.61
CA LEU A 796 29.16 1.94 -16.00
C LEU A 796 28.94 3.45 -16.09
N THR A 797 30.00 4.26 -16.08
CA THR A 797 29.87 5.72 -16.18
C THR A 797 29.32 6.17 -17.51
N SER A 798 29.60 5.41 -18.58
CA SER A 798 29.08 5.68 -19.92
C SER A 798 27.56 5.48 -20.05
N ARG A 799 26.93 4.81 -19.07
CA ARG A 799 25.49 4.47 -19.07
C ARG A 799 24.64 5.31 -18.12
N LEU A 800 25.22 6.34 -17.50
CA LEU A 800 24.51 7.20 -16.53
C LEU A 800 23.67 8.33 -17.16
N ARG A 801 23.63 8.42 -18.49
CA ARG A 801 22.92 9.47 -19.24
C ARG A 801 21.79 8.91 -20.12
N GLY A 802 21.09 7.90 -19.61
CA GLY A 802 20.03 7.25 -20.35
C GLY A 802 20.52 6.31 -21.46
N GLY A 803 19.57 5.58 -22.04
CA GLY A 803 19.79 4.61 -23.11
C GLY A 803 18.74 4.73 -24.20
N PRO A 804 18.51 3.70 -25.02
CA PRO A 804 17.36 3.66 -25.91
C PRO A 804 16.04 3.75 -25.12
N GLN A 805 15.07 4.50 -25.65
CA GLN A 805 13.71 4.61 -25.10
C GLN A 805 13.09 3.24 -24.82
N ARG A 806 12.47 3.08 -23.64
CA ARG A 806 11.75 1.86 -23.24
C ARG A 806 10.31 1.89 -23.73
N TRP A 807 9.70 3.07 -23.82
CA TRP A 807 8.28 3.27 -24.12
C TRP A 807 8.11 4.30 -25.24
N PRO A 808 8.50 3.98 -26.49
CA PRO A 808 8.43 4.94 -27.60
C PRO A 808 7.00 5.35 -27.98
N GLU A 809 5.97 4.61 -27.55
CA GLU A 809 4.58 4.88 -27.88
C GLU A 809 4.08 6.20 -27.30
N LEU A 810 3.43 7.00 -28.15
CA LEU A 810 2.66 8.17 -27.74
C LEU A 810 1.18 7.88 -27.93
N LEU A 811 0.44 7.74 -26.83
CA LEU A 811 -0.99 7.47 -26.88
C LEU A 811 -1.74 8.77 -27.18
N ARG A 812 -2.61 8.75 -28.18
CA ARG A 812 -3.40 9.90 -28.62
C ARG A 812 -4.88 9.61 -28.41
N LEU A 813 -5.54 10.52 -27.71
CA LEU A 813 -6.95 10.41 -27.36
C LEU A 813 -7.63 11.74 -27.64
N ARG A 814 -8.94 11.73 -27.80
CA ARG A 814 -9.74 12.94 -27.96
C ARG A 814 -10.53 13.19 -26.68
N GLY A 815 -10.37 14.36 -26.09
CA GLY A 815 -11.18 14.78 -24.96
C GLY A 815 -12.53 15.37 -25.35
N ASN A 816 -13.34 15.66 -24.34
CA ASN A 816 -14.66 16.23 -24.54
C ASN A 816 -14.87 17.40 -23.57
N PRO A 817 -14.97 18.64 -24.06
CA PRO A 817 -15.39 19.77 -23.24
C PRO A 817 -16.78 19.52 -22.61
N GLY A 818 -16.94 19.90 -21.36
CA GLY A 818 -18.20 19.78 -20.62
C GLY A 818 -19.19 20.90 -20.98
N GLU A 819 -20.48 20.66 -20.75
CA GLU A 819 -21.48 21.73 -20.77
C GLU A 819 -21.39 22.59 -19.51
N SER A 820 -21.79 23.86 -19.61
CA SER A 820 -21.82 24.79 -18.48
C SER A 820 -22.91 24.41 -17.50
N VAL A 821 -22.53 24.13 -16.26
CA VAL A 821 -23.42 23.94 -15.11
C VAL A 821 -23.09 25.02 -14.09
N ASN A 822 -24.02 25.97 -13.93
CA ASN A 822 -23.88 27.13 -13.04
C ASN A 822 -22.57 27.93 -13.27
N GLY A 823 -22.23 28.19 -14.53
CA GLY A 823 -21.05 28.98 -14.90
C GLY A 823 -19.73 28.22 -14.97
N TYR A 824 -19.71 26.92 -14.67
CA TYR A 824 -18.52 26.09 -14.83
C TYR A 824 -18.82 24.82 -15.63
N ALA A 825 -17.88 24.42 -16.47
CA ALA A 825 -17.91 23.17 -17.22
C ALA A 825 -16.91 22.17 -16.64
N LEU A 826 -17.31 20.91 -16.49
CA LEU A 826 -16.40 19.82 -16.13
C LEU A 826 -16.00 19.07 -17.41
N ASP A 827 -14.84 19.42 -17.96
CA ASP A 827 -14.28 18.81 -19.16
C ASP A 827 -13.72 17.41 -18.85
N HIS A 828 -13.90 16.49 -19.79
CA HIS A 828 -13.40 15.12 -19.71
C HIS A 828 -12.09 14.97 -20.48
N ILE A 829 -11.01 14.72 -19.75
CA ILE A 829 -9.71 14.38 -20.31
C ILE A 829 -9.57 12.85 -20.23
N PRO A 830 -9.48 12.16 -21.38
CA PRO A 830 -9.56 10.70 -21.42
C PRO A 830 -8.29 10.08 -20.83
N VAL A 831 -8.46 9.00 -20.07
CA VAL A 831 -7.38 8.17 -19.53
C VAL A 831 -7.25 6.91 -20.40
N PRO A 832 -6.04 6.54 -20.89
CA PRO A 832 -5.84 5.35 -21.72
C PRO A 832 -5.88 4.05 -20.91
N PHE A 833 -7.07 3.65 -20.43
CA PHE A 833 -7.24 2.40 -19.69
C PHE A 833 -6.81 1.18 -20.50
N GLU A 834 -7.04 1.20 -21.82
CA GLU A 834 -6.39 0.29 -22.76
C GLU A 834 -5.06 0.90 -23.21
N ASN A 835 -3.96 0.23 -22.89
CA ASN A 835 -2.61 0.66 -23.26
C ASN A 835 -1.69 -0.55 -23.52
N PRO A 836 -0.58 -0.35 -24.27
CA PRO A 836 0.32 -1.44 -24.65
C PRO A 836 1.01 -2.16 -23.49
N TRP A 837 0.99 -1.57 -22.30
CA TRP A 837 1.76 -2.03 -21.14
C TRP A 837 0.91 -2.79 -20.11
N ASN A 838 -0.39 -2.98 -20.40
CA ASN A 838 -1.38 -3.50 -19.44
C ASN A 838 -1.31 -2.76 -18.08
N ALA A 839 -0.96 -1.47 -18.10
CA ALA A 839 -0.86 -0.66 -16.91
C ALA A 839 -2.25 -0.20 -16.49
N TRP A 840 -2.65 -0.53 -15.26
CA TRP A 840 -3.93 -0.06 -14.73
C TRP A 840 -3.82 1.39 -14.26
N LEU A 841 -4.31 2.32 -15.08
CA LEU A 841 -4.18 3.78 -14.87
C LEU A 841 -5.15 4.34 -13.82
N ARG A 842 -5.02 3.86 -12.58
CA ARG A 842 -5.65 4.47 -11.41
C ARG A 842 -4.85 5.69 -10.99
N THR A 843 -5.16 6.82 -11.58
CA THR A 843 -4.43 8.08 -11.41
C THR A 843 -4.53 8.58 -9.96
N SER A 844 -3.39 8.89 -9.35
CA SER A 844 -3.25 9.11 -7.91
C SER A 844 -2.86 10.54 -7.55
N ALA A 845 -2.09 11.23 -8.39
CA ALA A 845 -1.72 12.63 -8.21
C ALA A 845 -1.40 13.32 -9.54
N LEU A 846 -1.43 14.65 -9.52
CA LEU A 846 -1.05 15.48 -10.67
C LEU A 846 -0.31 16.76 -10.25
N ASP A 847 0.51 17.30 -11.15
CA ASP A 847 1.05 18.66 -11.10
C ASP A 847 1.43 19.16 -12.51
N PHE A 848 1.77 20.44 -12.65
CA PHE A 848 2.01 21.05 -13.97
C PHE A 848 3.43 21.59 -14.15
N PHE A 849 3.93 21.49 -15.37
CA PHE A 849 5.00 22.36 -15.84
C PHE A 849 4.46 23.76 -16.15
N ASP A 850 5.34 24.76 -16.19
CA ASP A 850 4.97 26.15 -16.51
C ASP A 850 4.32 26.30 -17.90
N ASP A 851 4.62 25.39 -18.84
CA ASP A 851 4.05 25.37 -20.19
C ASP A 851 2.64 24.73 -20.27
N GLY A 852 2.12 24.24 -19.14
CA GLY A 852 0.79 23.64 -19.04
C GLY A 852 0.72 22.14 -19.35
N ARG A 853 1.84 21.48 -19.65
CA ARG A 853 1.90 20.01 -19.62
C ARG A 853 1.67 19.51 -18.19
N CYS A 854 0.92 18.42 -18.07
CA CYS A 854 0.58 17.80 -16.79
C CYS A 854 1.47 16.58 -16.55
N VAL A 855 1.95 16.42 -15.32
CA VAL A 855 2.51 15.17 -14.80
C VAL A 855 1.40 14.46 -14.07
N ALA A 856 1.09 13.21 -14.42
CA ALA A 856 0.10 12.39 -13.75
C ALA A 856 0.73 11.08 -13.23
N THR A 857 0.56 10.77 -11.95
CA THR A 857 1.04 9.53 -11.36
C THR A 857 -0.10 8.51 -11.23
N THR A 858 0.23 7.22 -11.14
CA THR A 858 -0.74 6.15 -10.88
C THR A 858 -0.44 5.44 -9.57
N HIS A 859 -1.46 4.96 -8.86
CA HIS A 859 -1.29 4.08 -7.69
C HIS A 859 -0.43 2.85 -8.02
N GLY A 860 -0.43 2.42 -9.29
CA GLY A 860 0.37 1.31 -9.76
C GLY A 860 1.89 1.56 -9.82
N GLY A 861 2.37 2.80 -9.73
CA GLY A 861 3.81 3.10 -9.81
C GLY A 861 4.26 3.81 -11.09
N ASP A 862 3.33 4.29 -11.92
CA ASP A 862 3.65 4.93 -13.19
C ASP A 862 3.59 6.45 -13.09
N VAL A 863 4.35 7.12 -13.96
CA VAL A 863 4.33 8.57 -14.18
C VAL A 863 4.16 8.83 -15.67
N TYR A 864 3.22 9.70 -16.02
CA TYR A 864 2.92 10.10 -17.39
C TYR A 864 3.04 11.61 -17.55
N ILE A 865 3.52 12.05 -18.72
CA ILE A 865 3.39 13.43 -19.18
C ILE A 865 2.17 13.50 -20.12
N VAL A 866 1.22 14.35 -19.77
CA VAL A 866 -0.01 14.61 -20.52
C VAL A 866 0.07 15.99 -21.16
N SER A 867 -0.11 16.04 -22.48
CA SER A 867 -0.05 17.27 -23.29
C SER A 867 -1.32 17.43 -24.12
N GLY A 868 -1.50 18.60 -24.76
CA GLY A 868 -2.71 18.89 -25.55
C GLY A 868 -3.92 19.27 -24.69
N LEU A 869 -3.68 19.85 -23.51
CA LEU A 869 -4.73 20.27 -22.56
C LEU A 869 -5.30 21.65 -22.90
N ASP A 870 -5.59 21.90 -24.18
CA ASP A 870 -6.12 23.16 -24.67
C ASP A 870 -7.65 23.29 -24.47
N ALA A 871 -8.26 24.31 -25.08
CA ALA A 871 -9.67 24.62 -24.88
C ALA A 871 -10.62 23.58 -25.52
N ASP A 872 -10.23 22.95 -26.65
CA ASP A 872 -11.12 22.05 -27.39
C ASP A 872 -10.84 20.56 -27.13
N LEU A 873 -9.68 20.24 -26.53
CA LEU A 873 -9.23 18.89 -26.22
C LEU A 873 -9.24 17.97 -27.46
N SER A 874 -8.97 18.54 -28.63
CA SER A 874 -9.04 17.84 -29.92
C SER A 874 -8.02 16.70 -30.03
N GLU A 875 -6.83 16.87 -29.46
CA GLU A 875 -5.80 15.84 -29.36
C GLU A 875 -5.06 15.93 -28.01
N VAL A 876 -5.37 15.00 -27.11
CA VAL A 876 -4.67 14.81 -25.83
C VAL A 876 -3.67 13.68 -25.98
N THR A 877 -2.43 13.90 -25.58
CA THR A 877 -1.37 12.89 -25.68
C THR A 877 -0.85 12.45 -24.32
N TRP A 878 -0.65 11.15 -24.13
CA TRP A 878 -0.03 10.57 -22.94
C TRP A 878 1.30 9.89 -23.32
N LYS A 879 2.39 10.35 -22.71
CA LYS A 879 3.73 9.75 -22.80
C LYS A 879 4.11 9.17 -21.44
N ARG A 880 4.42 7.88 -21.38
CA ARG A 880 4.92 7.26 -20.14
C ARG A 880 6.34 7.76 -19.89
N PHE A 881 6.57 8.32 -18.71
CA PHE A 881 7.83 8.94 -18.29
C PHE A 881 8.62 8.05 -17.34
N ALA A 882 7.95 7.42 -16.38
CA ALA A 882 8.56 6.49 -15.44
C ALA A 882 7.58 5.37 -15.06
N ALA A 883 8.12 4.25 -14.58
CA ALA A 883 7.37 3.11 -14.08
C ALA A 883 8.09 2.46 -12.90
N GLY A 884 7.41 1.56 -12.20
CA GLY A 884 8.01 0.74 -11.14
C GLY A 884 8.19 1.48 -9.80
N LEU A 885 7.60 2.66 -9.62
CA LEU A 885 7.66 3.40 -8.35
C LEU A 885 6.75 2.77 -7.28
N PHE A 886 7.13 2.93 -6.01
CA PHE A 886 6.41 2.31 -4.89
C PHE A 886 5.20 3.14 -4.46
N GLU A 887 4.03 2.85 -5.05
CA GLU A 887 2.70 3.41 -4.70
C GLU A 887 2.70 4.96 -4.59
N PRO A 888 2.92 5.70 -5.69
CA PRO A 888 3.03 7.16 -5.64
C PRO A 888 1.66 7.81 -5.40
N PHE A 889 1.57 8.70 -4.40
CA PHE A 889 0.34 9.41 -3.99
C PHE A 889 0.50 10.93 -3.85
N GLY A 890 1.64 11.45 -4.30
CA GLY A 890 1.95 12.88 -4.35
C GLY A 890 2.96 13.18 -5.44
N VAL A 891 2.80 14.32 -6.10
CA VAL A 891 3.74 14.82 -7.11
C VAL A 891 3.82 16.33 -7.05
N ARG A 892 5.03 16.86 -7.27
CA ARG A 892 5.30 18.29 -7.48
C ARG A 892 6.30 18.49 -8.60
N VAL A 893 6.06 19.47 -9.46
CA VAL A 893 7.04 20.01 -10.39
C VAL A 893 7.63 21.28 -9.77
N VAL A 894 8.94 21.28 -9.56
CA VAL A 894 9.69 22.42 -9.01
C VAL A 894 10.84 22.72 -9.95
N ASP A 895 10.87 23.93 -10.51
CA ASP A 895 11.87 24.35 -11.51
C ASP A 895 12.01 23.35 -12.67
N GLY A 896 10.87 22.87 -13.19
CA GLY A 896 10.81 21.87 -14.26
C GLY A 896 11.21 20.45 -13.85
N THR A 897 11.58 20.21 -12.60
CA THR A 897 11.99 18.90 -12.09
C THR A 897 10.82 18.20 -11.39
N ILE A 898 10.64 16.90 -11.66
CA ILE A 898 9.54 16.11 -11.09
C ILE A 898 9.97 15.46 -9.77
N TYR A 899 9.23 15.73 -8.72
CA TYR A 899 9.33 15.10 -7.40
C TYR A 899 8.09 14.25 -7.12
N VAL A 900 8.28 13.02 -6.65
CA VAL A 900 7.19 12.06 -6.42
C VAL A 900 7.29 11.47 -5.02
N THR A 901 6.23 11.64 -4.22
CA THR A 901 6.09 10.96 -2.94
C THR A 901 5.70 9.51 -3.17
N CYS A 902 6.57 8.59 -2.75
CA CYS A 902 6.36 7.15 -2.72
C CYS A 902 6.28 6.67 -1.27
N ARG A 903 5.87 5.41 -1.09
CA ARG A 903 5.78 4.80 0.25
C ARG A 903 7.13 4.65 0.95
N ASP A 904 8.20 4.58 0.18
CA ASP A 904 9.59 4.45 0.64
C ASP A 904 10.36 5.78 0.71
N GLY A 905 9.71 6.92 0.42
CA GLY A 905 10.31 8.24 0.55
C GLY A 905 9.95 9.19 -0.60
N LEU A 906 10.83 10.15 -0.87
CA LEU A 906 10.67 11.16 -1.91
C LEU A 906 11.63 10.87 -3.06
N LYS A 907 11.10 10.74 -4.28
CA LYS A 907 11.88 10.49 -5.50
C LYS A 907 12.03 11.77 -6.31
N ARG A 908 13.20 11.96 -6.91
CA ARG A 908 13.44 13.00 -7.91
C ARG A 908 13.78 12.32 -9.24
N LEU A 909 13.04 12.67 -10.30
CA LEU A 909 13.14 12.01 -11.60
C LEU A 909 13.91 12.89 -12.57
N HIS A 910 14.89 12.30 -13.25
CA HIS A 910 15.73 13.00 -14.22
C HIS A 910 15.67 12.33 -15.57
N ASP A 911 15.48 13.12 -16.62
CA ASP A 911 15.67 12.76 -18.02
C ASP A 911 16.98 13.43 -18.46
N TYR A 912 18.04 12.64 -18.66
CA TYR A 912 19.38 13.15 -18.95
C TYR A 912 19.69 13.18 -20.44
N ASN A 913 18.90 12.50 -21.27
CA ASN A 913 19.05 12.43 -22.71
C ASN A 913 17.94 13.17 -23.50
N ASP A 914 17.00 13.80 -22.79
CA ASP A 914 15.85 14.54 -23.32
C ASP A 914 14.93 13.66 -24.21
N ASP A 915 14.83 12.36 -23.92
CA ASP A 915 14.00 11.43 -24.69
C ASP A 915 12.55 11.33 -24.18
N GLY A 916 12.21 12.02 -23.09
CA GLY A 916 10.90 12.00 -22.48
C GLY A 916 10.67 10.78 -21.57
N GLU A 917 11.72 10.20 -21.02
CA GLU A 917 11.70 9.16 -19.99
C GLU A 917 12.69 9.46 -18.85
N ALA A 918 12.40 8.96 -17.65
CA ALA A 918 13.33 9.07 -16.53
C ALA A 918 14.49 8.09 -16.68
N ASP A 919 15.70 8.62 -16.77
CA ASP A 919 16.97 7.89 -16.79
C ASP A 919 17.55 7.65 -15.40
N PHE A 920 17.24 8.53 -14.44
CA PHE A 920 17.67 8.38 -13.06
C PHE A 920 16.49 8.62 -12.12
N VAL A 921 16.17 7.59 -11.35
CA VAL A 921 15.22 7.66 -10.25
C VAL A 921 16.03 7.86 -8.98
N GLU A 922 16.23 9.13 -8.63
CA GLU A 922 16.98 9.51 -7.44
C GLU A 922 16.14 9.26 -6.18
N ALA A 923 16.77 8.65 -5.17
CA ALA A 923 16.23 8.59 -3.82
C ALA A 923 16.55 9.90 -3.09
N PHE A 924 15.88 10.99 -3.49
CA PHE A 924 16.11 12.32 -2.94
C PHE A 924 15.99 12.35 -1.40
N TRP A 925 15.05 11.58 -0.86
CA TRP A 925 15.00 11.22 0.56
C TRP A 925 14.43 9.79 0.73
N ILE A 926 14.95 9.03 1.70
CA ILE A 926 14.50 7.67 2.03
C ILE A 926 13.83 7.67 3.40
N ASP A 927 12.64 7.07 3.48
CA ASP A 927 11.86 7.00 4.70
C ASP A 927 12.44 5.99 5.70
N ASP A 928 12.62 6.45 6.94
CA ASP A 928 13.15 5.67 8.06
C ASP A 928 12.08 4.90 8.85
N ASP A 929 10.82 4.95 8.42
CA ASP A 929 9.69 4.28 9.06
C ASP A 929 8.68 3.79 8.02
N VAL A 930 9.08 2.82 7.19
CA VAL A 930 8.22 2.22 6.15
C VAL A 930 7.43 1.04 6.73
N SER A 931 6.11 1.07 6.60
CA SER A 931 5.21 0.00 7.08
C SER A 931 4.86 -0.95 5.92
N CYS A 932 4.75 -2.27 6.17
CA CYS A 932 4.29 -3.26 5.18
C CYS A 932 2.75 -3.35 5.06
N SER A 933 2.01 -2.69 5.95
CA SER A 933 0.54 -2.73 5.94
C SER A 933 -0.07 -1.97 4.77
N PHE A 934 -1.07 -2.53 4.10
CA PHE A 934 -1.74 -1.96 2.93
C PHE A 934 -2.16 -0.48 3.08
N HIS A 935 -2.70 -0.08 4.23
CA HIS A 935 -3.20 1.29 4.47
C HIS A 935 -2.12 2.33 4.82
N ALA A 936 -0.84 1.99 4.69
CA ALA A 936 0.28 2.82 5.12
C ALA A 936 0.88 3.66 3.98
N TYR A 937 0.05 4.47 3.33
CA TYR A 937 0.48 5.35 2.24
C TYR A 937 1.10 6.66 2.75
N ASN A 938 1.97 7.23 1.92
CA ASN A 938 2.45 8.61 2.03
C ASN A 938 1.64 9.47 1.06
N PHE A 939 0.77 10.33 1.61
CA PHE A 939 -0.23 11.08 0.86
C PHE A 939 0.21 12.51 0.54
N ASP A 940 -0.07 12.92 -0.70
CA ASP A 940 0.13 14.27 -1.22
C ASP A 940 1.60 14.69 -1.29
N LEU A 941 1.83 15.87 -1.87
CA LEU A 941 3.12 16.54 -1.85
C LEU A 941 2.88 18.03 -2.07
N GLN A 942 3.34 18.85 -1.12
CA GLN A 942 3.22 20.30 -1.17
C GLN A 942 4.58 20.96 -0.93
N THR A 943 4.76 22.19 -1.41
CA THR A 943 5.98 22.97 -1.22
C THR A 943 5.69 24.35 -0.62
N ASP A 944 6.52 24.79 0.33
CA ASP A 944 6.52 26.17 0.82
C ASP A 944 7.43 27.06 -0.04
N SER A 945 7.40 28.38 0.20
CA SER A 945 8.25 29.35 -0.50
C SER A 945 9.76 29.20 -0.20
N ALA A 946 10.13 28.45 0.84
CA ALA A 946 11.52 28.12 1.14
C ALA A 946 12.00 26.85 0.43
N GLY A 947 11.13 26.18 -0.34
CA GLY A 947 11.45 24.97 -1.09
C GLY A 947 11.37 23.68 -0.27
N ASN A 948 10.85 23.71 0.96
CA ASN A 948 10.64 22.48 1.73
C ASN A 948 9.44 21.71 1.17
N PHE A 949 9.52 20.39 1.21
CA PHE A 949 8.46 19.47 0.82
C PHE A 949 7.68 18.97 2.02
N TYR A 950 6.35 18.84 1.89
CA TYR A 950 5.45 18.36 2.94
C TYR A 950 4.52 17.27 2.42
N PHE A 951 4.32 16.22 3.22
CA PHE A 951 3.37 15.13 2.93
C PHE A 951 2.83 14.50 4.22
N ALA A 952 1.72 13.77 4.13
CA ALA A 952 1.05 13.15 5.27
C ALA A 952 1.23 11.63 5.30
N LYS A 953 1.48 11.06 6.48
CA LYS A 953 1.54 9.60 6.71
C LYS A 953 0.31 9.13 7.46
N ALA A 954 -0.19 7.93 7.16
CA ALA A 954 -1.28 7.30 7.90
C ALA A 954 -0.87 6.89 9.32
N GLY A 955 -1.79 7.00 10.28
CA GLY A 955 -1.55 6.60 11.67
C GLY A 955 -2.27 5.31 12.08
N GLN A 956 -3.42 5.03 11.50
CA GLN A 956 -4.18 3.81 11.76
C GLN A 956 -3.96 2.75 10.67
N TYR A 957 -4.05 1.48 11.06
CA TYR A 957 -3.77 0.33 10.18
C TYR A 957 -2.35 0.33 9.61
N THR A 958 -1.39 0.88 10.37
CA THR A 958 0.01 0.92 9.99
C THR A 958 0.86 0.25 11.05
N GLN A 959 2.09 -0.07 10.67
CA GLN A 959 3.14 -0.50 11.59
C GLN A 959 4.15 0.63 11.82
N HIS A 960 3.77 1.89 11.58
CA HIS A 960 4.69 3.00 11.78
C HIS A 960 5.05 3.16 13.26
N HIS A 961 6.33 3.42 13.52
CA HIS A 961 6.81 3.88 14.82
C HIS A 961 6.18 5.23 15.17
N ARG A 962 6.05 6.11 14.17
CA ARG A 962 5.50 7.47 14.28
C ARG A 962 4.01 7.46 13.86
N PRO A 963 3.04 7.59 14.79
CA PRO A 963 1.62 7.50 14.47
C PRO A 963 1.11 8.75 13.75
N GLY A 964 0.87 8.64 12.44
CA GLY A 964 0.08 9.59 11.65
C GLY A 964 0.64 11.00 11.66
N THR A 965 1.60 11.27 10.79
CA THR A 965 2.47 12.45 10.87
C THR A 965 2.39 13.33 9.62
N ILE A 966 2.63 14.63 9.80
CA ILE A 966 3.03 15.52 8.71
C ILE A 966 4.55 15.56 8.69
N MET A 967 5.12 15.11 7.58
CA MET A 967 6.56 15.09 7.34
C MET A 967 6.97 16.36 6.60
N ARG A 968 8.15 16.90 6.93
CA ARG A 968 8.81 17.97 6.18
C ARG A 968 10.20 17.50 5.75
N VAL A 969 10.48 17.57 4.45
CA VAL A 969 11.80 17.32 3.86
C VAL A 969 12.37 18.64 3.35
N PRO A 970 13.53 19.10 3.84
CA PRO A 970 14.18 20.31 3.34
C PRO A 970 14.61 20.21 1.87
N PRO A 971 14.90 21.35 1.20
CA PRO A 971 15.36 21.37 -0.19
C PRO A 971 16.63 20.54 -0.45
N GLU A 972 17.43 20.28 0.59
CA GLU A 972 18.65 19.46 0.48
C GLU A 972 18.37 17.95 0.46
N GLY A 973 17.18 17.49 0.88
CA GLY A 973 16.77 16.07 0.81
C GLY A 973 17.40 15.13 1.85
N GLN A 974 18.34 15.59 2.69
CA GLN A 974 19.15 14.71 3.52
C GLN A 974 18.43 14.09 4.73
N TYR A 975 17.32 14.68 5.18
CA TYR A 975 16.56 14.24 6.36
C TYR A 975 15.11 14.71 6.29
N ALA A 976 14.28 14.24 7.22
CA ALA A 976 12.91 14.71 7.40
C ALA A 976 12.58 14.95 8.87
N ASP A 977 11.77 15.97 9.12
CA ASP A 977 11.23 16.28 10.45
C ASP A 977 9.73 16.02 10.52
N VAL A 978 9.22 15.74 11.73
CA VAL A 978 7.78 15.69 12.01
C VAL A 978 7.30 17.07 12.44
N VAL A 979 6.37 17.66 11.69
CA VAL A 979 5.80 18.99 11.96
C VAL A 979 4.56 18.91 12.86
N ALA A 980 3.70 17.93 12.60
CA ALA A 980 2.46 17.66 13.34
C ALA A 980 2.18 16.16 13.36
N TRP A 981 1.31 15.71 14.26
CA TRP A 981 0.98 14.28 14.43
C TRP A 981 -0.46 14.06 14.86
N GLY A 982 -0.88 12.80 15.00
CA GLY A 982 -2.25 12.46 15.38
C GLY A 982 -3.20 12.39 14.19
N LEU A 983 -2.70 12.07 13.00
CA LEU A 983 -3.53 11.69 11.86
C LEU A 983 -3.94 10.22 11.95
N ARG A 984 -5.10 9.89 11.40
CA ARG A 984 -5.65 8.54 11.38
C ARG A 984 -5.47 7.90 10.01
N THR A 985 -6.20 8.36 9.02
CA THR A 985 -6.09 7.92 7.62
C THR A 985 -6.30 9.16 6.74
N PRO A 986 -5.31 10.09 6.73
CA PRO A 986 -5.39 11.28 5.93
C PRO A 986 -5.41 10.86 4.46
N ASN A 987 -6.03 11.66 3.59
CA ASN A 987 -5.98 11.38 2.16
C ASN A 987 -5.35 12.52 1.39
N GLY A 988 -5.53 13.77 1.79
CA GLY A 988 -4.95 14.89 1.05
C GLY A 988 -4.61 16.09 1.91
N MET A 989 -3.76 16.93 1.34
CA MET A 989 -3.27 18.16 1.94
C MET A 989 -3.59 19.34 1.02
N GLY A 990 -3.40 20.54 1.54
CA GLY A 990 -3.46 21.77 0.77
C GLY A 990 -2.51 22.81 1.33
N LYS A 991 -2.32 23.88 0.57
CA LYS A 991 -1.56 25.05 0.97
C LYS A 991 -2.42 26.30 0.83
N LEU A 992 -2.43 27.13 1.85
CA LEU A 992 -3.04 28.47 1.84
C LEU A 992 -2.11 29.46 1.12
N TRP A 993 -2.62 30.66 0.86
CA TRP A 993 -1.90 31.74 0.18
C TRP A 993 -0.65 32.24 0.94
N ASP A 994 -0.51 31.90 2.22
CA ASP A 994 0.52 32.38 3.14
C ASP A 994 1.45 31.26 3.66
N ASP A 995 1.59 30.17 2.90
CA ASP A 995 2.40 28.97 3.24
C ASP A 995 1.97 28.20 4.50
N ARG A 996 0.81 28.52 5.08
CA ARG A 996 0.19 27.60 6.04
C ARG A 996 -0.41 26.41 5.29
N PHE A 997 -0.31 25.23 5.88
CA PHE A 997 -0.80 23.99 5.28
C PHE A 997 -2.08 23.50 5.93
N THR A 998 -2.91 22.82 5.16
CA THR A 998 -4.08 22.09 5.65
C THR A 998 -3.94 20.60 5.38
N VAL A 999 -4.65 19.80 6.17
CA VAL A 999 -4.75 18.35 5.96
C VAL A 999 -6.17 17.91 6.23
N SER A 1000 -6.69 17.02 5.39
CA SER A 1000 -7.94 16.33 5.66
C SER A 1000 -7.71 14.96 6.29
N ASP A 1001 -8.63 14.55 7.16
CA ASP A 1001 -8.59 13.24 7.80
C ASP A 1001 -9.99 12.62 7.89
N ASN A 1002 -10.04 11.30 7.88
CA ASN A 1002 -11.27 10.52 7.76
C ASN A 1002 -11.78 10.03 9.13
N GLN A 1003 -13.10 9.87 9.24
CA GLN A 1003 -13.77 9.45 10.48
C GLN A 1003 -13.34 8.05 10.98
N GLY A 1004 -13.38 7.85 12.30
CA GLY A 1004 -13.56 6.56 13.00
C GLY A 1004 -12.89 6.59 14.38
N PRO A 1005 -12.05 5.62 14.84
CA PRO A 1005 -11.54 5.65 16.22
C PRO A 1005 -10.81 6.96 16.50
N TRP A 1006 -11.21 7.63 17.57
CA TRP A 1006 -10.70 8.96 17.97
C TRP A 1006 -10.92 10.08 16.95
N MET A 1007 -11.59 9.82 15.83
CA MET A 1007 -11.93 10.80 14.79
C MET A 1007 -13.46 10.90 14.68
N PRO A 1008 -14.12 11.85 15.36
CA PRO A 1008 -15.58 11.86 15.51
C PRO A 1008 -16.35 12.00 14.19
N ALA A 1009 -15.85 12.84 13.28
CA ALA A 1009 -16.28 13.00 11.89
C ALA A 1009 -15.03 13.16 11.00
N GLY A 1010 -15.20 13.22 9.68
CA GLY A 1010 -14.10 13.70 8.83
C GLY A 1010 -13.84 15.18 9.12
N LYS A 1011 -12.68 15.71 8.73
CA LYS A 1011 -12.33 17.11 9.00
C LYS A 1011 -11.25 17.65 8.09
N VAL A 1012 -11.16 18.97 7.99
CA VAL A 1012 -10.01 19.69 7.44
C VAL A 1012 -9.37 20.50 8.58
N SER A 1013 -8.09 20.27 8.84
CA SER A 1013 -7.35 20.91 9.94
C SER A 1013 -6.23 21.81 9.42
N LEU A 1014 -5.96 22.91 10.13
CA LEU A 1014 -4.77 23.73 9.90
C LEU A 1014 -3.57 23.08 10.58
N ILE A 1015 -2.47 22.91 9.84
CA ILE A 1015 -1.23 22.33 10.37
C ILE A 1015 -0.45 23.43 11.09
N ARG A 1016 -0.18 23.23 12.39
CA ARG A 1016 0.70 24.10 13.18
C ARG A 1016 1.91 23.31 13.68
N PRO A 1017 3.07 23.94 13.89
CA PRO A 1017 4.20 23.24 14.49
C PRO A 1017 3.82 22.63 15.86
N ASN A 1018 4.08 21.34 16.01
CA ASN A 1018 3.77 20.52 17.19
C ASN A 1018 2.27 20.32 17.48
N SER A 1019 1.38 20.54 16.51
CA SER A 1019 -0.05 20.27 16.71
C SER A 1019 -0.35 18.77 16.81
N PHE A 1020 -1.29 18.43 17.70
CA PHE A 1020 -1.87 17.09 17.80
C PHE A 1020 -3.27 17.08 17.20
N LEU A 1021 -3.45 16.31 16.13
CA LEU A 1021 -4.66 16.30 15.31
C LEU A 1021 -5.67 15.22 15.71
N GLY A 1022 -5.51 14.58 16.88
CA GLY A 1022 -6.58 13.87 17.59
C GLY A 1022 -6.60 12.35 17.51
N ASN A 1023 -5.90 11.70 16.58
CA ASN A 1023 -5.84 10.24 16.56
C ASN A 1023 -4.89 9.70 17.62
N MET A 1024 -5.35 8.77 18.45
CA MET A 1024 -4.56 8.17 19.51
C MET A 1024 -3.76 6.94 19.04
N PRO A 1025 -2.65 6.60 19.74
CA PRO A 1025 -1.81 5.44 19.43
C PRO A 1025 -2.58 4.11 19.40
N ILE A 1026 -2.20 3.21 18.49
CA ILE A 1026 -2.83 1.88 18.37
C ILE A 1026 -2.01 0.75 19.01
N ASN A 1027 -0.77 1.02 19.42
CA ASN A 1027 0.13 0.06 20.07
C ASN A 1027 1.07 0.76 21.07
N ALA A 1028 1.78 -0.04 21.88
CA ALA A 1028 2.66 0.47 22.94
C ALA A 1028 3.87 1.27 22.43
N GLU A 1029 4.36 0.96 21.22
CA GLU A 1029 5.48 1.67 20.60
C GLU A 1029 5.09 3.11 20.25
N GLN A 1030 3.95 3.28 19.58
CA GLN A 1030 3.38 4.58 19.26
C GLN A 1030 2.95 5.33 20.53
N GLU A 1031 2.49 4.63 21.57
CA GLU A 1031 2.14 5.23 22.86
C GLU A 1031 3.37 5.84 23.53
N ALA A 1032 4.49 5.12 23.55
CA ALA A 1032 5.75 5.61 24.09
C ALA A 1032 6.25 6.83 23.31
N TRP A 1033 6.18 6.79 21.97
CA TRP A 1033 6.55 7.91 21.12
C TRP A 1033 5.70 9.15 21.38
N LEU A 1034 4.37 8.99 21.49
CA LEU A 1034 3.47 10.12 21.72
C LEU A 1034 3.67 10.72 23.12
N LYS A 1035 3.82 9.87 24.15
CA LYS A 1035 4.15 10.32 25.52
C LYS A 1035 5.42 11.15 25.56
N GLN A 1036 6.46 10.73 24.83
CA GLN A 1036 7.72 11.48 24.76
C GLN A 1036 7.52 12.90 24.22
N ARG A 1037 6.59 13.10 23.28
CA ARG A 1037 6.27 14.41 22.72
C ARG A 1037 5.30 15.23 23.58
N HIS A 1038 4.54 14.59 24.45
CA HIS A 1038 3.57 15.21 25.36
C HIS A 1038 4.00 15.16 26.83
N GLY A 1039 5.28 15.45 27.12
CA GLY A 1039 5.75 15.63 28.50
C GLY A 1039 5.67 14.38 29.40
N GLY A 1040 5.59 13.18 28.81
CA GLY A 1040 5.47 11.90 29.50
C GLY A 1040 4.04 11.35 29.58
N GLU A 1041 3.03 12.14 29.21
CA GLU A 1041 1.62 11.78 29.30
C GLU A 1041 0.94 11.73 27.92
N LEU A 1042 -0.25 11.16 27.86
CA LEU A 1042 -1.05 11.15 26.65
C LEU A 1042 -1.89 12.44 26.56
N PRO A 1043 -2.16 12.97 25.35
CA PRO A 1043 -3.01 14.14 25.19
C PRO A 1043 -4.42 13.93 25.74
N GLU A 1044 -4.97 14.96 26.42
CA GLU A 1044 -6.37 14.99 26.90
C GLU A 1044 -7.30 15.78 25.97
N SER A 1045 -6.76 16.44 24.95
CA SER A 1045 -7.47 17.16 23.90
C SER A 1045 -6.65 17.14 22.61
N PHE A 1046 -7.19 17.74 21.54
CA PHE A 1046 -6.51 17.88 20.25
C PHE A 1046 -6.83 19.26 19.65
N ASP A 1047 -6.04 19.67 18.66
CA ASP A 1047 -6.22 20.95 17.99
C ASP A 1047 -7.49 20.94 17.12
N GLU A 1048 -8.29 21.98 17.29
CA GLU A 1048 -9.56 22.16 16.59
C GLU A 1048 -9.36 22.25 15.06
N PRO A 1049 -10.19 21.56 14.26
CA PRO A 1049 -10.14 21.68 12.81
C PRO A 1049 -10.64 23.05 12.33
N ILE A 1050 -10.40 23.37 11.06
CA ILE A 1050 -11.05 24.51 10.41
C ILE A 1050 -12.54 24.21 10.25
N VAL A 1051 -12.85 22.98 9.82
CA VAL A 1051 -14.22 22.53 9.56
C VAL A 1051 -14.34 21.02 9.70
N TRP A 1052 -15.45 20.57 10.28
CA TRP A 1052 -15.86 19.17 10.29
C TRP A 1052 -16.64 18.81 9.01
N THR A 1053 -16.42 17.60 8.49
CA THR A 1053 -17.09 17.04 7.32
C THR A 1053 -17.94 15.83 7.77
N PRO A 1054 -19.24 16.01 8.03
CA PRO A 1054 -20.12 14.91 8.42
C PRO A 1054 -20.26 13.92 7.26
N GLN A 1055 -20.49 12.63 7.54
CA GLN A 1055 -20.52 11.58 6.51
C GLN A 1055 -21.59 11.82 5.44
N GLU A 1056 -22.70 12.46 5.81
CA GLU A 1056 -23.77 12.83 4.90
C GLU A 1056 -23.28 13.80 3.83
N LEU A 1057 -22.37 14.71 4.19
CA LEU A 1057 -21.73 15.67 3.29
C LEU A 1057 -20.57 15.01 2.54
N ASP A 1058 -19.63 14.42 3.28
CA ASP A 1058 -18.44 13.76 2.76
C ASP A 1058 -18.00 12.60 3.67
N ASN A 1059 -18.04 11.40 3.14
CA ASN A 1059 -17.69 10.15 3.83
C ASN A 1059 -16.22 9.73 3.61
N SER A 1060 -15.48 10.43 2.74
CA SER A 1060 -14.04 10.29 2.61
C SER A 1060 -13.43 11.52 1.96
N CYS A 1061 -12.70 12.29 2.74
CA CYS A 1061 -12.07 13.51 2.30
C CYS A 1061 -10.94 13.26 1.29
N GLY A 1062 -10.68 14.25 0.44
CA GLY A 1062 -9.56 14.37 -0.49
C GLY A 1062 -8.64 15.55 -0.13
N GLY A 1063 -7.80 16.00 -1.07
CA GLY A 1063 -6.92 17.16 -0.90
C GLY A 1063 -7.61 18.51 -1.06
N GLN A 1064 -6.84 19.59 -0.85
CA GLN A 1064 -7.32 20.96 -1.02
C GLN A 1064 -6.38 21.78 -1.89
N VAL A 1065 -6.90 22.81 -2.55
CA VAL A 1065 -6.11 23.75 -3.34
C VAL A 1065 -6.62 25.18 -3.14
N TRP A 1066 -5.70 26.12 -2.93
CA TRP A 1066 -6.00 27.54 -3.03
C TRP A 1066 -5.92 27.97 -4.49
N ILE A 1067 -6.92 28.69 -4.96
CA ILE A 1067 -6.98 29.19 -6.34
C ILE A 1067 -6.94 30.71 -6.29
N ASP A 1068 -5.89 31.33 -6.81
CA ASP A 1068 -5.71 32.79 -6.86
C ASP A 1068 -5.72 33.36 -8.30
N ASP A 1069 -5.84 32.48 -9.30
CA ASP A 1069 -5.92 32.90 -10.70
C ASP A 1069 -7.30 33.48 -11.02
N GLU A 1070 -7.36 34.74 -11.45
CA GLU A 1070 -8.61 35.44 -11.78
C GLU A 1070 -9.35 34.81 -12.97
N ARG A 1071 -8.66 34.05 -13.83
CA ARG A 1071 -9.28 33.33 -14.96
C ARG A 1071 -10.22 32.22 -14.51
N PHE A 1072 -10.14 31.81 -13.24
CA PHE A 1072 -11.08 30.88 -12.63
C PHE A 1072 -12.40 31.53 -12.19
N GLY A 1073 -12.56 32.84 -12.42
CA GLY A 1073 -13.84 33.52 -12.21
C GLY A 1073 -14.18 33.72 -10.73
N PRO A 1074 -15.47 33.66 -10.35
CA PRO A 1074 -15.92 34.02 -8.99
C PRO A 1074 -15.33 33.18 -7.85
N LEU A 1075 -14.80 31.99 -8.13
CA LEU A 1075 -14.13 31.15 -7.14
C LEU A 1075 -12.64 31.43 -6.99
N SER A 1076 -12.11 32.42 -7.70
CA SER A 1076 -10.76 32.93 -7.45
C SER A 1076 -10.66 33.56 -6.05
N GLY A 1077 -9.51 33.38 -5.40
CA GLY A 1077 -9.28 33.72 -4.00
C GLY A 1077 -10.03 32.80 -3.02
N ARG A 1078 -10.32 31.56 -3.39
CA ARG A 1078 -10.99 30.57 -2.53
C ARG A 1078 -10.18 29.29 -2.42
N MET A 1079 -10.41 28.55 -1.34
CA MET A 1079 -9.90 27.21 -1.16
C MET A 1079 -10.95 26.20 -1.62
N ILE A 1080 -10.55 25.24 -2.44
CA ILE A 1080 -11.42 24.15 -2.89
C ILE A 1080 -11.00 22.85 -2.21
N HIS A 1081 -11.96 22.17 -1.60
CA HIS A 1081 -11.82 20.85 -1.00
C HIS A 1081 -12.36 19.78 -1.96
N SER A 1082 -11.66 18.66 -2.08
CA SER A 1082 -12.12 17.49 -2.83
C SER A 1082 -12.65 16.40 -1.89
N SER A 1083 -13.67 15.67 -2.34
CA SER A 1083 -14.16 14.44 -1.71
C SER A 1083 -13.81 13.24 -2.57
N PHE A 1084 -13.08 12.32 -1.96
CA PHE A 1084 -12.80 11.01 -2.53
C PHE A 1084 -14.04 10.12 -2.50
N GLY A 1085 -14.82 10.16 -1.42
CA GLY A 1085 -15.95 9.25 -1.21
C GLY A 1085 -17.20 9.58 -2.03
N LYS A 1086 -17.41 10.86 -2.35
CA LYS A 1086 -18.53 11.34 -3.19
C LYS A 1086 -18.11 11.69 -4.62
N GLY A 1087 -16.82 11.96 -4.84
CA GLY A 1087 -16.35 12.47 -6.14
C GLY A 1087 -16.83 13.91 -6.38
N TRP A 1088 -16.89 14.71 -5.32
CA TRP A 1088 -17.39 16.09 -5.33
C TRP A 1088 -16.31 17.09 -4.96
N LEU A 1089 -16.57 18.37 -5.24
CA LEU A 1089 -15.77 19.49 -4.75
C LEU A 1089 -16.62 20.39 -3.87
N TYR A 1090 -15.98 21.08 -2.94
CA TYR A 1090 -16.60 22.08 -2.07
C TYR A 1090 -15.75 23.33 -2.06
N SER A 1091 -16.38 24.49 -2.22
CA SER A 1091 -15.74 25.77 -1.89
C SER A 1091 -15.69 25.91 -0.37
N MET A 1092 -14.52 26.27 0.15
CA MET A 1092 -14.31 26.54 1.57
C MET A 1092 -14.32 28.05 1.81
N SER A 1093 -15.28 28.50 2.62
CA SER A 1093 -15.31 29.87 3.17
C SER A 1093 -14.52 29.88 4.46
N LEU A 1094 -13.34 30.50 4.46
CA LEU A 1094 -12.46 30.59 5.64
C LEU A 1094 -12.69 31.90 6.39
N GLN A 1095 -12.67 31.85 7.72
CA GLN A 1095 -12.78 33.01 8.59
C GLN A 1095 -11.78 32.91 9.75
N GLU A 1096 -11.00 33.97 9.95
CA GLU A 1096 -10.19 34.16 11.15
C GLU A 1096 -10.94 35.01 12.17
N VAL A 1097 -11.09 34.50 13.39
CA VAL A 1097 -11.67 35.20 14.55
C VAL A 1097 -10.63 35.19 15.66
N GLY A 1098 -9.94 36.32 15.84
CA GLY A 1098 -8.79 36.39 16.74
C GLY A 1098 -7.65 35.47 16.25
N THR A 1099 -7.30 34.45 17.04
CA THR A 1099 -6.28 33.45 16.67
C THR A 1099 -6.88 32.15 16.11
N THR A 1100 -8.21 32.04 16.08
CA THR A 1100 -8.94 30.85 15.68
C THR A 1100 -9.31 30.93 14.21
N MET A 1101 -9.01 29.88 13.45
CA MET A 1101 -9.43 29.71 12.07
C MET A 1101 -10.60 28.74 12.06
N GLN A 1102 -11.70 29.13 11.44
CA GLN A 1102 -12.89 28.29 11.25
C GLN A 1102 -13.40 28.46 9.82
N GLY A 1103 -14.32 27.60 9.39
CA GLY A 1103 -14.84 27.71 8.03
C GLY A 1103 -16.12 26.95 7.75
N SER A 1104 -16.53 27.07 6.49
CA SER A 1104 -17.75 26.50 5.95
C SER A 1104 -17.51 25.82 4.61
N LEU A 1105 -18.26 24.75 4.33
CA LEU A 1105 -18.22 23.99 3.08
C LEU A 1105 -19.48 24.20 2.26
N ILE A 1106 -19.29 24.59 1.01
CA ILE A 1106 -20.36 24.87 0.04
C ILE A 1106 -20.14 23.96 -1.18
N SER A 1107 -21.06 23.02 -1.42
CA SER A 1107 -20.91 22.00 -2.46
C SER A 1107 -20.96 22.58 -3.87
N LEU A 1108 -19.99 22.20 -4.71
CA LEU A 1108 -20.01 22.52 -6.13
C LEU A 1108 -20.88 21.52 -6.90
N PRO A 1109 -21.58 21.94 -7.95
CA PRO A 1109 -22.56 21.11 -8.63
C PRO A 1109 -21.93 20.17 -9.68
N HIS A 1110 -20.70 19.68 -9.51
CA HIS A 1110 -20.02 18.89 -10.54
C HIS A 1110 -19.65 17.51 -10.00
N GLN A 1111 -20.20 16.46 -10.61
CA GLN A 1111 -19.88 15.06 -10.29
C GLN A 1111 -18.64 14.64 -11.07
N TRP A 1112 -17.59 14.24 -10.36
CA TRP A 1112 -16.39 13.66 -10.94
C TRP A 1112 -16.59 12.19 -11.24
N ARG A 1113 -15.85 11.67 -12.23
CA ARG A 1113 -15.94 10.28 -12.73
C ARG A 1113 -15.31 9.24 -11.81
N ALA A 1114 -14.43 9.66 -10.90
CA ALA A 1114 -13.83 8.82 -9.88
C ALA A 1114 -13.78 9.61 -8.56
N GLY A 1115 -13.41 8.96 -7.45
CA GLY A 1115 -13.15 9.65 -6.19
C GLY A 1115 -12.02 10.65 -6.31
N VAL A 1116 -12.34 11.95 -6.35
CA VAL A 1116 -11.37 13.02 -6.57
C VAL A 1116 -10.60 13.31 -5.28
N MET A 1117 -9.26 13.33 -5.37
CA MET A 1117 -8.41 13.48 -4.19
C MET A 1117 -7.21 14.41 -4.38
N ARG A 1118 -6.81 14.72 -5.61
CA ARG A 1118 -5.72 15.68 -5.86
C ARG A 1118 -6.18 16.72 -6.86
N LEU A 1119 -5.88 17.98 -6.53
CA LEU A 1119 -6.29 19.16 -7.28
C LEU A 1119 -5.07 20.05 -7.52
N ARG A 1120 -4.96 20.61 -8.72
CA ARG A 1120 -3.96 21.63 -9.08
C ARG A 1120 -4.53 22.61 -10.09
N VAL A 1121 -4.07 23.86 -10.02
CA VAL A 1121 -4.38 24.88 -11.02
C VAL A 1121 -3.32 24.79 -12.11
N ASN A 1122 -3.73 24.73 -13.37
CA ASN A 1122 -2.80 24.75 -14.49
C ASN A 1122 -2.32 26.19 -14.73
N PRO A 1123 -1.01 26.49 -14.66
CA PRO A 1123 -0.50 27.85 -14.85
C PRO A 1123 -0.79 28.40 -16.25
N ALA A 1124 -0.91 27.54 -17.27
CA ALA A 1124 -1.12 27.96 -18.65
C ALA A 1124 -2.53 28.53 -18.90
N ASP A 1125 -3.59 27.94 -18.32
CA ASP A 1125 -4.98 28.35 -18.56
C ASP A 1125 -5.72 28.90 -17.32
N GLY A 1126 -5.13 28.77 -16.13
CA GLY A 1126 -5.70 29.24 -14.86
C GLY A 1126 -6.90 28.42 -14.38
N GLN A 1127 -7.13 27.23 -14.96
CA GLN A 1127 -8.27 26.38 -14.63
C GLN A 1127 -7.88 25.28 -13.64
N LEU A 1128 -8.89 24.72 -12.96
CA LEU A 1128 -8.71 23.70 -11.94
C LEU A 1128 -8.73 22.31 -12.58
N TYR A 1129 -7.68 21.52 -12.34
CA TYR A 1129 -7.61 20.12 -12.74
C TYR A 1129 -7.62 19.22 -11.52
N GLY A 1130 -8.25 18.06 -11.67
CA GLY A 1130 -8.33 17.07 -10.62
C GLY A 1130 -8.13 15.64 -11.12
N THR A 1131 -7.64 14.80 -10.22
CA THR A 1131 -7.50 13.36 -10.45
C THR A 1131 -7.95 12.55 -9.24
N GLY A 1132 -8.30 11.30 -9.51
CA GLY A 1132 -8.95 10.42 -8.56
C GLY A 1132 -9.00 8.97 -9.01
N LEU A 1133 -9.43 8.10 -8.10
CA LEU A 1133 -9.66 6.66 -8.32
C LEU A 1133 -10.81 6.17 -7.43
N SER A 1134 -11.38 4.99 -7.71
CA SER A 1134 -12.56 4.48 -6.97
C SER A 1134 -12.26 3.42 -5.89
N GLY A 1135 -10.98 3.10 -5.68
CA GLY A 1135 -10.51 1.89 -4.98
C GLY A 1135 -11.22 1.49 -3.68
N TRP A 1136 -11.35 2.38 -2.68
CA TRP A 1136 -11.66 1.97 -1.29
C TRP A 1136 -13.13 2.07 -0.86
N GLN A 1137 -13.97 2.89 -1.50
CA GLN A 1137 -15.37 3.12 -1.08
C GLN A 1137 -16.42 2.75 -2.14
N GLY A 1138 -16.04 2.03 -3.20
CA GLY A 1138 -16.92 1.83 -4.36
C GLY A 1138 -17.00 3.10 -5.20
N PRO A 1139 -17.54 3.05 -6.43
CA PRO A 1139 -17.15 4.05 -7.40
C PRO A 1139 -17.98 5.32 -7.25
N ALA A 1140 -17.48 6.26 -6.44
CA ALA A 1140 -17.79 7.67 -6.61
C ALA A 1140 -17.58 8.04 -8.09
N GLY A 1141 -18.65 8.26 -8.85
CA GLY A 1141 -18.56 8.61 -10.27
C GLY A 1141 -18.41 7.46 -11.29
N GLY A 1142 -18.25 6.20 -10.85
CA GLY A 1142 -18.34 5.03 -11.74
C GLY A 1142 -17.05 4.55 -12.43
N GLN A 1143 -15.90 5.24 -12.35
CA GLN A 1143 -14.64 4.88 -13.04
C GLN A 1143 -13.48 4.57 -12.07
N ASP A 1144 -12.55 3.70 -12.46
CA ASP A 1144 -11.39 3.33 -11.64
C ASP A 1144 -10.26 4.37 -11.58
N GLY A 1145 -10.31 5.38 -12.45
CA GLY A 1145 -9.37 6.51 -12.51
C GLY A 1145 -10.01 7.69 -13.25
N CYS A 1146 -9.52 8.91 -13.05
CA CYS A 1146 -9.96 10.06 -13.85
C CYS A 1146 -8.91 11.18 -13.93
N LEU A 1147 -8.93 11.93 -15.03
CA LEU A 1147 -8.33 13.26 -15.12
C LEU A 1147 -9.39 14.19 -15.71
N GLN A 1148 -9.74 15.27 -15.01
CA GLN A 1148 -10.78 16.20 -15.49
C GLN A 1148 -10.39 17.64 -15.17
N ARG A 1149 -10.91 18.58 -15.98
CA ARG A 1149 -10.74 20.02 -15.79
C ARG A 1149 -12.07 20.65 -15.45
N LEU A 1150 -12.17 21.30 -14.29
CA LEU A 1150 -13.24 22.24 -14.00
C LEU A 1150 -12.83 23.61 -14.55
N ARG A 1151 -13.62 24.15 -15.49
CA ARG A 1151 -13.31 25.37 -16.22
C ARG A 1151 -14.42 26.40 -16.08
N TYR A 1152 -14.06 27.64 -15.77
CA TYR A 1152 -15.00 28.75 -15.79
C TYR A 1152 -15.40 29.08 -17.24
N THR A 1153 -16.71 29.22 -17.50
CA THR A 1153 -17.23 29.42 -18.86
C THR A 1153 -17.43 30.88 -19.23
N GLY A 1154 -17.25 31.80 -18.27
CA GLY A 1154 -17.58 33.23 -18.43
C GLY A 1154 -19.05 33.54 -18.17
N GLU A 1155 -19.89 32.54 -17.89
CA GLU A 1155 -21.29 32.73 -17.54
C GLU A 1155 -21.46 33.14 -16.06
N GLU A 1156 -22.65 33.66 -15.73
CA GLU A 1156 -23.02 34.00 -14.37
C GLU A 1156 -23.05 32.74 -13.48
N VAL A 1157 -22.42 32.83 -12.31
CA VAL A 1157 -22.46 31.79 -11.28
C VAL A 1157 -23.46 32.23 -10.22
N GLN A 1158 -24.47 31.41 -9.94
CA GLN A 1158 -25.41 31.67 -8.84
C GLN A 1158 -25.06 30.77 -7.66
N MET A 1159 -24.35 31.31 -6.66
CA MET A 1159 -23.96 30.56 -5.47
C MET A 1159 -23.79 31.44 -4.23
N LEU A 1160 -23.77 30.79 -3.07
CA LEU A 1160 -23.23 31.37 -1.83
C LEU A 1160 -21.70 31.43 -1.97
N ASP A 1161 -21.13 32.62 -1.79
CA ASP A 1161 -19.68 32.86 -1.90
C ASP A 1161 -18.98 32.70 -0.54
N ARG A 1162 -19.52 33.36 0.50
CA ARG A 1162 -18.88 33.43 1.80
C ARG A 1162 -19.90 33.41 2.94
N VAL A 1163 -19.52 32.74 4.01
CA VAL A 1163 -20.22 32.71 5.31
C VAL A 1163 -19.30 33.28 6.37
N GLU A 1164 -19.77 34.29 7.09
CA GLU A 1164 -19.06 34.90 8.21
C GLU A 1164 -19.90 34.75 9.47
N VAL A 1165 -19.31 34.20 10.53
CA VAL A 1165 -19.87 34.30 11.88
C VAL A 1165 -19.67 35.73 12.35
N VAL A 1166 -20.76 36.40 12.73
CA VAL A 1166 -20.75 37.76 13.28
C VAL A 1166 -21.38 37.75 14.66
N SER A 1167 -21.20 38.82 15.43
CA SER A 1167 -21.86 38.90 16.73
C SER A 1167 -23.38 38.81 16.58
N GLY A 1168 -23.99 37.80 17.21
CA GLY A 1168 -25.43 37.57 17.19
C GLY A 1168 -25.98 36.90 15.91
N GLY A 1169 -25.14 36.33 15.03
CA GLY A 1169 -25.63 35.55 13.91
C GLY A 1169 -24.63 35.30 12.78
N LEU A 1170 -25.13 35.28 11.53
CA LEU A 1170 -24.34 34.99 10.33
C LEU A 1170 -24.48 36.10 9.29
N ARG A 1171 -23.41 36.38 8.54
CA ARG A 1171 -23.46 37.17 7.31
C ARG A 1171 -23.15 36.28 6.11
N LEU A 1172 -24.02 36.31 5.12
CA LEU A 1172 -23.99 35.52 3.90
C LEU A 1172 -23.75 36.43 2.71
N HIS A 1173 -22.73 36.12 1.90
CA HIS A 1173 -22.38 36.86 0.68
C HIS A 1173 -22.70 35.99 -0.53
N PHE A 1174 -23.39 36.52 -1.52
CA PHE A 1174 -23.82 35.82 -2.74
C PHE A 1174 -23.11 36.37 -3.98
N THR A 1175 -22.90 35.54 -4.99
CA THR A 1175 -22.31 35.95 -6.27
C THR A 1175 -23.31 36.69 -7.18
N PHE A 1176 -24.56 36.85 -6.75
CA PHE A 1176 -25.68 37.34 -7.55
C PHE A 1176 -26.63 38.21 -6.71
N PRO A 1177 -27.36 39.16 -7.32
CA PRO A 1177 -28.34 39.97 -6.59
C PRO A 1177 -29.55 39.15 -6.12
N VAL A 1178 -29.87 39.22 -4.83
CA VAL A 1178 -30.99 38.47 -4.22
C VAL A 1178 -32.32 39.25 -4.32
N LEU A 1179 -33.47 38.56 -4.34
CA LEU A 1179 -34.77 39.23 -4.27
C LEU A 1179 -35.08 39.62 -2.82
N PRO A 1180 -35.20 40.93 -2.48
CA PRO A 1180 -35.36 41.36 -1.11
C PRO A 1180 -36.56 40.72 -0.40
N GLN A 1181 -37.71 40.58 -1.09
CA GLN A 1181 -38.94 40.08 -0.49
C GLN A 1181 -38.85 38.63 -0.02
N SER A 1182 -38.13 37.76 -0.75
CA SER A 1182 -37.94 36.37 -0.33
C SER A 1182 -36.68 36.18 0.51
N ALA A 1183 -35.59 36.89 0.21
CA ALA A 1183 -34.33 36.74 0.94
C ALA A 1183 -34.38 37.35 2.36
N THR A 1184 -35.34 38.22 2.67
CA THR A 1184 -35.53 38.76 4.03
C THR A 1184 -36.61 38.04 4.84
N ASP A 1185 -37.23 37.00 4.28
CA ASP A 1185 -38.17 36.15 5.02
C ASP A 1185 -37.38 35.15 5.89
N PRO A 1186 -37.52 35.18 7.23
CA PRO A 1186 -36.86 34.19 8.09
C PRO A 1186 -37.26 32.75 7.77
N ALA A 1187 -38.44 32.50 7.19
CA ALA A 1187 -38.88 31.16 6.80
C ALA A 1187 -38.10 30.59 5.59
N SER A 1188 -37.36 31.43 4.86
CA SER A 1188 -36.45 31.00 3.80
C SER A 1188 -35.18 30.32 4.31
N TYR A 1189 -34.97 30.30 5.62
CA TYR A 1189 -33.75 29.77 6.23
C TYR A 1189 -34.09 28.77 7.35
N ARG A 1190 -33.30 27.72 7.46
CA ARG A 1190 -33.36 26.75 8.57
C ARG A 1190 -31.95 26.45 9.01
N ALA A 1191 -31.71 26.49 10.32
CA ALA A 1191 -30.39 26.22 10.87
C ALA A 1191 -30.48 25.31 12.09
N GLU A 1192 -29.48 24.44 12.22
CA GLU A 1192 -29.33 23.50 13.32
C GLU A 1192 -27.86 23.44 13.75
N MET A 1193 -27.60 23.18 15.03
CA MET A 1193 -26.23 22.96 15.53
C MET A 1193 -26.13 21.70 16.40
N TRP A 1194 -24.94 21.11 16.43
CA TRP A 1194 -24.61 19.94 17.24
C TRP A 1194 -23.09 19.83 17.47
N ASP A 1195 -22.72 19.03 18.47
CA ASP A 1195 -21.35 18.67 18.81
C ASP A 1195 -21.06 17.18 18.61
N TYR A 1196 -19.78 16.85 18.56
CA TYR A 1196 -19.28 15.49 18.54
C TYR A 1196 -18.53 15.11 19.82
N ARG A 1197 -18.39 13.81 20.06
CA ARG A 1197 -17.61 13.29 21.19
C ARG A 1197 -16.31 12.66 20.71
N TRP A 1198 -15.19 13.19 21.19
CA TRP A 1198 -13.87 12.60 20.99
C TRP A 1198 -13.68 11.36 21.87
N ALA A 1199 -13.66 10.18 21.24
CA ALA A 1199 -13.59 8.91 21.95
C ALA A 1199 -12.98 7.81 21.09
N LYS A 1200 -12.49 6.73 21.73
CA LYS A 1200 -11.92 5.55 21.06
C LYS A 1200 -12.88 4.84 20.09
N ARG A 1201 -14.19 4.97 20.28
CA ARG A 1201 -15.20 4.34 19.41
C ARG A 1201 -15.09 4.89 17.98
N TYR A 1202 -15.56 4.12 17.01
CA TYR A 1202 -15.57 4.59 15.63
C TYR A 1202 -16.59 5.72 15.46
N GLY A 1203 -16.11 6.93 15.15
CA GLY A 1203 -16.94 8.10 14.91
C GLY A 1203 -17.67 8.59 16.16
N SER A 1204 -18.61 9.52 15.96
CA SER A 1204 -19.52 9.96 17.00
C SER A 1204 -20.93 10.13 16.47
N ASP A 1205 -21.90 9.82 17.33
CA ASP A 1205 -23.24 10.38 17.21
C ASP A 1205 -23.19 11.92 17.30
N GLN A 1206 -24.25 12.59 16.85
CA GLN A 1206 -24.45 14.04 16.96
C GLN A 1206 -25.14 14.36 18.29
N TRP A 1207 -24.61 15.32 19.04
CA TRP A 1207 -25.09 15.67 20.38
C TRP A 1207 -25.56 17.12 20.45
N SER A 1208 -26.58 17.38 21.25
CA SER A 1208 -27.07 18.73 21.50
C SER A 1208 -25.96 19.58 22.15
N VAL A 1209 -25.74 20.78 21.62
CA VAL A 1209 -24.83 21.79 22.18
C VAL A 1209 -25.39 22.30 23.51
N ARG A 1210 -26.73 22.44 23.59
CA ARG A 1210 -27.44 22.98 24.77
C ARG A 1210 -27.60 21.96 25.90
N ASP A 1211 -27.74 20.69 25.56
CA ASP A 1211 -27.85 19.57 26.49
C ASP A 1211 -26.87 18.46 26.09
N PRO A 1212 -25.59 18.54 26.53
CA PRO A 1212 -24.52 17.66 26.09
C PRO A 1212 -24.76 16.16 26.33
N ASP A 1213 -25.70 15.80 27.20
CA ASP A 1213 -26.10 14.42 27.50
C ASP A 1213 -27.22 13.89 26.60
N LYS A 1214 -27.75 14.72 25.69
CA LYS A 1214 -28.82 14.38 24.77
C LYS A 1214 -28.30 14.27 23.34
N GLN A 1215 -28.50 13.10 22.72
CA GLN A 1215 -28.25 12.89 21.30
C GLN A 1215 -29.28 13.65 20.45
N GLY A 1216 -28.82 14.33 19.39
CA GLY A 1216 -29.65 15.07 18.44
C GLY A 1216 -29.10 16.46 18.12
N HIS A 1217 -29.87 17.24 17.36
CA HIS A 1217 -29.52 18.60 16.96
C HIS A 1217 -30.35 19.64 17.71
N ASP A 1218 -29.77 20.83 17.89
CA ASP A 1218 -30.48 22.00 18.41
C ASP A 1218 -30.94 22.90 17.25
N PRO A 1219 -32.25 23.07 17.03
CA PRO A 1219 -32.73 24.02 16.04
C PRO A 1219 -32.43 25.45 16.49
N LEU A 1220 -32.01 26.28 15.54
CA LEU A 1220 -31.69 27.68 15.74
C LEU A 1220 -32.82 28.59 15.24
N THR A 1221 -33.17 29.56 16.07
CA THR A 1221 -34.21 30.53 15.73
C THR A 1221 -33.63 31.68 14.92
N ILE A 1222 -34.14 31.88 13.70
CA ILE A 1222 -33.78 33.04 12.87
C ILE A 1222 -34.85 34.10 13.09
N ASN A 1223 -34.53 35.10 13.91
CA ASN A 1223 -35.52 36.09 14.35
C ASN A 1223 -35.76 37.18 13.31
N LYS A 1224 -34.71 37.53 12.59
CA LYS A 1224 -34.69 38.63 11.63
C LYS A 1224 -33.65 38.36 10.57
N VAL A 1225 -33.94 38.82 9.36
CA VAL A 1225 -33.01 38.80 8.24
C VAL A 1225 -32.92 40.21 7.67
N ASP A 1226 -31.73 40.78 7.65
CA ASP A 1226 -31.44 42.10 7.09
C ASP A 1226 -30.73 41.97 5.75
N LEU A 1227 -31.14 42.76 4.76
CA LEU A 1227 -30.42 42.92 3.51
C LEU A 1227 -29.45 44.10 3.67
N LEU A 1228 -28.13 43.83 3.64
CA LEU A 1228 -27.10 44.86 3.84
C LEU A 1228 -26.80 45.60 2.53
N ASP A 1229 -26.79 44.86 1.43
CA ASP A 1229 -26.71 45.32 0.03
C ASP A 1229 -27.42 44.30 -0.86
N ASP A 1230 -27.39 44.45 -2.18
CA ASP A 1230 -28.11 43.56 -3.09
C ASP A 1230 -27.58 42.12 -3.15
N GLN A 1231 -26.42 41.83 -2.56
CA GLN A 1231 -25.76 40.52 -2.57
C GLN A 1231 -25.43 39.98 -1.16
N THR A 1232 -25.75 40.72 -0.10
CA THR A 1232 -25.34 40.39 1.26
C THR A 1232 -26.51 40.38 2.22
N VAL A 1233 -26.69 39.25 2.90
CA VAL A 1233 -27.76 39.04 3.88
C VAL A 1233 -27.17 38.79 5.27
N GLN A 1234 -27.73 39.42 6.29
CA GLN A 1234 -27.40 39.17 7.69
C GLN A 1234 -28.55 38.46 8.42
N LEU A 1235 -28.28 37.24 8.88
CA LEU A 1235 -29.19 36.45 9.71
C LEU A 1235 -28.94 36.78 11.18
N HIS A 1236 -29.99 37.14 11.92
CA HIS A 1236 -29.93 37.34 13.37
C HIS A 1236 -30.36 36.06 14.08
N ILE A 1237 -29.39 35.40 14.71
CA ILE A 1237 -29.52 34.10 15.35
C ILE A 1237 -29.06 34.27 16.81
N PRO A 1238 -29.94 34.74 17.72
CA PRO A 1238 -29.54 35.03 19.10
C PRO A 1238 -29.10 33.80 19.88
N ASP A 1239 -29.54 32.61 19.45
CA ASP A 1239 -29.22 31.36 20.11
C ASP A 1239 -27.99 30.66 19.51
N LEU A 1240 -27.24 31.34 18.62
CA LEU A 1240 -25.99 30.83 18.06
C LEU A 1240 -24.95 30.66 19.17
N ALA A 1241 -24.35 29.47 19.24
CA ALA A 1241 -23.29 29.14 20.19
C ALA A 1241 -22.07 28.58 19.45
N ILE A 1242 -20.96 28.45 20.17
CA ILE A 1242 -19.81 27.67 19.72
C ILE A 1242 -20.27 26.22 19.56
N CYS A 1243 -19.93 25.59 18.44
CA CYS A 1243 -20.29 24.22 18.12
C CYS A 1243 -19.35 23.62 17.07
N ASP A 1244 -19.20 22.30 17.10
CA ASP A 1244 -18.47 21.56 16.06
C ASP A 1244 -19.16 21.71 14.70
N GLN A 1245 -20.49 21.68 14.67
CA GLN A 1245 -21.24 21.77 13.43
C GLN A 1245 -22.44 22.71 13.53
N LEU A 1246 -22.53 23.58 12.52
CA LEU A 1246 -23.66 24.43 12.21
C LEU A 1246 -24.10 24.11 10.77
N TRP A 1247 -25.27 23.53 10.61
CA TRP A 1247 -25.91 23.33 9.32
C TRP A 1247 -26.89 24.46 9.05
N LEU A 1248 -26.83 25.04 7.86
CA LEU A 1248 -27.74 26.06 7.38
C LEU A 1248 -28.24 25.66 5.99
N ARG A 1249 -29.57 25.67 5.84
CA ARG A 1249 -30.26 25.52 4.56
C ARG A 1249 -31.00 26.79 4.22
N MET A 1250 -30.95 27.18 2.96
CA MET A 1250 -31.61 28.39 2.46
C MET A 1250 -32.33 28.12 1.15
N SER A 1251 -33.51 28.74 0.98
CA SER A 1251 -34.28 28.70 -0.26
C SER A 1251 -35.05 30.00 -0.48
N PHE A 1252 -34.74 30.70 -1.56
CA PHE A 1252 -35.35 31.97 -1.95
C PHE A 1252 -35.13 32.26 -3.44
N ASN A 1253 -35.63 33.39 -3.95
CA ASN A 1253 -35.43 33.79 -5.35
C ASN A 1253 -34.35 34.87 -5.49
N ASP A 1254 -33.69 34.90 -6.64
CA ASP A 1254 -32.86 36.03 -7.03
C ASP A 1254 -33.68 37.20 -7.59
N ALA A 1255 -33.01 38.33 -7.85
CA ALA A 1255 -33.64 39.53 -8.40
C ALA A 1255 -34.33 39.32 -9.77
N GLN A 1256 -34.01 38.23 -10.48
CA GLN A 1256 -34.64 37.82 -11.75
C GLN A 1256 -35.75 36.77 -11.56
N LEU A 1257 -36.18 36.51 -10.32
CA LEU A 1257 -37.20 35.53 -9.95
C LEU A 1257 -36.79 34.07 -10.25
N ARG A 1258 -35.50 33.79 -10.39
CA ARG A 1258 -34.97 32.42 -10.52
C ARG A 1258 -34.83 31.82 -9.11
N PRO A 1259 -35.30 30.58 -8.88
CA PRO A 1259 -35.19 29.95 -7.57
C PRO A 1259 -33.73 29.55 -7.27
N PHE A 1260 -33.32 29.75 -6.03
CA PHE A 1260 -32.01 29.41 -5.47
C PHE A 1260 -32.22 28.56 -4.20
N ALA A 1261 -31.42 27.50 -4.07
CA ALA A 1261 -31.41 26.66 -2.88
C ALA A 1261 -30.00 26.11 -2.64
N GLU A 1262 -29.53 26.21 -1.41
CA GLU A 1262 -28.20 25.78 -1.02
C GLU A 1262 -28.17 25.30 0.44
N GLU A 1263 -27.26 24.38 0.72
CA GLU A 1263 -26.93 23.94 2.07
C GLU A 1263 -25.46 24.22 2.36
N VAL A 1264 -25.17 24.62 3.59
CA VAL A 1264 -23.81 24.91 4.04
C VAL A 1264 -23.56 24.28 5.40
N TYR A 1265 -22.39 23.68 5.54
CA TYR A 1265 -21.92 23.06 6.78
C TYR A 1265 -20.76 23.89 7.30
N SER A 1266 -20.92 24.47 8.47
CA SER A 1266 -19.93 25.35 9.10
C SER A 1266 -19.48 24.79 10.44
N THR A 1267 -18.29 25.18 10.88
CA THR A 1267 -17.81 24.95 12.24
C THR A 1267 -17.61 26.30 12.93
N VAL A 1268 -18.01 26.41 14.19
CA VAL A 1268 -17.98 27.68 14.93
C VAL A 1268 -17.18 27.49 16.21
N HIS A 1269 -15.89 27.77 16.16
CA HIS A 1269 -15.00 27.71 17.33
C HIS A 1269 -14.94 29.03 18.10
N ALA A 1270 -15.23 30.15 17.43
CA ALA A 1270 -15.30 31.47 18.03
C ALA A 1270 -16.37 32.36 17.38
N ILE A 1271 -16.94 33.25 18.20
CA ILE A 1271 -17.90 34.29 17.78
C ILE A 1271 -17.24 35.66 18.04
N PRO A 1272 -17.17 36.56 17.05
CA PRO A 1272 -16.61 37.89 17.26
C PRO A 1272 -17.33 38.68 18.36
N GLU A 1273 -16.56 39.44 19.15
CA GLU A 1273 -17.11 40.44 20.07
C GLU A 1273 -17.81 41.57 19.28
N GLN A 1274 -18.76 42.27 19.93
CA GLN A 1274 -19.54 43.35 19.31
C GLN A 1274 -18.73 44.59 18.99
#